data_AF-A0A1B0GPX8-F1
#
_entry.id   AF-A0A1B0GPX8-F1
#
_cell.length_a   1.000
_cell.length_b   1.000
_cell.length_c   1.000
_cell.angle_alpha   90.00
_cell.angle_beta   90.00
_cell.angle_gamma   90.00
#
_symmetry.space_group_name_H-M   'P 1'
#
loop_
_entity.id
_entity.type
_entity.pdbx_description
1 polymer ?
#
loop_
_entity_poly.entity_id
_entity_poly.type
_entity_poly.pdbx_seq_one_letter_code
_entity_poly.pdbx_strand_id
1 'polypeptide(L)'
;TCSPVVDLFVDLRDGHRLLTLLEVLTNERLKREKGRMRVHHINNINTALNVLQRSGVKLVNISSDDIVAGSAKLTLGLIWAIALSFDGQKLVNSQGVSGIEKSLMLWARKYTEPHGLKIGDFSSSWSDGRAFLYILHEHVPKFDLERSIRQHPMARSSALLARDISSRAVRSRPVSTATNASIDIGTYQTAVEEVLTVLLEAEEVLAKDLTEAADLPEARNQFLEYQDFMKKLSVQQNFVGAALEEGARLITDSQTLGTKGLTQEEQEEVRQQMRLLNKRWNSLRDRAEFIQGKIHNQLNDMQSRKIEELRIFLTNTEDRISRFREIGPSQEDLKEQFEEHKKFQRDLEEQQKLVDSLSNLVVIVEDEPENASDLEDKLAALGERWSHVLKWTSNRWEKLQELSNQWTKLTDNYRILIRWMDARESDLKSMEGKEVTEIGGVVTRMKELRYGEQDLQVFSRYIQELEIVASSLNADIVENLENLNDRCEALKQILEVQQMRIESMGFQFPVYSNEKIEKPPNWEDFQEMITHEEKMDTFEVSRTEQEVDDSPQSKKKRKLHKTERVLELEGKLIEMLNFIDQFEDSTQFLEGMELKRRTSFLNNLDEELKSKIDQYAEVKELLDACKTEMTSSDLELEERKLLEIGSKYDEFVFKLEDLTGQVKNDIDREKYHKILTGLKLVLADSRDWFKQHAGNASREELETRLSDMESLNPEINEAKELSVQDKKEWKVEFDQFSESWSDLKRAIQRLVQEMGGTEDLSEEKEKLLALIQASEEAAALNDNPKIMADNLKQLNCLLEKFEVMHELFEYFCENADSEEASSISEVWKKIPSIVNEKIIKQNTAIENHNHFRREMESILGQMEKIAAVLKEDVFIVGEQKMLKKKSEEYEVHAIEIKKMEIDLISVKNFSEIIVKSSEKPHADQMAEQIGHLNDMYAQLIDLFHGNSRKLNQTISQTEGIVSRMKDMEFWLNDLQMNTPKNQNCEISNSNELFQIKLKFQSLKEACEQETVKFRELIEAGNEILIQVDDLVQQKTESKVSYLAKKFTKLNARWNEVTSLVYTRTALLEHISSQLGDFKTLIVQEHGYLDKVEKLLRKSPESAADAEEISEELDDLENSIRNHSDERLEKIQEIGKELVDLQFMAQAITDEVHVVVERWNQLQHQAEQRGQMLEQAVSEAQTSEGRVSNLQIWIYKVDEILTEHIENDITMEDLPHDFQVRYLGIFYVTNFCPGQKNHFTGNAGLYTNNCMILCGNILGMIS
;
A
#
# COMPACT_ATOMS: atom_id res chain seq x y z
N THR A 1 -12.99 -22.29 43.38
CA THR A 1 -12.00 -21.31 42.89
C THR A 1 -12.10 -21.30 41.38
N CYS A 2 -12.52 -20.17 40.80
CA CYS A 2 -12.71 -20.06 39.35
C CYS A 2 -11.33 -19.85 38.69
N SER A 3 -11.11 -20.43 37.50
CA SER A 3 -9.93 -20.11 36.70
C SER A 3 -9.98 -18.64 36.26
N PRO A 4 -8.81 -17.97 36.18
CA PRO A 4 -8.75 -16.60 35.64
C PRO A 4 -9.28 -16.58 34.21
N VAL A 5 -9.97 -15.50 33.83
CA VAL A 5 -10.40 -15.26 32.44
C VAL A 5 -9.15 -15.05 31.59
N VAL A 6 -8.92 -15.95 30.62
CA VAL A 6 -7.84 -15.87 29.65
C VAL A 6 -8.37 -15.25 28.35
N ASP A 7 -9.58 -15.62 27.96
CA ASP A 7 -10.26 -15.08 26.77
C ASP A 7 -11.70 -14.69 27.11
N LEU A 8 -12.02 -13.39 27.02
CA LEU A 8 -13.35 -12.85 27.33
C LEU A 8 -14.48 -13.45 26.47
N PHE A 9 -14.20 -13.83 25.23
CA PHE A 9 -15.23 -14.27 24.28
C PHE A 9 -15.54 -15.76 24.40
N VAL A 10 -14.61 -16.54 24.97
CA VAL A 10 -14.76 -17.98 25.19
C VAL A 10 -15.16 -18.25 26.65
N ASP A 11 -14.46 -17.63 27.60
CA ASP A 11 -14.58 -17.96 29.02
C ASP A 11 -15.83 -17.40 29.70
N LEU A 12 -16.52 -16.44 29.07
CA LEU A 12 -17.79 -15.89 29.57
C LEU A 12 -19.03 -16.61 29.04
N ARG A 13 -18.87 -17.46 28.01
CA ARG A 13 -19.97 -18.12 27.30
C ARG A 13 -20.78 -19.06 28.18
N ASP A 14 -20.18 -19.63 29.22
CA ASP A 14 -20.86 -20.55 30.14
C ASP A 14 -21.66 -19.82 31.24
N GLY A 15 -21.51 -18.49 31.33
CA GLY A 15 -22.11 -17.64 32.34
C GLY A 15 -21.57 -17.85 33.76
N HIS A 16 -20.72 -18.85 34.03
CA HIS A 16 -20.23 -19.12 35.37
C HIS A 16 -19.26 -18.04 35.85
N ARG A 17 -18.34 -17.60 34.99
CA ARG A 17 -17.39 -16.54 35.33
C ARG A 17 -18.09 -15.19 35.45
N LEU A 18 -19.06 -14.92 34.58
CA LEU A 18 -19.91 -13.73 34.64
C LEU A 18 -20.73 -13.68 35.94
N LEU A 19 -21.38 -14.78 36.32
CA LEU A 19 -22.07 -14.88 37.60
C LEU A 19 -21.11 -14.70 38.78
N THR A 20 -19.87 -15.24 38.71
CA THR A 20 -18.86 -15.02 39.76
C THR A 20 -18.49 -13.55 39.89
N LEU A 21 -18.30 -12.85 38.79
CA LEU A 21 -18.03 -11.42 38.78
C LEU A 21 -19.19 -10.65 39.40
N LEU A 22 -20.42 -10.98 39.03
CA LEU A 22 -21.61 -10.35 39.60
C LEU A 22 -21.79 -10.65 41.07
N GLU A 23 -21.51 -11.87 41.54
CA GLU A 23 -21.51 -12.19 42.98
C GLU A 23 -20.55 -11.28 43.77
N VAL A 24 -19.39 -10.93 43.19
CA VAL A 24 -18.42 -10.01 43.80
C VAL A 24 -18.90 -8.56 43.73
N LEU A 25 -19.45 -8.12 42.60
CA LEU A 25 -19.90 -6.74 42.39
C LEU A 25 -21.20 -6.39 43.13
N THR A 26 -22.13 -7.34 43.24
CA THR A 26 -23.41 -7.15 43.95
C THR A 26 -23.37 -7.62 45.40
N ASN A 27 -22.35 -8.41 45.78
CA ASN A 27 -22.21 -9.05 47.09
C ASN A 27 -23.36 -10.02 47.43
N GLU A 28 -24.07 -10.54 46.41
CA GLU A 28 -25.17 -11.51 46.51
C GLU A 28 -24.69 -12.90 46.03
N ARG A 29 -25.07 -14.01 46.68
CA ARG A 29 -24.79 -15.35 46.15
C ARG A 29 -25.80 -15.73 45.07
N LEU A 30 -25.31 -16.12 43.89
CA LEU A 30 -26.13 -16.44 42.73
C LEU A 30 -26.15 -17.96 42.49
N LYS A 31 -27.34 -18.51 42.23
CA LYS A 31 -27.47 -19.93 41.89
C LYS A 31 -26.91 -20.17 40.49
N ARG A 32 -26.10 -21.20 40.35
CA ARG A 32 -25.46 -21.61 39.09
C ARG A 32 -26.04 -22.95 38.66
N GLU A 33 -26.54 -23.01 37.45
CA GLU A 33 -26.98 -24.24 36.84
C GLU A 33 -25.76 -25.03 36.36
N LYS A 34 -25.68 -26.32 36.75
CA LYS A 34 -24.53 -27.18 36.47
C LYS A 34 -24.82 -28.02 35.23
N GLY A 35 -24.05 -27.80 34.16
CA GLY A 35 -24.08 -28.66 32.98
C GLY A 35 -23.36 -28.00 31.80
N ARG A 36 -23.03 -28.80 30.77
CA ARG A 36 -22.21 -28.35 29.62
C ARG A 36 -23.03 -27.99 28.37
N MET A 37 -24.35 -28.22 28.42
CA MET A 37 -25.26 -27.92 27.32
C MET A 37 -25.54 -26.41 27.23
N ARG A 38 -25.75 -25.91 26.01
CA ARG A 38 -26.02 -24.50 25.69
C ARG A 38 -27.15 -23.91 26.54
N VAL A 39 -28.21 -24.67 26.82
CA VAL A 39 -29.34 -24.22 27.66
C VAL A 39 -28.90 -23.83 29.09
N HIS A 40 -27.98 -24.58 29.70
CA HIS A 40 -27.46 -24.25 31.03
C HIS A 40 -26.61 -22.97 31.00
N HIS A 41 -25.87 -22.76 29.92
CA HIS A 41 -25.10 -21.54 29.69
C HIS A 41 -26.03 -20.35 29.52
N ILE A 42 -27.06 -20.46 28.67
CA ILE A 42 -28.08 -19.42 28.46
C ILE A 42 -28.78 -19.09 29.77
N ASN A 43 -29.14 -20.08 30.58
CA ASN A 43 -29.78 -19.86 31.87
C ASN A 43 -28.85 -19.15 32.88
N ASN A 44 -27.57 -19.53 32.91
CA ASN A 44 -26.57 -18.85 33.73
C ASN A 44 -26.38 -17.39 33.27
N ILE A 45 -26.35 -17.13 31.96
CA ILE A 45 -26.22 -15.77 31.41
C ILE A 45 -27.51 -14.97 31.59
N ASN A 46 -28.70 -15.55 31.38
CA ASN A 46 -29.97 -14.91 31.69
C ASN A 46 -30.05 -14.53 33.16
N THR A 47 -29.57 -15.40 34.05
CA THR A 47 -29.46 -15.08 35.47
C THR A 47 -28.53 -13.89 35.68
N ALA A 48 -27.39 -13.83 34.98
CA ALA A 48 -26.47 -12.71 35.03
C ALA A 48 -27.08 -11.40 34.48
N LEU A 49 -27.72 -11.41 33.30
CA LEU A 49 -28.36 -10.24 32.69
C LEU A 49 -29.54 -9.73 33.53
N ASN A 50 -30.33 -10.63 34.12
CA ASN A 50 -31.39 -10.28 35.06
C ASN A 50 -30.83 -9.59 36.31
N VAL A 51 -29.71 -10.10 36.85
CA VAL A 51 -29.02 -9.46 37.98
C VAL A 51 -28.46 -8.09 37.59
N LEU A 52 -27.99 -7.91 36.35
CA LEU A 52 -27.52 -6.63 35.82
C LEU A 52 -28.63 -5.60 35.65
N GLN A 53 -29.76 -5.99 35.05
CA GLN A 53 -30.94 -5.12 34.92
C GLN A 53 -31.54 -4.75 36.30
N ARG A 54 -31.54 -5.71 37.24
CA ARG A 54 -31.91 -5.43 38.64
C ARG A 54 -30.96 -4.43 39.30
N SER A 55 -29.68 -4.48 38.93
CA SER A 55 -28.65 -3.56 39.42
C SER A 55 -28.63 -2.20 38.71
N GLY A 56 -29.52 -1.96 37.73
CA GLY A 56 -29.67 -0.68 37.04
C GLY A 56 -28.77 -0.51 35.81
N VAL A 57 -28.14 -1.58 35.32
CA VAL A 57 -27.37 -1.56 34.08
C VAL A 57 -28.34 -1.53 32.89
N LYS A 58 -28.25 -0.50 32.06
CA LYS A 58 -29.00 -0.43 30.80
C LYS A 58 -28.33 -1.35 29.78
N LEU A 59 -28.94 -2.51 29.57
CA LEU A 59 -28.56 -3.43 28.50
C LEU A 59 -29.35 -3.02 27.26
N VAL A 60 -28.68 -2.43 26.27
CA VAL A 60 -29.27 -2.07 24.99
C VAL A 60 -28.78 -3.09 23.97
N ASN A 61 -29.71 -3.87 23.40
CA ASN A 61 -29.43 -4.90 22.39
C ASN A 61 -28.38 -5.96 22.83
N ILE A 62 -28.38 -6.36 24.10
CA ILE A 62 -27.55 -7.47 24.60
C ILE A 62 -28.47 -8.56 25.13
N SER A 63 -28.52 -9.70 24.45
CA SER A 63 -29.24 -10.90 24.88
C SER A 63 -28.29 -11.94 25.48
N SER A 64 -28.84 -12.95 26.15
CA SER A 64 -28.04 -14.05 26.68
C SER A 64 -27.45 -14.92 25.57
N ASP A 65 -28.19 -15.10 24.47
CA ASP A 65 -27.74 -15.81 23.27
C ASP A 65 -26.48 -15.19 22.67
N ASP A 66 -26.41 -13.85 22.63
CA ASP A 66 -25.23 -13.15 22.08
C ASP A 66 -23.95 -13.47 22.84
N ILE A 67 -24.04 -13.62 24.16
CA ILE A 67 -22.89 -13.89 25.02
C ILE A 67 -22.56 -15.38 25.03
N VAL A 68 -23.55 -16.27 24.98
CA VAL A 68 -23.31 -17.72 24.82
C VAL A 68 -22.71 -18.02 23.44
N ALA A 69 -23.04 -17.24 22.41
CA ALA A 69 -22.43 -17.31 21.08
C ALA A 69 -21.00 -16.74 21.04
N GLY A 70 -20.57 -15.99 22.06
CA GLY A 70 -19.24 -15.38 22.10
C GLY A 70 -19.12 -14.13 21.22
N SER A 71 -20.22 -13.42 20.95
CA SER A 71 -20.23 -12.21 20.13
C SER A 71 -19.29 -11.15 20.70
N ALA A 72 -18.20 -10.83 20.00
CA ALA A 72 -17.17 -9.95 20.55
C ALA A 72 -17.70 -8.54 20.86
N LYS A 73 -18.49 -7.97 19.95
CA LYS A 73 -19.07 -6.62 20.11
C LYS A 73 -20.04 -6.55 21.30
N LEU A 74 -20.92 -7.55 21.45
CA LEU A 74 -21.94 -7.55 22.50
C LEU A 74 -21.38 -8.02 23.84
N THR A 75 -20.37 -8.89 23.83
CA THR A 75 -19.62 -9.27 25.04
C THR A 75 -18.80 -8.09 25.57
N LEU A 76 -18.10 -7.34 24.70
CA LEU A 76 -17.44 -6.09 25.10
C LEU A 76 -18.46 -5.03 25.52
N GLY A 77 -19.58 -4.90 24.80
CA GLY A 77 -20.68 -4.00 25.16
C GLY A 77 -21.26 -4.32 26.54
N LEU A 78 -21.39 -5.60 26.88
CA LEU A 78 -21.83 -6.07 28.19
C LEU A 78 -20.80 -5.73 29.27
N ILE A 79 -19.52 -6.08 29.07
CA ILE A 79 -18.45 -5.77 30.01
C ILE A 79 -18.30 -4.26 30.21
N TRP A 80 -18.42 -3.48 29.14
CA TRP A 80 -18.45 -2.02 29.18
C TRP A 80 -19.64 -1.49 29.99
N ALA A 81 -20.84 -2.00 29.75
CA ALA A 81 -22.03 -1.63 30.51
C ALA A 81 -21.87 -1.97 32.00
N ILE A 82 -21.23 -3.09 32.33
CA ILE A 82 -20.89 -3.48 33.70
C ILE A 82 -19.87 -2.52 34.31
N ALA A 83 -18.77 -2.20 33.62
CA ALA A 83 -17.75 -1.26 34.11
C ALA A 83 -18.32 0.15 34.31
N LEU A 84 -19.09 0.66 33.35
CA LEU A 84 -19.70 1.99 33.40
C LEU A 84 -20.72 2.12 34.54
N SER A 85 -21.48 1.06 34.81
CA SER A 85 -22.53 1.05 35.84
C SER A 85 -22.01 0.83 37.26
N PHE A 86 -21.00 -0.04 37.46
CA PHE A 86 -20.50 -0.39 38.80
C PHE A 86 -19.26 0.40 39.25
N ASP A 87 -18.44 0.94 38.32
CA ASP A 87 -17.28 1.78 38.67
C ASP A 87 -17.45 3.26 38.25
N GLY A 88 -18.19 3.54 37.17
CA GLY A 88 -18.39 4.91 36.65
C GLY A 88 -19.30 5.82 37.51
N GLN A 89 -20.27 5.27 38.24
CA GLN A 89 -21.22 6.06 39.04
C GLN A 89 -20.58 6.79 40.24
N LYS A 90 -19.44 6.31 40.76
CA LYS A 90 -18.71 6.95 41.87
C LYS A 90 -18.20 8.36 41.55
N LEU A 91 -17.98 8.64 40.27
CA LEU A 91 -17.31 9.85 39.79
C LEU A 91 -18.30 11.00 39.52
N VAL A 92 -19.61 10.73 39.46
CA VAL A 92 -20.67 11.71 39.12
C VAL A 92 -21.19 12.47 40.36
N ASN A 93 -20.95 11.97 41.57
CA ASN A 93 -21.59 12.50 42.78
C ASN A 93 -20.89 13.70 43.43
N SER A 94 -19.84 14.27 42.83
CA SER A 94 -19.12 15.39 43.45
C SER A 94 -19.51 16.77 42.91
N GLN A 95 -19.90 16.95 41.64
CA GLN A 95 -20.35 18.24 41.08
C GLN A 95 -21.30 18.04 39.89
N GLY A 96 -22.41 18.79 39.84
CA GLY A 96 -23.63 18.44 39.13
C GLY A 96 -23.70 18.57 37.59
N VAL A 97 -24.81 18.01 37.07
CA VAL A 97 -25.53 18.28 35.81
C VAL A 97 -24.82 18.05 34.46
N SER A 98 -23.65 17.40 34.41
CA SER A 98 -23.09 16.96 33.11
C SER A 98 -22.56 15.53 33.21
N GLY A 99 -22.77 14.72 32.16
CA GLY A 99 -22.52 13.27 32.17
C GLY A 99 -21.09 12.86 32.56
N ILE A 100 -20.91 11.57 32.86
CA ILE A 100 -19.66 10.93 33.37
C ILE A 100 -18.41 11.44 32.63
N GLU A 101 -18.48 11.52 31.31
CA GLU A 101 -17.38 11.98 30.45
C GLU A 101 -16.93 13.40 30.78
N LYS A 102 -17.87 14.35 30.91
CA LYS A 102 -17.56 15.75 31.23
C LYS A 102 -17.01 15.91 32.64
N SER A 103 -17.56 15.17 33.61
CA SER A 103 -17.06 15.18 34.99
C SER A 103 -15.64 14.61 35.09
N LEU A 104 -15.35 13.51 34.39
CA LEU A 104 -14.02 12.91 34.37
C LEU A 104 -13.01 13.83 33.65
N MET A 105 -13.44 14.52 32.58
CA MET A 105 -12.60 15.50 31.90
C MET A 105 -12.29 16.71 32.78
N LEU A 106 -13.28 17.22 33.52
CA LEU A 106 -13.07 18.31 34.48
C LEU A 106 -12.10 17.91 35.59
N TRP A 107 -12.21 16.68 36.10
CA TRP A 107 -11.26 16.14 37.07
C TRP A 107 -9.85 16.07 36.49
N ALA A 108 -9.67 15.55 35.27
CA ALA A 108 -8.36 15.46 34.64
C ALA A 108 -7.74 16.85 34.33
N ARG A 109 -8.56 17.81 33.85
CA ARG A 109 -8.13 19.19 33.58
C ARG A 109 -7.60 19.90 34.82
N LYS A 110 -8.20 19.66 35.98
CA LYS A 110 -7.78 20.24 37.26
C LYS A 110 -6.28 20.01 37.55
N TYR A 111 -5.73 18.86 37.14
CA TYR A 111 -4.34 18.50 37.39
C TYR A 111 -3.41 18.73 36.19
N THR A 112 -3.96 18.92 34.99
CA THR A 112 -3.17 19.03 33.75
C THR A 112 -3.04 20.47 33.25
N GLU A 113 -4.05 21.30 33.45
CA GLU A 113 -4.03 22.72 33.08
C GLU A 113 -2.94 23.54 33.80
N PRO A 114 -2.63 23.32 35.09
CA PRO A 114 -1.49 23.99 35.76
C PRO A 114 -0.14 23.73 35.09
N HIS A 115 -0.02 22.61 34.36
CA HIS A 115 1.17 22.24 33.59
C HIS A 115 1.06 22.61 32.10
N GLY A 116 0.04 23.39 31.71
CA GLY A 116 -0.17 23.87 30.34
C GLY A 116 -0.79 22.84 29.39
N LEU A 117 -1.21 21.67 29.87
CA LEU A 117 -1.82 20.62 29.05
C LEU A 117 -3.36 20.70 29.14
N LYS A 118 -4.00 21.08 28.03
CA LYS A 118 -5.48 21.13 27.93
C LYS A 118 -6.01 19.84 27.31
N ILE A 119 -6.82 19.10 28.07
CA ILE A 119 -7.41 17.84 27.62
C ILE A 119 -8.78 18.11 26.99
N GLY A 120 -8.97 17.77 25.72
CA GLY A 120 -10.22 17.97 24.97
C GLY A 120 -11.11 16.73 24.86
N ASP A 121 -10.51 15.54 24.95
CA ASP A 121 -11.15 14.24 24.74
C ASP A 121 -10.49 13.14 25.60
N PHE A 122 -10.97 11.89 25.50
CA PHE A 122 -10.33 10.70 26.09
C PHE A 122 -9.50 9.89 25.08
N SER A 123 -9.18 10.47 23.93
CA SER A 123 -8.43 9.81 22.85
C SER A 123 -7.12 10.56 22.59
N SER A 124 -7.12 11.56 21.70
CA SER A 124 -5.93 12.27 21.25
C SER A 124 -5.21 13.04 22.36
N SER A 125 -5.96 13.52 23.36
CA SER A 125 -5.43 14.29 24.48
C SER A 125 -4.60 13.46 25.48
N TRP A 126 -4.69 12.12 25.39
CA TRP A 126 -4.02 11.19 26.29
C TRP A 126 -2.96 10.33 25.56
N SER A 127 -2.85 10.45 24.24
CA SER A 127 -2.01 9.58 23.41
C SER A 127 -0.51 9.79 23.62
N ASP A 128 -0.09 10.97 24.08
CA ASP A 128 1.32 11.29 24.35
C ASP A 128 1.79 10.88 25.77
N GLY A 129 0.87 10.31 26.56
CA GLY A 129 1.09 9.84 27.92
C GLY A 129 1.23 10.94 28.98
N ARG A 130 1.33 12.23 28.61
CA ARG A 130 1.64 13.32 29.56
C ARG A 130 0.51 13.60 30.53
N ALA A 131 -0.74 13.53 30.06
CA ALA A 131 -1.94 13.68 30.90
C ALA A 131 -1.91 12.76 32.12
N PHE A 132 -1.52 11.49 31.91
CA PHE A 132 -1.39 10.52 32.98
C PHE A 132 -0.25 10.85 33.96
N LEU A 133 0.92 11.27 33.45
CA LEU A 133 2.07 11.60 34.30
C LEU A 133 1.81 12.80 35.20
N TYR A 134 1.11 13.83 34.70
CA TYR A 134 0.74 15.00 35.50
C TYR A 134 -0.28 14.66 36.58
N ILE A 135 -1.25 13.80 36.28
CA ILE A 135 -2.20 13.30 37.28
C ILE A 135 -1.48 12.46 38.34
N LEU A 136 -0.53 11.60 37.95
CA LEU A 136 0.26 10.80 38.88
C LEU A 136 1.18 11.64 39.77
N HIS A 137 1.81 12.67 39.22
CA HIS A 137 2.70 13.56 39.99
C HIS A 137 2.02 14.13 41.24
N GLU A 138 0.73 14.43 41.14
CA GLU A 138 -0.05 14.99 42.25
C GLU A 138 -0.53 13.95 43.27
N HIS A 139 -0.66 12.68 42.88
CA HIS A 139 -1.26 11.64 43.73
C HIS A 139 -0.26 10.58 44.21
N VAL A 140 0.94 10.51 43.62
CA VAL A 140 1.99 9.54 43.96
C VAL A 140 3.19 10.25 44.57
N PRO A 141 3.39 10.17 45.90
CA PRO A 141 4.56 10.74 46.55
C PRO A 141 5.86 10.19 45.96
N LYS A 142 6.82 11.06 45.64
CA LYS A 142 8.14 10.74 45.03
C LYS A 142 8.09 10.31 43.56
N PHE A 143 7.05 10.68 42.80
CA PHE A 143 7.02 10.49 41.36
C PHE A 143 7.98 11.46 40.63
N ASP A 144 8.97 10.92 39.91
CA ASP A 144 9.94 11.70 39.14
C ASP A 144 9.34 12.09 37.76
N LEU A 145 8.68 13.24 37.74
CA LEU A 145 7.99 13.77 36.57
C LEU A 145 8.98 14.13 35.44
N GLU A 146 10.14 14.70 35.77
CA GLU A 146 11.11 15.15 34.77
C GLU A 146 11.70 13.97 33.98
N ARG A 147 12.10 12.90 34.68
CA ARG A 147 12.60 11.70 34.03
C ARG A 147 11.53 11.03 33.18
N SER A 148 10.28 11.02 33.65
CA SER A 148 9.17 10.35 32.98
C SER A 148 8.71 11.08 31.71
N ILE A 149 8.72 12.42 31.69
CA ILE A 149 8.38 13.21 30.49
C ILE A 149 9.45 13.06 29.40
N ARG A 150 10.74 12.89 29.76
CA ARG A 150 11.82 12.71 28.76
C ARG A 150 11.77 11.38 28.02
N GLN A 151 10.98 10.42 28.50
CA GLN A 151 10.81 9.13 27.83
C GLN A 151 9.93 9.24 26.59
N HIS A 152 10.10 8.29 25.65
CA HIS A 152 9.30 8.19 24.44
C HIS A 152 7.80 8.04 24.77
N PRO A 153 6.86 8.62 24.00
CA PRO A 153 5.42 8.57 24.26
C PRO A 153 4.87 7.16 24.60
N MET A 154 5.30 6.13 23.86
CA MET A 154 4.91 4.73 24.12
C MET A 154 5.38 4.19 25.48
N ALA A 155 6.55 4.64 25.96
CA ALA A 155 7.11 4.23 27.25
C ALA A 155 6.39 4.91 28.43
N ARG A 156 5.88 6.14 28.23
CA ARG A 156 5.11 6.88 29.25
C ARG A 156 3.80 6.16 29.61
N SER A 157 3.12 5.59 28.62
CA SER A 157 1.84 4.88 28.80
C SER A 157 2.00 3.52 29.51
N SER A 158 3.12 2.83 29.30
CA SER A 158 3.39 1.52 29.94
C SER A 158 3.69 1.58 31.44
N ALA A 159 4.07 2.74 31.97
CA ALA A 159 4.44 2.91 33.39
C ALA A 159 3.23 2.90 34.36
N LEU A 160 1.99 3.02 33.86
CA LEU A 160 0.78 3.24 34.66
C LEU A 160 -0.02 1.99 35.03
N LEU A 161 0.16 0.87 34.32
CA LEU A 161 -0.72 -0.30 34.45
C LEU A 161 -0.40 -1.23 35.63
N ALA A 162 0.60 -0.92 36.46
CA ALA A 162 1.15 -1.87 37.43
C ALA A 162 0.66 -1.72 38.88
N ARG A 163 -0.28 -0.82 39.22
CA ARG A 163 -0.66 -0.66 40.65
C ARG A 163 -2.07 -0.13 40.93
N ASP A 164 -2.89 -1.04 41.47
CA ASP A 164 -4.08 -0.86 42.31
C ASP A 164 -5.26 0.00 41.78
N ILE A 165 -6.47 -0.57 41.79
CA ILE A 165 -7.67 -0.05 42.47
C ILE A 165 -8.79 -1.09 42.30
N SER A 166 -8.91 -1.95 43.32
CA SER A 166 -10.15 -2.62 43.69
C SER A 166 -10.77 -1.78 44.81
N SER A 167 -11.96 -1.22 44.58
CA SER A 167 -13.08 -1.25 45.54
C SER A 167 -14.18 -0.18 45.27
N ARG A 168 -15.41 -0.70 45.12
CA ARG A 168 -16.63 -0.28 45.87
C ARG A 168 -17.40 0.99 45.47
N ALA A 169 -18.57 0.84 44.86
CA ALA A 169 -19.80 1.61 45.16
C ALA A 169 -21.05 1.13 44.37
N VAL A 170 -21.98 0.56 45.13
CA VAL A 170 -23.39 0.95 45.35
C VAL A 170 -24.17 1.78 44.29
N ARG A 171 -25.37 1.24 44.01
CA ARG A 171 -26.53 1.56 43.14
C ARG A 171 -27.35 2.83 43.49
N SER A 172 -28.11 3.37 42.51
CA SER A 172 -29.55 3.79 42.65
C SER A 172 -30.29 4.00 41.30
N ARG A 173 -31.63 3.83 41.29
CA ARG A 173 -32.63 3.90 40.17
C ARG A 173 -33.58 5.13 40.29
N PRO A 174 -34.31 5.53 39.20
CA PRO A 174 -35.68 6.10 39.25
C PRO A 174 -36.69 5.24 38.43
N VAL A 175 -37.93 4.92 38.84
CA VAL A 175 -39.22 5.65 39.09
C VAL A 175 -40.01 6.00 37.80
N SER A 176 -41.21 5.41 37.69
CA SER A 176 -42.25 5.56 36.66
C SER A 176 -43.28 6.63 37.04
N THR A 177 -43.96 7.20 36.04
CA THR A 177 -45.14 8.06 36.17
C THR A 177 -46.31 7.50 35.38
N ALA A 178 -47.44 7.27 36.03
CA ALA A 178 -48.74 7.02 35.43
C ALA A 178 -49.77 7.93 36.12
N THR A 179 -50.65 8.56 35.35
CA THR A 179 -51.80 9.32 35.85
C THR A 179 -53.02 9.07 34.98
N ASN A 180 -54.11 8.70 35.67
CA ASN A 180 -55.51 8.46 35.31
C ASN A 180 -56.04 9.03 33.97
N ALA A 181 -56.81 8.21 33.24
CA ALA A 181 -57.69 8.65 32.15
C ALA A 181 -59.14 8.14 32.36
N SER A 182 -60.08 8.99 31.95
CA SER A 182 -61.51 8.74 31.80
C SER A 182 -61.80 7.64 30.78
N ILE A 183 -62.91 6.91 30.96
CA ILE A 183 -63.46 5.99 29.95
C ILE A 183 -64.04 6.85 28.83
N ASP A 184 -63.36 6.91 27.68
CA ASP A 184 -63.79 7.67 26.51
C ASP A 184 -63.63 6.80 25.26
N ILE A 185 -64.66 6.70 24.42
CA ILE A 185 -64.65 5.90 23.17
C ILE A 185 -63.52 6.34 22.22
N GLY A 186 -63.03 7.56 22.40
CA GLY A 186 -61.89 8.11 21.67
C GLY A 186 -60.60 7.31 21.85
N THR A 187 -60.32 6.69 23.00
CA THR A 187 -59.06 5.94 23.19
C THR A 187 -59.02 4.68 22.33
N TYR A 188 -60.16 3.98 22.22
CA TYR A 188 -60.32 2.83 21.33
C TYR A 188 -60.30 3.24 19.86
N GLN A 189 -60.98 4.33 19.48
CA GLN A 189 -60.97 4.81 18.09
C GLN A 189 -59.56 5.19 17.63
N THR A 190 -58.80 5.93 18.45
CA THR A 190 -57.40 6.26 18.14
C THR A 190 -56.56 4.98 17.98
N ALA A 191 -56.72 3.99 18.86
CA ALA A 191 -55.98 2.73 18.77
C ALA A 191 -56.33 1.93 17.50
N VAL A 192 -57.59 1.96 17.06
CA VAL A 192 -58.03 1.29 15.82
C VAL A 192 -57.55 2.04 14.57
N GLU A 193 -57.60 3.36 14.56
CA GLU A 193 -57.09 4.20 13.46
C GLU A 193 -55.57 4.02 13.26
N GLU A 194 -54.80 3.99 14.36
CA GLU A 194 -53.37 3.72 14.33
C GLU A 194 -53.08 2.34 13.72
N VAL A 195 -53.82 1.30 14.12
CA VAL A 195 -53.65 -0.05 13.56
C VAL A 195 -54.07 -0.11 12.09
N LEU A 196 -55.18 0.52 11.70
CA LEU A 196 -55.64 0.51 10.30
C LEU A 196 -54.64 1.20 9.36
N THR A 197 -54.02 2.29 9.80
CA THR A 197 -52.96 2.99 9.04
C THR A 197 -51.78 2.06 8.79
N VAL A 198 -51.33 1.39 9.84
CA VAL A 198 -50.21 0.43 9.81
C VAL A 198 -50.53 -0.80 8.96
N LEU A 199 -51.76 -1.32 9.02
CA LEU A 199 -52.21 -2.44 8.16
C LEU A 199 -52.26 -2.05 6.69
N LEU A 200 -52.70 -0.82 6.37
CA LEU A 200 -52.71 -0.31 5.00
C LEU A 200 -51.30 -0.23 4.42
N GLU A 201 -50.34 0.29 5.19
CA GLU A 201 -48.93 0.34 4.78
C GLU A 201 -48.35 -1.06 4.52
N ALA A 202 -48.65 -2.03 5.39
CA ALA A 202 -48.19 -3.42 5.21
C ALA A 202 -48.87 -4.12 4.02
N GLU A 203 -50.15 -3.83 3.76
CA GLU A 203 -50.86 -4.33 2.57
C GLU A 203 -50.30 -3.75 1.27
N GLU A 204 -49.90 -2.48 1.25
CA GLU A 204 -49.28 -1.85 0.10
C GLU A 204 -47.93 -2.51 -0.26
N VAL A 205 -47.14 -2.88 0.75
CA VAL A 205 -45.89 -3.63 0.55
C VAL A 205 -46.17 -5.02 -0.01
N LEU A 206 -47.18 -5.73 0.51
CA LEU A 206 -47.56 -7.07 0.07
C LEU A 206 -48.34 -7.10 -1.26
N ALA A 207 -48.85 -5.96 -1.72
CA ALA A 207 -49.55 -5.80 -3.00
C ALA A 207 -48.58 -5.74 -4.20
N LYS A 208 -47.31 -5.40 -3.96
CA LYS A 208 -46.27 -5.43 -4.99
C LYS A 208 -45.94 -6.88 -5.37
N ASP A 209 -45.86 -7.14 -6.68
CA ASP A 209 -45.46 -8.46 -7.18
C ASP A 209 -44.00 -8.76 -6.83
N LEU A 210 -43.72 -9.98 -6.36
CA LEU A 210 -42.38 -10.41 -6.02
C LEU A 210 -41.57 -10.67 -7.31
N THR A 211 -40.57 -9.83 -7.57
CA THR A 211 -39.64 -9.98 -8.70
C THR A 211 -38.62 -11.07 -8.43
N GLU A 212 -38.42 -12.00 -9.37
CA GLU A 212 -37.39 -13.04 -9.25
C GLU A 212 -35.99 -12.40 -9.29
N ALA A 213 -35.17 -12.62 -8.25
CA ALA A 213 -33.76 -12.25 -8.23
C ALA A 213 -32.94 -12.96 -9.32
N ALA A 214 -32.06 -12.20 -9.99
CA ALA A 214 -31.19 -12.68 -11.06
C ALA A 214 -29.90 -13.32 -10.55
N ASP A 215 -29.39 -12.86 -9.40
CA ASP A 215 -28.15 -13.36 -8.80
C ASP A 215 -28.26 -13.57 -7.27
N LEU A 216 -27.24 -14.22 -6.69
CA LEU A 216 -27.22 -14.55 -5.26
C LEU A 216 -27.19 -13.30 -4.36
N PRO A 217 -26.42 -12.24 -4.67
CA PRO A 217 -26.50 -10.97 -3.95
C PRO A 217 -27.89 -10.33 -3.96
N GLU A 218 -28.59 -10.31 -5.11
CA GLU A 218 -29.94 -9.77 -5.23
C GLU A 218 -30.95 -10.60 -4.42
N ALA A 219 -30.87 -11.94 -4.50
CA ALA A 219 -31.71 -12.83 -3.71
C ALA A 219 -31.49 -12.63 -2.19
N ARG A 220 -30.25 -12.39 -1.77
CA ARG A 220 -29.89 -12.07 -0.38
C ARG A 220 -30.45 -10.72 0.05
N ASN A 221 -30.36 -9.69 -0.79
CA ASN A 221 -30.89 -8.37 -0.46
C ASN A 221 -32.42 -8.42 -0.34
N GLN A 222 -33.10 -9.10 -1.26
CA GLN A 222 -34.54 -9.36 -1.17
C GLN A 222 -34.92 -10.08 0.13
N PHE A 223 -34.14 -11.09 0.54
CA PHE A 223 -34.32 -11.77 1.82
C PHE A 223 -34.15 -10.82 3.02
N LEU A 224 -33.10 -10.00 3.06
CA LEU A 224 -32.83 -9.10 4.19
C LEU A 224 -33.88 -7.98 4.30
N GLU A 225 -34.27 -7.39 3.18
CA GLU A 225 -35.33 -6.37 3.12
C GLU A 225 -36.67 -6.95 3.59
N TYR A 226 -37.00 -8.16 3.14
CA TYR A 226 -38.21 -8.84 3.54
C TYR A 226 -38.15 -9.30 5.02
N GLN A 227 -36.97 -9.70 5.52
CA GLN A 227 -36.77 -10.04 6.92
C GLN A 227 -37.00 -8.82 7.83
N ASP A 228 -36.54 -7.63 7.43
CA ASP A 228 -36.79 -6.40 8.17
C ASP A 228 -38.26 -5.98 8.10
N PHE A 229 -38.95 -6.23 6.98
CA PHE A 229 -40.40 -6.13 6.90
C PHE A 229 -41.09 -7.09 7.88
N MET A 230 -40.69 -8.36 7.93
CA MET A 230 -41.26 -9.35 8.86
C MET A 230 -41.02 -8.99 10.34
N LYS A 231 -39.86 -8.41 10.68
CA LYS A 231 -39.62 -7.87 12.04
C LYS A 231 -40.56 -6.71 12.37
N LYS A 232 -40.78 -5.78 11.42
CA LYS A 232 -41.75 -4.69 11.59
C LYS A 232 -43.16 -5.25 11.77
N LEU A 233 -43.55 -6.22 10.94
CA LEU A 233 -44.85 -6.89 11.02
C LEU A 233 -45.04 -7.57 12.39
N SER A 234 -44.01 -8.24 12.92
CA SER A 234 -44.06 -8.82 14.27
C SER A 234 -44.27 -7.76 15.37
N VAL A 235 -43.68 -6.58 15.24
CA VAL A 235 -43.92 -5.45 16.17
C VAL A 235 -45.37 -4.94 16.05
N GLN A 236 -45.91 -4.88 14.83
CA GLN A 236 -47.29 -4.47 14.54
C GLN A 236 -48.33 -5.41 15.18
N GLN A 237 -47.99 -6.68 15.40
CA GLN A 237 -48.83 -7.64 16.14
C GLN A 237 -49.21 -7.13 17.55
N ASN A 238 -48.32 -6.40 18.22
CA ASN A 238 -48.60 -5.85 19.55
C ASN A 238 -49.65 -4.74 19.51
N PHE A 239 -49.67 -3.93 18.45
CA PHE A 239 -50.65 -2.85 18.26
C PHE A 239 -52.03 -3.41 17.94
N VAL A 240 -52.09 -4.42 17.07
CA VAL A 240 -53.35 -5.17 16.80
C VAL A 240 -53.86 -5.80 18.10
N GLY A 241 -52.97 -6.40 18.89
CA GLY A 241 -53.31 -6.95 20.21
C GLY A 241 -53.83 -5.89 21.19
N ALA A 242 -53.18 -4.72 21.26
CA ALA A 242 -53.58 -3.62 22.13
C ALA A 242 -54.94 -3.03 21.74
N ALA A 243 -55.21 -2.82 20.45
CA ALA A 243 -56.51 -2.33 19.99
C ALA A 243 -57.64 -3.35 20.27
N LEU A 244 -57.36 -4.65 20.11
CA LEU A 244 -58.31 -5.70 20.48
C LEU A 244 -58.54 -5.78 22.00
N GLU A 245 -57.50 -5.59 22.81
CA GLU A 245 -57.61 -5.57 24.27
C GLU A 245 -58.36 -4.33 24.76
N GLU A 246 -58.10 -3.15 24.18
CA GLU A 246 -58.78 -1.90 24.51
C GLU A 246 -60.27 -1.97 24.11
N GLY A 247 -60.59 -2.56 22.95
CA GLY A 247 -61.98 -2.82 22.56
C GLY A 247 -62.69 -3.80 23.50
N ALA A 248 -61.99 -4.85 23.96
CA ALA A 248 -62.52 -5.79 24.94
C ALA A 248 -62.74 -5.15 26.32
N ARG A 249 -61.81 -4.29 26.78
CA ARG A 249 -61.96 -3.50 28.01
C ARG A 249 -63.12 -2.53 27.92
N LEU A 250 -63.25 -1.81 26.81
CA LEU A 250 -64.33 -0.87 26.56
C LEU A 250 -65.72 -1.56 26.62
N ILE A 251 -65.85 -2.77 26.07
CA ILE A 251 -67.07 -3.59 26.18
C ILE A 251 -67.31 -4.04 27.63
N THR A 252 -66.26 -4.42 28.37
CA THR A 252 -66.40 -4.92 29.75
C THR A 252 -66.74 -3.80 30.73
N ASP A 253 -66.11 -2.63 30.61
CA ASP A 253 -66.32 -1.47 31.46
C ASP A 253 -67.68 -0.81 31.20
N SER A 254 -68.14 -0.79 29.95
CA SER A 254 -69.50 -0.32 29.61
C SER A 254 -70.61 -1.22 30.18
N GLN A 255 -70.36 -2.52 30.36
CA GLN A 255 -71.31 -3.45 30.97
C GLN A 255 -71.40 -3.33 32.50
N THR A 256 -70.35 -2.83 33.17
CA THR A 256 -70.29 -2.73 34.64
C THR A 256 -70.83 -1.42 35.21
N LEU A 257 -70.83 -0.32 34.42
CA LEU A 257 -71.16 1.03 34.88
C LEU A 257 -72.63 1.49 34.65
N GLY A 258 -73.49 0.65 34.06
CA GLY A 258 -74.91 0.99 33.87
C GLY A 258 -75.12 2.24 33.00
N THR A 259 -76.07 3.12 33.35
CA THR A 259 -76.60 4.26 32.57
C THR A 259 -75.61 5.34 32.09
N LYS A 260 -74.29 5.13 32.24
CA LYS A 260 -73.21 5.98 31.71
C LYS A 260 -72.23 5.25 30.77
N GLY A 261 -72.47 3.98 30.44
CA GLY A 261 -71.67 3.20 29.48
C GLY A 261 -72.23 3.22 28.04
N LEU A 262 -71.47 2.64 27.10
CA LEU A 262 -71.87 2.44 25.69
C LEU A 262 -73.23 1.75 25.56
N THR A 263 -74.01 2.18 24.57
CA THR A 263 -75.28 1.55 24.18
C THR A 263 -75.07 0.14 23.62
N GLN A 264 -76.13 -0.66 23.61
CA GLN A 264 -76.07 -2.04 23.12
C GLN A 264 -75.74 -2.12 21.62
N GLU A 265 -76.11 -1.10 20.85
CA GLU A 265 -75.77 -0.96 19.42
C GLU A 265 -74.29 -0.61 19.24
N GLU A 266 -73.75 0.36 19.98
CA GLU A 266 -72.32 0.72 19.95
C GLU A 266 -71.42 -0.44 20.40
N GLN A 267 -71.84 -1.23 21.38
CA GLN A 267 -71.10 -2.44 21.78
C GLN A 267 -71.05 -3.49 20.65
N GLU A 268 -72.11 -3.63 19.86
CA GLU A 268 -72.12 -4.57 18.74
C GLU A 268 -71.27 -4.05 17.57
N GLU A 269 -71.25 -2.72 17.35
CA GLU A 269 -70.37 -2.07 16.39
C GLU A 269 -68.88 -2.29 16.72
N VAL A 270 -68.48 -2.07 17.98
CA VAL A 270 -67.11 -2.36 18.46
C VAL A 270 -66.76 -3.85 18.25
N ARG A 271 -67.68 -4.78 18.54
CA ARG A 271 -67.46 -6.21 18.28
C ARG A 271 -67.32 -6.55 16.79
N GLN A 272 -68.01 -5.83 15.91
CA GLN A 272 -67.86 -6.01 14.47
C GLN A 272 -66.51 -5.46 13.98
N GLN A 273 -66.11 -4.27 14.45
CA GLN A 273 -64.80 -3.68 14.14
C GLN A 273 -63.65 -4.59 14.56
N MET A 274 -63.66 -5.14 15.78
CA MET A 274 -62.66 -6.09 16.26
C MET A 274 -62.61 -7.37 15.41
N ARG A 275 -63.77 -7.91 15.00
CA ARG A 275 -63.84 -9.10 14.12
C ARG A 275 -63.24 -8.82 12.74
N LEU A 276 -63.56 -7.68 12.14
CA LEU A 276 -63.03 -7.28 10.83
C LEU A 276 -61.52 -7.02 10.90
N LEU A 277 -61.06 -6.35 11.94
CA LEU A 277 -59.63 -6.07 12.17
C LEU A 277 -58.82 -7.36 12.28
N ASN A 278 -59.28 -8.31 13.10
CA ASN A 278 -58.61 -9.60 13.25
C ASN A 278 -58.63 -10.42 11.95
N LYS A 279 -59.73 -10.38 11.19
CA LYS A 279 -59.80 -11.05 9.88
C LYS A 279 -58.79 -10.47 8.90
N ARG A 280 -58.67 -9.14 8.83
CA ARG A 280 -57.73 -8.42 7.96
C ARG A 280 -56.28 -8.73 8.33
N TRP A 281 -55.95 -8.67 9.62
CA TRP A 281 -54.63 -9.03 10.15
C TRP A 281 -54.21 -10.47 9.79
N ASN A 282 -55.09 -11.45 10.03
CA ASN A 282 -54.76 -12.86 9.73
C ASN A 282 -54.55 -13.07 8.22
N SER A 283 -55.38 -12.46 7.36
CA SER A 283 -55.20 -12.55 5.91
C SER A 283 -53.88 -11.91 5.43
N LEU A 284 -53.47 -10.80 6.05
CA LEU A 284 -52.22 -10.12 5.76
C LEU A 284 -51.02 -10.98 6.17
N ARG A 285 -51.06 -11.53 7.39
CA ARG A 285 -50.03 -12.43 7.92
C ARG A 285 -49.85 -13.67 7.03
N ASP A 286 -50.94 -14.33 6.64
CA ASP A 286 -50.87 -15.55 5.82
C ASP A 286 -50.25 -15.24 4.43
N ARG A 287 -50.52 -14.07 3.86
CA ARG A 287 -49.87 -13.60 2.61
C ARG A 287 -48.38 -13.28 2.83
N ALA A 288 -48.03 -12.68 3.96
CA ALA A 288 -46.65 -12.37 4.30
C ALA A 288 -45.79 -13.64 4.48
N GLU A 289 -46.34 -14.65 5.15
CA GLU A 289 -45.70 -15.95 5.36
C GLU A 289 -45.51 -16.71 4.04
N PHE A 290 -46.51 -16.65 3.14
CA PHE A 290 -46.38 -17.23 1.80
C PHE A 290 -45.23 -16.60 0.98
N ILE A 291 -45.12 -15.27 0.99
CA ILE A 291 -44.05 -14.57 0.27
C ILE A 291 -42.68 -14.86 0.91
N GLN A 292 -42.59 -14.93 2.24
CA GLN A 292 -41.39 -15.35 2.96
C GLN A 292 -40.90 -16.71 2.46
N GLY A 293 -41.79 -17.70 2.40
CA GLY A 293 -41.47 -19.03 1.88
C GLY A 293 -40.97 -19.01 0.43
N LYS A 294 -41.52 -18.14 -0.43
CA LYS A 294 -41.06 -17.99 -1.82
C LYS A 294 -39.64 -17.42 -1.90
N ILE A 295 -39.35 -16.36 -1.15
CA ILE A 295 -38.00 -15.75 -1.09
C ILE A 295 -36.97 -16.74 -0.51
N HIS A 296 -37.35 -17.50 0.53
CA HIS A 296 -36.49 -18.49 1.16
C HIS A 296 -36.10 -19.61 0.19
N ASN A 297 -37.08 -20.17 -0.52
CA ASN A 297 -36.83 -21.20 -1.53
C ASN A 297 -35.93 -20.69 -2.66
N GLN A 298 -36.18 -19.48 -3.16
CA GLN A 298 -35.36 -18.88 -4.21
C GLN A 298 -33.91 -18.67 -3.77
N LEU A 299 -33.70 -18.15 -2.55
CA LEU A 299 -32.37 -17.97 -1.99
C LEU A 299 -31.67 -19.32 -1.81
N ASN A 300 -32.33 -20.30 -1.20
CA ASN A 300 -31.77 -21.64 -0.94
C ASN A 300 -31.37 -22.36 -2.25
N ASP A 301 -32.17 -22.24 -3.31
CA ASP A 301 -31.86 -22.79 -4.64
C ASP A 301 -30.61 -22.14 -5.26
N MET A 302 -30.46 -20.81 -5.14
CA MET A 302 -29.29 -20.07 -5.62
C MET A 302 -28.03 -20.46 -4.84
N GLN A 303 -28.14 -20.58 -3.51
CA GLN A 303 -27.06 -20.98 -2.62
C GLN A 303 -26.59 -22.41 -2.89
N SER A 304 -27.54 -23.35 -3.01
CA SER A 304 -27.25 -24.76 -3.29
C SER A 304 -26.54 -24.96 -4.64
N ARG A 305 -26.93 -24.19 -5.67
CA ARG A 305 -26.24 -24.21 -6.98
C ARG A 305 -24.78 -23.76 -6.89
N LYS A 306 -24.48 -22.73 -6.12
CA LYS A 306 -23.09 -22.24 -5.95
C LYS A 306 -22.22 -23.23 -5.18
N ILE A 307 -22.79 -23.89 -4.18
CA ILE A 307 -22.12 -24.98 -3.44
C ILE A 307 -21.82 -26.16 -4.38
N GLU A 308 -22.77 -26.55 -5.23
CA GLU A 308 -22.58 -27.64 -6.18
C GLU A 308 -21.55 -27.29 -7.27
N GLU A 309 -21.51 -26.04 -7.72
CA GLU A 309 -20.50 -25.54 -8.67
C GLU A 309 -19.08 -25.70 -8.09
N LEU A 310 -18.85 -25.31 -6.83
CA LEU A 310 -17.57 -25.53 -6.16
C LEU A 310 -17.27 -27.02 -6.00
N ARG A 311 -18.27 -27.83 -5.62
CA ARG A 311 -18.11 -29.27 -5.44
C ARG A 311 -17.65 -29.95 -6.72
N ILE A 312 -18.27 -29.63 -7.85
CA ILE A 312 -17.89 -30.16 -9.17
C ILE A 312 -16.48 -29.70 -9.53
N PHE A 313 -16.17 -28.42 -9.35
CA PHE A 313 -14.84 -27.88 -9.60
C PHE A 313 -13.75 -28.59 -8.79
N LEU A 314 -13.95 -28.72 -7.47
CA LEU A 314 -13.01 -29.40 -6.58
C LEU A 314 -12.82 -30.86 -6.95
N THR A 315 -13.90 -31.54 -7.35
CA THR A 315 -13.82 -32.94 -7.81
C THR A 315 -12.99 -33.05 -9.08
N ASN A 316 -13.23 -32.19 -10.08
CA ASN A 316 -12.42 -32.16 -11.31
C ASN A 316 -10.95 -31.79 -11.04
N THR A 317 -10.72 -30.93 -10.05
CA THR A 317 -9.40 -30.48 -9.62
C THR A 317 -8.63 -31.58 -8.91
N GLU A 318 -9.27 -32.30 -7.99
CA GLU A 318 -8.72 -33.49 -7.33
C GLU A 318 -8.43 -34.61 -8.33
N ASP A 319 -9.32 -34.83 -9.30
CA ASP A 319 -9.09 -35.76 -10.42
C ASP A 319 -7.89 -35.31 -11.26
N ARG A 320 -7.75 -34.02 -11.55
CA ARG A 320 -6.59 -33.48 -12.27
C ARG A 320 -5.30 -33.65 -11.45
N ILE A 321 -5.33 -33.36 -10.15
CA ILE A 321 -4.25 -33.63 -9.19
C ILE A 321 -3.81 -35.10 -9.27
N SER A 322 -4.76 -36.03 -9.29
CA SER A 322 -4.46 -37.46 -9.38
C SER A 322 -3.81 -37.89 -10.71
N ARG A 323 -3.99 -37.11 -11.77
CA ARG A 323 -3.43 -37.35 -13.11
C ARG A 323 -2.11 -36.64 -13.34
N PHE A 324 -1.71 -35.70 -12.48
CA PHE A 324 -0.40 -35.09 -12.56
C PHE A 324 0.67 -36.17 -12.45
N ARG A 325 1.60 -36.16 -13.39
CA ARG A 325 2.73 -37.08 -13.38
C ARG A 325 3.60 -36.82 -12.15
N GLU A 326 4.26 -37.88 -11.67
CA GLU A 326 5.35 -37.73 -10.72
C GLU A 326 6.41 -36.80 -11.32
N ILE A 327 7.09 -36.04 -10.45
CA ILE A 327 8.03 -35.03 -10.91
C ILE A 327 9.16 -35.72 -11.69
N GLY A 328 9.34 -35.31 -12.94
CA GLY A 328 10.19 -36.01 -13.91
C GLY A 328 11.68 -35.82 -13.61
N PRO A 329 12.54 -36.77 -14.04
CA PRO A 329 13.96 -36.74 -13.72
C PRO A 329 14.79 -35.82 -14.62
N SER A 330 14.27 -35.45 -15.80
CA SER A 330 14.99 -34.64 -16.77
C SER A 330 14.73 -33.13 -16.60
N GLN A 331 15.67 -32.31 -17.06
CA GLN A 331 15.53 -30.85 -17.04
C GLN A 331 14.39 -30.35 -17.94
N GLU A 332 14.10 -31.06 -19.04
CA GLU A 332 13.00 -30.74 -19.95
C GLU A 332 11.65 -31.08 -19.33
N ASP A 333 11.53 -32.25 -18.69
CA ASP A 333 10.32 -32.64 -17.95
C ASP A 333 10.03 -31.65 -16.81
N LEU A 334 11.05 -31.20 -16.08
CA LEU A 334 10.89 -30.21 -15.02
C LEU A 334 10.34 -28.89 -15.56
N LYS A 335 10.84 -28.40 -16.71
CA LYS A 335 10.33 -27.18 -17.36
C LYS A 335 8.88 -27.34 -17.82
N GLU A 336 8.53 -28.45 -18.46
CA GLU A 336 7.14 -28.74 -18.89
C GLU A 336 6.20 -28.80 -17.67
N GLN A 337 6.63 -29.46 -16.60
CA GLN A 337 5.86 -29.61 -15.37
C GLN A 337 5.70 -28.29 -14.61
N PHE A 338 6.68 -27.39 -14.67
CA PHE A 338 6.56 -26.02 -14.16
C PHE A 338 5.45 -25.25 -14.87
N GLU A 339 5.40 -25.33 -16.20
CA GLU A 339 4.36 -24.66 -16.98
C GLU A 339 2.98 -25.29 -16.78
N GLU A 340 2.90 -26.62 -16.67
CA GLU A 340 1.66 -27.32 -16.33
C GLU A 340 1.15 -26.92 -14.93
N HIS A 341 2.05 -26.79 -13.96
CA HIS A 341 1.73 -26.33 -12.62
C HIS A 341 1.29 -24.86 -12.59
N LYS A 342 2.01 -23.96 -13.27
CA LYS A 342 1.61 -22.53 -13.39
C LYS A 342 0.23 -22.37 -14.01
N LYS A 343 -0.10 -23.19 -15.02
CA LYS A 343 -1.44 -23.20 -15.60
C LYS A 343 -2.49 -23.65 -14.59
N PHE A 344 -2.22 -24.73 -13.85
CA PHE A 344 -3.11 -25.20 -12.79
C PHE A 344 -3.30 -24.18 -11.66
N GLN A 345 -2.25 -23.47 -11.26
CA GLN A 345 -2.32 -22.41 -10.26
C GLN A 345 -3.20 -21.24 -10.73
N ARG A 346 -3.08 -20.81 -11.99
CA ARG A 346 -3.98 -19.80 -12.58
C ARG A 346 -5.44 -20.24 -12.55
N ASP A 347 -5.69 -21.50 -12.92
CA ASP A 347 -7.06 -22.05 -12.90
C ASP A 347 -7.65 -22.05 -11.48
N LEU A 348 -6.83 -22.28 -10.44
CA LEU A 348 -7.24 -22.16 -9.04
C LEU A 348 -7.52 -20.71 -8.63
N GLU A 349 -6.65 -19.77 -9.03
CA GLU A 349 -6.82 -18.33 -8.73
C GLU A 349 -8.09 -17.75 -9.35
N GLU A 350 -8.47 -18.18 -10.54
CA GLU A 350 -9.73 -17.76 -11.19
C GLU A 350 -10.96 -18.20 -10.40
N GLN A 351 -10.91 -19.39 -9.78
CA GLN A 351 -12.00 -19.96 -8.98
C GLN A 351 -12.06 -19.44 -7.55
N GLN A 352 -11.04 -18.69 -7.09
CA GLN A 352 -11.07 -18.01 -5.80
C GLN A 352 -12.28 -17.07 -5.69
N LYS A 353 -12.70 -16.44 -6.79
CA LYS A 353 -13.91 -15.60 -6.84
C LYS A 353 -15.17 -16.37 -6.48
N LEU A 354 -15.25 -17.65 -6.85
CA LEU A 354 -16.36 -18.51 -6.52
C LEU A 354 -16.34 -18.86 -5.02
N VAL A 355 -15.16 -19.15 -4.46
CA VAL A 355 -14.98 -19.38 -3.02
C VAL A 355 -15.33 -18.13 -2.20
N ASP A 356 -14.89 -16.95 -2.63
CA ASP A 356 -15.22 -15.65 -2.01
C ASP A 356 -16.73 -15.35 -2.09
N SER A 357 -17.41 -15.81 -3.14
CA SER A 357 -18.86 -15.67 -3.25
C SER A 357 -19.62 -16.53 -2.22
N LEU A 358 -19.01 -17.64 -1.75
CA LEU A 358 -19.60 -18.53 -0.74
C LEU A 358 -19.50 -17.97 0.68
N SER A 359 -18.54 -17.07 0.97
CA SER A 359 -18.49 -16.39 2.28
C SER A 359 -19.67 -15.45 2.51
N ASN A 360 -20.42 -15.14 1.45
CA ASN A 360 -21.60 -14.27 1.46
C ASN A 360 -22.93 -15.04 1.54
N LEU A 361 -22.90 -16.35 1.76
CA LEU A 361 -24.08 -17.19 1.95
C LEU A 361 -24.78 -16.84 3.29
N VAL A 362 -26.10 -16.82 3.26
CA VAL A 362 -26.97 -16.64 4.42
C VAL A 362 -27.47 -18.00 4.89
N VAL A 363 -27.16 -18.40 6.12
CA VAL A 363 -27.73 -19.60 6.73
C VAL A 363 -29.07 -19.22 7.36
N ILE A 364 -30.17 -19.73 6.80
CA ILE A 364 -31.53 -19.48 7.30
C ILE A 364 -31.80 -20.50 8.42
N VAL A 365 -31.96 -20.01 9.65
CA VAL A 365 -32.33 -20.83 10.82
C VAL A 365 -33.84 -20.68 11.03
N GLU A 366 -34.66 -21.47 10.33
CA GLU A 366 -36.10 -21.59 10.63
C GLU A 366 -36.39 -23.00 11.14
N ASP A 367 -36.97 -23.09 12.35
CA ASP A 367 -37.66 -24.17 13.10
C ASP A 367 -37.23 -25.66 13.00
N GLU A 368 -36.38 -26.04 12.05
CA GLU A 368 -35.83 -27.37 11.80
C GLU A 368 -34.29 -27.27 11.81
N PRO A 369 -33.62 -27.53 12.96
CA PRO A 369 -32.18 -27.35 13.12
C PRO A 369 -31.32 -28.29 12.23
N GLU A 370 -31.92 -29.30 11.58
CA GLU A 370 -31.23 -30.25 10.71
C GLU A 370 -30.72 -29.59 9.41
N ASN A 371 -31.51 -28.71 8.77
CA ASN A 371 -31.15 -28.13 7.46
C ASN A 371 -30.01 -27.09 7.52
N ALA A 372 -29.90 -26.35 8.62
CA ALA A 372 -28.81 -25.38 8.82
C ALA A 372 -27.47 -26.08 9.08
N SER A 373 -27.49 -27.17 9.86
CA SER A 373 -26.32 -28.03 10.10
C SER A 373 -25.81 -28.63 8.79
N ASP A 374 -26.71 -29.12 7.95
CA ASP A 374 -26.36 -29.75 6.67
C ASP A 374 -25.61 -28.81 5.70
N LEU A 375 -25.94 -27.51 5.69
CA LEU A 375 -25.30 -26.54 4.82
C LEU A 375 -23.93 -26.09 5.37
N GLU A 376 -23.83 -25.92 6.69
CA GLU A 376 -22.56 -25.67 7.38
C GLU A 376 -21.58 -26.85 7.20
N ASP A 377 -22.06 -28.09 7.35
CA ASP A 377 -21.25 -29.30 7.17
C ASP A 377 -20.76 -29.45 5.72
N LYS A 378 -21.60 -29.13 4.73
CA LYS A 378 -21.21 -29.11 3.31
C LYS A 378 -20.15 -28.05 3.02
N LEU A 379 -20.29 -26.85 3.57
CA LEU A 379 -19.30 -25.78 3.41
C LEU A 379 -17.98 -26.10 4.11
N ALA A 380 -18.04 -26.69 5.31
CA ALA A 380 -16.85 -27.15 6.03
C ALA A 380 -16.10 -28.21 5.22
N ALA A 381 -16.80 -29.22 4.70
CA ALA A 381 -16.21 -30.27 3.88
C ALA A 381 -15.58 -29.73 2.59
N LEU A 382 -16.21 -28.76 1.91
CA LEU A 382 -15.64 -28.11 0.73
C LEU A 382 -14.44 -27.22 1.10
N GLY A 383 -14.48 -26.54 2.25
CA GLY A 383 -13.36 -25.77 2.78
C GLY A 383 -12.14 -26.62 3.09
N GLU A 384 -12.33 -27.80 3.68
CA GLU A 384 -11.25 -28.77 3.92
C GLU A 384 -10.63 -29.28 2.61
N ARG A 385 -11.47 -29.65 1.63
CA ARG A 385 -11.02 -30.08 0.30
C ARG A 385 -10.23 -28.98 -0.42
N TRP A 386 -10.72 -27.75 -0.41
CA TRP A 386 -10.01 -26.59 -0.97
C TRP A 386 -8.64 -26.36 -0.29
N SER A 387 -8.59 -26.45 1.04
CA SER A 387 -7.34 -26.35 1.80
C SER A 387 -6.33 -27.45 1.41
N HIS A 388 -6.80 -28.69 1.21
CA HIS A 388 -5.95 -29.79 0.74
C HIS A 388 -5.39 -29.53 -0.66
N VAL A 389 -6.21 -29.01 -1.59
CA VAL A 389 -5.76 -28.63 -2.93
C VAL A 389 -4.68 -27.54 -2.88
N LEU A 390 -4.89 -26.49 -2.07
CA LEU A 390 -3.90 -25.41 -1.91
C LEU A 390 -2.58 -25.93 -1.32
N LYS A 391 -2.67 -26.78 -0.28
CA LYS A 391 -1.49 -27.39 0.35
C LYS A 391 -0.74 -28.29 -0.63
N TRP A 392 -1.44 -29.12 -1.39
CA TRP A 392 -0.81 -29.96 -2.41
C TRP A 392 -0.11 -29.12 -3.49
N THR A 393 -0.77 -28.05 -3.93
CA THR A 393 -0.22 -27.13 -4.95
C THR A 393 1.08 -26.50 -4.45
N SER A 394 1.05 -25.93 -3.24
CA SER A 394 2.25 -25.33 -2.62
C SER A 394 3.39 -26.34 -2.45
N ASN A 395 3.09 -27.54 -1.94
CA ASN A 395 4.10 -28.58 -1.75
C ASN A 395 4.71 -29.05 -3.08
N ARG A 396 3.90 -29.20 -4.13
CA ARG A 396 4.39 -29.56 -5.46
C ARG A 396 5.27 -28.46 -6.05
N TRP A 397 4.88 -27.19 -5.88
CA TRP A 397 5.69 -26.05 -6.32
C TRP A 397 7.07 -26.02 -5.65
N GLU A 398 7.09 -26.14 -4.31
CA GLU A 398 8.34 -26.19 -3.54
C GLU A 398 9.24 -27.33 -4.02
N LYS A 399 8.65 -28.52 -4.26
CA LYS A 399 9.41 -29.67 -4.75
C LYS A 399 9.96 -29.48 -6.16
N LEU A 400 9.19 -28.88 -7.07
CA LEU A 400 9.65 -28.54 -8.42
C LEU A 400 10.80 -27.53 -8.37
N GLN A 401 10.72 -26.53 -7.48
CA GLN A 401 11.76 -25.52 -7.30
C GLN A 401 13.05 -26.10 -6.71
N GLU A 402 12.92 -26.95 -5.69
CA GLU A 402 14.07 -27.66 -5.09
C GLU A 402 14.80 -28.49 -6.15
N LEU A 403 14.07 -29.32 -6.91
CA LEU A 403 14.65 -30.19 -7.94
C LEU A 403 15.27 -29.39 -9.10
N SER A 404 14.61 -28.31 -9.54
CA SER A 404 15.16 -27.44 -10.60
C SER A 404 16.42 -26.70 -10.16
N ASN A 405 16.52 -26.30 -8.90
CA ASN A 405 17.73 -25.68 -8.37
C ASN A 405 18.87 -26.69 -8.32
N GLN A 406 18.60 -27.93 -7.89
CA GLN A 406 19.58 -29.01 -7.89
C GLN A 406 20.08 -29.33 -9.31
N TRP A 407 19.16 -29.36 -10.28
CA TRP A 407 19.50 -29.60 -11.70
C TRP A 407 20.34 -28.47 -12.31
N THR A 408 20.01 -27.21 -12.03
CA THR A 408 20.77 -26.05 -12.50
C THR A 408 22.19 -26.11 -11.95
N LYS A 409 22.35 -26.30 -10.63
CA LYS A 409 23.66 -26.46 -9.98
C LYS A 409 24.48 -27.62 -10.54
N LEU A 410 23.84 -28.77 -10.78
CA LEU A 410 24.50 -29.93 -11.36
C LEU A 410 25.03 -29.62 -12.77
N THR A 411 24.22 -28.92 -13.58
CA THR A 411 24.57 -28.55 -14.96
C THR A 411 25.70 -27.52 -15.00
N ASP A 412 25.64 -26.51 -14.14
CA ASP A 412 26.66 -25.44 -14.09
C ASP A 412 27.99 -25.99 -13.56
N ASN A 413 27.95 -26.78 -12.47
CA ASN A 413 29.15 -27.48 -11.99
C ASN A 413 29.74 -28.38 -13.09
N TYR A 414 28.92 -29.16 -13.80
CA TYR A 414 29.39 -29.99 -14.91
C TYR A 414 30.09 -29.18 -16.02
N ARG A 415 29.56 -28.02 -16.41
CA ARG A 415 30.20 -27.12 -17.40
C ARG A 415 31.57 -26.63 -16.92
N ILE A 416 31.67 -26.21 -15.67
CA ILE A 416 32.93 -25.74 -15.07
C ILE A 416 33.95 -26.88 -15.06
N LEU A 417 33.54 -28.09 -14.68
CA LEU A 417 34.42 -29.26 -14.65
C LEU A 417 34.93 -29.64 -16.05
N ILE A 418 34.11 -29.54 -17.10
CA ILE A 418 34.60 -29.73 -18.49
C ILE A 418 35.67 -28.71 -18.84
N ARG A 419 35.40 -27.42 -18.59
CA ARG A 419 36.34 -26.35 -18.93
C ARG A 419 37.68 -26.55 -18.23
N TRP A 420 37.64 -26.87 -16.94
CA TRP A 420 38.85 -27.16 -16.17
C TRP A 420 39.57 -28.42 -16.66
N MET A 421 38.81 -29.49 -17.00
CA MET A 421 39.37 -30.72 -17.56
C MET A 421 40.11 -30.45 -18.88
N ASP A 422 39.52 -29.64 -19.77
CA ASP A 422 40.13 -29.28 -21.05
C ASP A 422 41.42 -28.48 -20.85
N ALA A 423 41.43 -27.53 -19.91
CA ALA A 423 42.63 -26.77 -19.54
C ALA A 423 43.74 -27.70 -19.01
N ARG A 424 43.41 -28.58 -18.06
CA ARG A 424 44.40 -29.50 -17.47
C ARG A 424 44.93 -30.53 -18.46
N GLU A 425 44.08 -31.01 -19.36
CA GLU A 425 44.49 -31.89 -20.46
C GLU A 425 45.49 -31.18 -21.39
N SER A 426 45.25 -29.90 -21.70
CA SER A 426 46.18 -29.07 -22.48
C SER A 426 47.53 -28.90 -21.77
N ASP A 427 47.51 -28.59 -20.47
CA ASP A 427 48.72 -28.41 -19.66
C ASP A 427 49.60 -29.67 -19.67
N LEU A 428 49.01 -30.84 -19.41
CA LEU A 428 49.74 -32.10 -19.33
C LEU A 428 50.29 -32.56 -20.69
N LYS A 429 49.57 -32.29 -21.78
CA LYS A 429 50.05 -32.54 -23.15
C LYS A 429 51.19 -31.61 -23.54
N SER A 430 51.09 -30.32 -23.19
CA SER A 430 52.16 -29.33 -23.38
C SER A 430 53.42 -29.72 -22.62
N MET A 431 53.25 -30.25 -21.40
CA MET A 431 54.33 -30.84 -20.62
C MET A 431 54.93 -32.06 -21.33
N GLU A 432 54.13 -33.00 -21.83
CA GLU A 432 54.64 -34.19 -22.51
C GLU A 432 55.48 -33.84 -23.76
N GLY A 433 55.05 -32.83 -24.52
CA GLY A 433 55.75 -32.37 -25.73
C GLY A 433 57.08 -31.65 -25.47
N LYS A 434 57.37 -31.27 -24.23
CA LYS A 434 58.59 -30.54 -23.84
C LYS A 434 59.48 -31.42 -22.97
N GLU A 435 60.45 -32.09 -23.60
CA GLU A 435 61.47 -32.87 -22.91
C GLU A 435 62.37 -31.96 -22.05
N VAL A 436 62.62 -32.37 -20.81
CA VAL A 436 63.44 -31.60 -19.86
C VAL A 436 64.70 -32.38 -19.51
N THR A 437 65.86 -31.85 -19.87
CA THR A 437 67.17 -32.51 -19.67
C THR A 437 67.99 -31.89 -18.56
N GLU A 438 67.65 -30.67 -18.13
CA GLU A 438 68.36 -29.95 -17.07
C GLU A 438 67.84 -30.35 -15.68
N ILE A 439 68.74 -30.61 -14.73
CA ILE A 439 68.40 -31.10 -13.38
C ILE A 439 67.39 -30.19 -12.68
N GLY A 440 67.55 -28.86 -12.77
CA GLY A 440 66.62 -27.89 -12.19
C GLY A 440 65.24 -27.95 -12.82
N GLY A 441 65.18 -28.07 -14.15
CA GLY A 441 63.92 -28.24 -14.88
C GLY A 441 63.24 -29.58 -14.55
N VAL A 442 64.00 -30.66 -14.38
CA VAL A 442 63.46 -31.96 -13.98
C VAL A 442 62.85 -31.88 -12.58
N VAL A 443 63.49 -31.19 -11.63
CA VAL A 443 62.93 -30.98 -10.27
C VAL A 443 61.64 -30.14 -10.31
N THR A 444 61.60 -29.08 -11.13
CA THR A 444 60.36 -28.30 -11.32
C THR A 444 59.25 -29.16 -11.93
N ARG A 445 59.57 -29.94 -12.98
CA ARG A 445 58.60 -30.85 -13.59
C ARG A 445 58.10 -31.91 -12.60
N MET A 446 58.95 -32.42 -11.72
CA MET A 446 58.54 -33.34 -10.66
C MET A 446 57.55 -32.69 -9.67
N LYS A 447 57.71 -31.40 -9.33
CA LYS A 447 56.76 -30.67 -8.49
C LYS A 447 55.41 -30.45 -9.18
N GLU A 448 55.43 -30.06 -10.46
CA GLU A 448 54.23 -29.86 -11.27
C GLU A 448 53.43 -31.17 -11.46
N LEU A 449 54.11 -32.28 -11.76
CA LEU A 449 53.47 -33.60 -11.91
C LEU A 449 52.86 -34.09 -10.58
N ARG A 450 53.51 -33.82 -9.45
CA ARG A 450 52.97 -34.13 -8.11
C ARG A 450 51.74 -33.30 -7.77
N TYR A 451 51.75 -32.01 -8.10
CA TYR A 451 50.58 -31.17 -7.94
C TYR A 451 49.44 -31.67 -8.82
N GLY A 452 49.72 -31.98 -10.09
CA GLY A 452 48.74 -32.54 -11.03
C GLY A 452 48.11 -33.84 -10.53
N GLU A 453 48.89 -34.72 -9.90
CA GLU A 453 48.38 -35.96 -9.31
C GLU A 453 47.44 -35.70 -8.13
N GLN A 454 47.82 -34.80 -7.22
CA GLN A 454 46.98 -34.40 -6.09
C GLN A 454 45.67 -33.72 -6.58
N ASP A 455 45.78 -32.84 -7.57
CA ASP A 455 44.67 -32.05 -8.10
C ASP A 455 43.65 -32.92 -8.84
N LEU A 456 44.11 -33.87 -9.68
CA LEU A 456 43.25 -34.87 -10.31
C LEU A 456 42.61 -35.84 -9.31
N GLN A 457 43.26 -36.11 -8.17
CA GLN A 457 42.68 -36.92 -7.10
C GLN A 457 41.51 -36.21 -6.40
N VAL A 458 41.67 -34.90 -6.12
CA VAL A 458 40.60 -34.06 -5.55
C VAL A 458 39.45 -33.92 -6.54
N PHE A 459 39.76 -33.69 -7.82
CA PHE A 459 38.77 -33.60 -8.90
C PHE A 459 37.98 -34.91 -9.10
N SER A 460 38.66 -36.07 -9.10
CA SER A 460 38.00 -37.38 -9.21
C SER A 460 37.03 -37.65 -8.06
N ARG A 461 37.39 -37.26 -6.83
CA ARG A 461 36.47 -37.35 -5.69
C ARG A 461 35.26 -36.43 -5.86
N TYR A 462 35.45 -35.23 -6.39
CA TYR A 462 34.36 -34.29 -6.62
C TYR A 462 33.39 -34.76 -7.71
N ILE A 463 33.89 -35.37 -8.80
CA ILE A 463 33.02 -36.03 -9.78
C ILE A 463 32.18 -37.13 -9.15
N GLN A 464 32.77 -38.00 -8.32
CA GLN A 464 32.03 -39.07 -7.64
C GLN A 464 30.92 -38.51 -6.74
N GLU A 465 31.17 -37.39 -6.04
CA GLU A 465 30.15 -36.71 -5.25
C GLU A 465 29.01 -36.18 -6.14
N LEU A 466 29.32 -35.63 -7.32
CA LEU A 466 28.30 -35.21 -8.30
C LEU A 466 27.57 -36.37 -8.96
N GLU A 467 28.22 -37.51 -9.20
CA GLU A 467 27.58 -38.72 -9.74
C GLU A 467 26.55 -39.29 -8.76
N ILE A 468 26.83 -39.24 -7.45
CA ILE A 468 25.86 -39.62 -6.41
C ILE A 468 24.64 -38.69 -6.45
N VAL A 469 24.85 -37.38 -6.64
CA VAL A 469 23.75 -36.41 -6.76
C VAL A 469 22.98 -36.62 -8.06
N ALA A 470 23.66 -36.78 -9.20
CA ALA A 470 23.07 -37.01 -10.51
C ALA A 470 22.26 -38.31 -10.55
N SER A 471 22.78 -39.40 -9.96
CA SER A 471 22.07 -40.68 -9.85
C SER A 471 20.84 -40.60 -8.93
N SER A 472 20.90 -39.82 -7.84
CA SER A 472 19.72 -39.57 -6.99
C SER A 472 18.60 -38.82 -7.73
N LEU A 473 18.97 -38.04 -8.75
CA LEU A 473 18.06 -37.28 -9.61
C LEU A 473 17.63 -38.05 -10.86
N ASN A 474 18.19 -39.25 -11.12
CA ASN A 474 18.12 -39.94 -12.41
C ASN A 474 18.47 -39.02 -13.60
N ALA A 475 19.48 -38.16 -13.42
CA ALA A 475 19.86 -37.16 -14.41
C ALA A 475 20.58 -37.81 -15.60
N ASP A 476 20.28 -37.36 -16.81
CA ASP A 476 20.95 -37.82 -18.05
C ASP A 476 22.44 -37.44 -18.09
N ILE A 477 22.88 -36.55 -17.20
CA ILE A 477 24.28 -36.13 -17.04
C ILE A 477 25.15 -37.23 -16.38
N VAL A 478 24.57 -38.33 -15.86
CA VAL A 478 25.36 -39.42 -15.27
C VAL A 478 26.37 -40.01 -16.28
N GLU A 479 25.95 -40.31 -17.50
CA GLU A 479 26.86 -40.83 -18.56
C GLU A 479 27.96 -39.82 -18.90
N ASN A 480 27.63 -38.53 -18.83
CA ASN A 480 28.55 -37.43 -19.07
C ASN A 480 29.59 -37.27 -17.95
N LEU A 481 29.21 -37.53 -16.70
CA LEU A 481 30.12 -37.53 -15.54
C LEU A 481 31.04 -38.76 -15.56
N GLU A 482 30.50 -39.93 -15.92
CA GLU A 482 31.29 -41.15 -16.12
C GLU A 482 32.39 -40.92 -17.17
N ASN A 483 32.06 -40.26 -18.29
CA ASN A 483 33.04 -39.88 -19.31
C ASN A 483 34.10 -38.89 -18.78
N LEU A 484 33.72 -37.90 -17.95
CA LEU A 484 34.70 -37.02 -17.30
C LEU A 484 35.62 -37.79 -16.35
N ASN A 485 35.10 -38.79 -15.64
CA ASN A 485 35.91 -39.65 -14.78
C ASN A 485 36.88 -40.51 -15.61
N ASP A 486 36.44 -41.06 -16.74
CA ASP A 486 37.30 -41.79 -17.69
C ASP A 486 38.41 -40.91 -18.26
N ARG A 487 38.09 -39.66 -18.62
CA ARG A 487 39.08 -38.65 -19.05
C ARG A 487 40.09 -38.34 -17.93
N CYS A 488 39.63 -38.22 -16.68
CA CYS A 488 40.49 -38.03 -15.52
C CYS A 488 41.48 -39.19 -15.34
N GLU A 489 41.01 -40.43 -15.47
CA GLU A 489 41.87 -41.62 -15.42
C GLU A 489 42.90 -41.65 -16.56
N ALA A 490 42.53 -41.21 -17.77
CA ALA A 490 43.47 -41.06 -18.87
C ALA A 490 44.57 -40.03 -18.56
N LEU A 491 44.23 -38.89 -17.94
CA LEU A 491 45.22 -37.89 -17.51
C LEU A 491 46.15 -38.42 -16.41
N LYS A 492 45.64 -39.21 -15.46
CA LYS A 492 46.47 -39.88 -14.45
C LYS A 492 47.49 -40.83 -15.08
N GLN A 493 47.12 -41.55 -16.14
CA GLN A 493 48.07 -42.40 -16.89
C GLN A 493 49.15 -41.57 -17.59
N ILE A 494 48.80 -40.41 -18.15
CA ILE A 494 49.79 -39.48 -18.75
C ILE A 494 50.79 -39.02 -17.69
N LEU A 495 50.31 -38.66 -16.49
CA LEU A 495 51.18 -38.31 -15.36
C LEU A 495 52.11 -39.46 -14.99
N GLU A 496 51.58 -40.67 -14.82
CA GLU A 496 52.35 -41.86 -14.43
C GLU A 496 53.46 -42.17 -15.45
N VAL A 497 53.16 -42.06 -16.75
CA VAL A 497 54.15 -42.24 -17.82
C VAL A 497 55.25 -41.18 -17.75
N GLN A 498 54.92 -39.91 -17.50
CA GLN A 498 55.93 -38.86 -17.35
C GLN A 498 56.76 -39.04 -16.07
N GLN A 499 56.15 -39.48 -14.97
CA GLN A 499 56.86 -39.85 -13.74
C GLN A 499 57.86 -40.98 -14.00
N MET A 500 57.43 -42.08 -14.64
CA MET A 500 58.30 -43.20 -15.02
C MET A 500 59.45 -42.77 -15.94
N ARG A 501 59.22 -41.86 -16.90
CA ARG A 501 60.28 -41.31 -17.76
C ARG A 501 61.33 -40.58 -16.93
N ILE A 502 60.92 -39.73 -16.00
CA ILE A 502 61.84 -39.01 -15.09
C ILE A 502 62.59 -39.98 -14.17
N GLU A 503 61.92 -41.02 -13.66
CA GLU A 503 62.56 -42.07 -12.85
C GLU A 503 63.60 -42.87 -13.64
N SER A 504 63.32 -43.15 -14.93
CA SER A 504 64.27 -43.82 -15.82
C SER A 504 65.53 -42.98 -16.10
N MET A 505 65.45 -41.64 -15.93
CA MET A 505 66.58 -40.73 -15.99
C MET A 505 67.40 -40.67 -14.69
N GLY A 506 67.00 -41.43 -13.66
CA GLY A 506 67.71 -41.56 -12.39
C GLY A 506 67.18 -40.68 -11.25
N PHE A 507 66.05 -40.00 -11.43
CA PHE A 507 65.43 -39.13 -10.43
C PHE A 507 64.23 -39.83 -9.78
N GLN A 508 64.36 -40.24 -8.51
CA GLN A 508 63.27 -40.91 -7.81
C GLN A 508 62.29 -39.91 -7.22
N PHE A 509 60.98 -40.16 -7.35
CA PHE A 509 59.97 -39.37 -6.64
C PHE A 509 59.98 -39.77 -5.14
N PRO A 510 60.22 -38.83 -4.20
CA PRO A 510 60.15 -39.13 -2.76
C PRO A 510 58.80 -39.73 -2.33
N VAL A 511 58.83 -40.93 -1.74
CA VAL A 511 57.62 -41.74 -1.49
C VAL A 511 56.65 -41.13 -0.46
N TYR A 512 57.10 -40.24 0.43
CA TYR A 512 56.23 -39.44 1.30
C TYR A 512 56.92 -38.14 1.71
N SER A 513 56.40 -37.01 1.27
CA SER A 513 56.79 -35.68 1.75
C SER A 513 55.51 -34.93 2.12
N ASN A 514 55.30 -34.65 3.42
CA ASN A 514 54.23 -33.77 3.94
C ASN A 514 54.45 -32.28 3.55
N GLU A 515 55.28 -32.02 2.56
CA GLU A 515 55.49 -30.67 2.03
C GLU A 515 54.23 -30.24 1.28
N LYS A 516 53.75 -29.05 1.61
CA LYS A 516 52.62 -28.42 0.92
C LYS A 516 53.03 -28.24 -0.53
N ILE A 517 52.42 -28.99 -1.44
CA ILE A 517 52.70 -28.85 -2.87
C ILE A 517 52.01 -27.57 -3.33
N GLU A 518 52.79 -26.61 -3.80
CA GLU A 518 52.29 -25.32 -4.27
C GLU A 518 51.72 -25.45 -5.69
N LYS A 519 50.58 -24.78 -5.94
CA LYS A 519 49.92 -24.71 -7.24
C LYS A 519 50.83 -24.01 -8.25
N PRO A 520 51.05 -24.58 -9.46
CA PRO A 520 51.74 -23.87 -10.53
C PRO A 520 51.01 -22.57 -10.88
N PRO A 521 51.72 -21.45 -11.10
CA PRO A 521 51.14 -20.11 -11.19
C PRO A 521 50.13 -19.93 -12.35
N ASN A 522 50.22 -20.75 -13.39
CA ASN A 522 49.36 -20.68 -14.58
C ASN A 522 48.21 -21.71 -14.55
N TRP A 523 48.07 -22.48 -13.48
CA TRP A 523 47.08 -23.55 -13.39
C TRP A 523 45.81 -23.06 -12.71
N GLU A 524 44.68 -23.19 -13.42
CA GLU A 524 43.35 -22.88 -12.90
C GLU A 524 42.93 -23.90 -11.82
N ASP A 525 42.22 -23.41 -10.80
CA ASP A 525 41.66 -24.23 -9.71
C ASP A 525 40.13 -24.32 -9.88
N PHE A 526 39.62 -25.52 -10.12
CA PHE A 526 38.19 -25.72 -10.35
C PHE A 526 37.32 -25.33 -9.15
N GLN A 527 37.85 -25.42 -7.92
CA GLN A 527 37.11 -25.02 -6.72
C GLN A 527 36.95 -23.49 -6.67
N GLU A 528 37.98 -22.74 -7.08
CA GLU A 528 37.92 -21.28 -7.21
C GLU A 528 36.93 -20.89 -8.33
N MET A 529 36.94 -21.59 -9.46
CA MET A 529 36.02 -21.36 -10.59
C MET A 529 34.55 -21.52 -10.18
N ILE A 530 34.19 -22.59 -9.45
CA ILE A 530 32.84 -22.82 -8.93
C ILE A 530 32.38 -21.67 -8.02
N THR A 531 33.26 -21.20 -7.11
CA THR A 531 32.90 -20.12 -6.17
C THR A 531 32.81 -18.72 -6.80
N HIS A 532 33.46 -18.51 -7.94
CA HIS A 532 33.45 -17.23 -8.66
C HIS A 532 32.19 -17.07 -9.52
N GLU A 533 31.70 -18.13 -10.17
CA GLU A 533 30.46 -18.10 -10.95
C GLU A 533 29.21 -18.00 -10.05
N GLU A 534 29.19 -18.63 -8.86
CA GLU A 534 28.09 -18.48 -7.89
C GLU A 534 27.88 -17.03 -7.40
N LYS A 535 28.90 -16.16 -7.48
CA LYS A 535 28.82 -14.75 -7.07
C LYS A 535 28.33 -13.82 -8.18
N MET A 536 28.48 -14.20 -9.45
CA MET A 536 28.00 -13.41 -10.59
C MET A 536 26.49 -13.55 -10.80
N ASP A 537 25.89 -14.67 -10.39
CA ASP A 537 24.46 -14.98 -10.57
C ASP A 537 23.49 -14.22 -9.63
N THR A 538 24.00 -13.34 -8.75
CA THR A 538 23.16 -12.49 -7.87
C THR A 538 22.88 -11.10 -8.44
N PHE A 539 23.42 -10.75 -9.61
CA PHE A 539 23.10 -9.53 -10.36
C PHE A 539 22.44 -9.91 -11.70
N GLU A 540 21.16 -9.53 -11.85
CA GLU A 540 20.30 -9.65 -13.05
C GLU A 540 19.65 -11.03 -13.37
N VAL A 541 18.46 -11.25 -12.81
CA VAL A 541 17.42 -12.08 -13.46
C VAL A 541 16.41 -11.14 -14.14
N SER A 542 16.73 -10.73 -15.37
CA SER A 542 15.74 -10.38 -16.39
C SER A 542 15.94 -11.32 -17.57
N ARG A 543 15.52 -12.57 -17.38
CA ARG A 543 15.45 -13.56 -18.46
C ARG A 543 14.36 -13.13 -19.45
N THR A 544 14.80 -12.60 -20.58
CA THR A 544 14.04 -12.60 -21.82
C THR A 544 13.92 -14.06 -22.28
N GLU A 545 12.69 -14.51 -22.44
CA GLU A 545 12.37 -15.77 -23.11
C GLU A 545 12.85 -15.67 -24.57
N GLN A 546 13.90 -16.40 -24.91
CA GLN A 546 14.18 -16.82 -26.28
C GLN A 546 13.99 -18.32 -26.36
N GLU A 547 12.85 -18.71 -26.93
CA GLU A 547 12.66 -20.01 -27.56
C GLU A 547 13.78 -20.22 -28.59
N VAL A 548 14.60 -21.24 -28.38
CA VAL A 548 15.47 -21.80 -29.41
C VAL A 548 14.73 -23.00 -29.98
N ASP A 549 14.00 -22.76 -31.07
CA ASP A 549 13.55 -23.79 -32.01
C ASP A 549 14.69 -24.02 -33.01
N ASP A 550 15.16 -25.26 -33.10
CA ASP A 550 16.28 -25.68 -33.91
C ASP A 550 15.79 -26.53 -35.08
N SER A 551 15.41 -25.90 -36.21
CA SER A 551 15.70 -26.45 -37.56
C SER A 551 15.39 -25.50 -38.72
N PRO A 552 16.11 -25.63 -39.86
CA PRO A 552 16.36 -24.53 -40.79
C PRO A 552 15.35 -24.47 -41.94
N GLN A 553 14.74 -23.31 -42.20
CA GLN A 553 14.28 -22.95 -43.55
C GLN A 553 14.01 -21.44 -43.73
N SER A 554 14.94 -20.78 -44.42
CA SER A 554 14.82 -19.59 -45.27
C SER A 554 13.49 -18.81 -45.34
N LYS A 555 13.52 -17.49 -45.07
CA LYS A 555 12.71 -16.46 -45.78
C LYS A 555 13.24 -15.01 -45.59
N LYS A 556 13.98 -14.57 -46.61
CA LYS A 556 14.15 -13.20 -47.16
C LYS A 556 14.10 -11.96 -46.23
N LYS A 557 15.30 -11.38 -46.02
CA LYS A 557 15.56 -10.02 -45.50
C LYS A 557 14.73 -8.93 -46.22
N ARG A 558 14.05 -8.05 -45.47
CA ARG A 558 13.64 -6.73 -45.96
C ARG A 558 14.87 -5.83 -46.00
N LYS A 559 15.17 -5.22 -47.15
CA LYS A 559 16.18 -4.16 -47.26
C LYS A 559 15.56 -2.86 -46.78
N LEU A 560 16.02 -2.34 -45.64
CA LEU A 560 15.82 -0.95 -45.23
C LEU A 560 16.65 -0.04 -46.15
N HIS A 561 16.18 1.17 -46.43
CA HIS A 561 16.92 2.16 -47.20
C HIS A 561 18.03 2.74 -46.32
N LYS A 562 19.22 2.15 -46.35
CA LYS A 562 20.39 2.66 -45.63
C LYS A 562 20.90 3.92 -46.33
N THR A 563 21.09 5.00 -45.58
CA THR A 563 21.75 6.22 -46.08
C THR A 563 23.25 5.97 -46.24
N GLU A 564 23.93 6.76 -47.06
CA GLU A 564 25.38 6.60 -47.33
C GLU A 564 26.21 6.68 -46.04
N ARG A 565 25.83 7.57 -45.12
CA ARG A 565 26.47 7.71 -43.80
C ARG A 565 26.25 6.51 -42.87
N VAL A 566 25.07 5.87 -42.93
CA VAL A 566 24.82 4.65 -42.15
C VAL A 566 25.63 3.47 -42.69
N LEU A 567 25.83 3.39 -44.01
CA LEU A 567 26.72 2.40 -44.61
C LEU A 567 28.20 2.66 -44.26
N GLU A 568 28.60 3.94 -44.20
CA GLU A 568 29.94 4.34 -43.76
C GLU A 568 30.17 4.00 -42.28
N LEU A 569 29.19 4.29 -41.42
CA LEU A 569 29.19 3.92 -40.01
C LEU A 569 29.28 2.39 -39.82
N GLU A 570 28.46 1.62 -40.53
CA GLU A 570 28.51 0.16 -40.49
C GLU A 570 29.86 -0.38 -40.96
N GLY A 571 30.45 0.22 -41.99
CA GLY A 571 31.79 -0.12 -42.47
C GLY A 571 32.86 0.12 -41.42
N LYS A 572 32.79 1.27 -40.73
CA LYS A 572 33.73 1.65 -39.66
C LYS A 572 33.58 0.78 -38.42
N LEU A 573 32.35 0.43 -38.03
CA LEU A 573 32.10 -0.51 -36.94
C LEU A 573 32.65 -1.90 -37.24
N ILE A 574 32.49 -2.40 -38.48
CA ILE A 574 33.08 -3.68 -38.89
C ILE A 574 34.61 -3.62 -38.87
N GLU A 575 35.21 -2.52 -39.31
CA GLU A 575 36.67 -2.34 -39.25
C GLU A 575 37.20 -2.41 -37.82
N MET A 576 36.49 -1.80 -36.86
CA MET A 576 36.84 -1.84 -35.44
C MET A 576 36.63 -3.22 -34.81
N LEU A 577 35.53 -3.90 -35.11
CA LEU A 577 35.28 -5.27 -34.63
C LEU A 577 36.33 -6.24 -35.17
N ASN A 578 36.71 -6.12 -36.45
CA ASN A 578 37.79 -6.94 -37.01
C ASN A 578 39.14 -6.66 -36.34
N PHE A 579 39.40 -5.42 -35.93
CA PHE A 579 40.61 -5.10 -35.16
C PHE A 579 40.57 -5.74 -33.78
N ILE A 580 39.41 -5.77 -33.11
CA ILE A 580 39.25 -6.44 -31.82
C ILE A 580 39.63 -7.92 -31.94
N ASP A 581 39.07 -8.63 -32.92
CA ASP A 581 39.38 -10.04 -33.16
C ASP A 581 40.89 -10.23 -33.45
N GLN A 582 41.47 -9.39 -34.32
CA GLN A 582 42.89 -9.44 -34.65
C GLN A 582 43.81 -9.14 -33.47
N PHE A 583 43.40 -8.24 -32.59
CA PHE A 583 44.14 -7.87 -31.40
C PHE A 583 44.13 -9.02 -30.39
N GLU A 584 42.97 -9.62 -30.13
CA GLU A 584 42.86 -10.80 -29.27
C GLU A 584 43.73 -11.95 -29.79
N ASP A 585 43.67 -12.24 -31.09
CA ASP A 585 44.53 -13.23 -31.74
C ASP A 585 46.03 -12.88 -31.62
N SER A 586 46.39 -11.61 -31.81
CA SER A 586 47.79 -11.15 -31.72
C SER A 586 48.35 -11.27 -30.30
N THR A 587 47.51 -11.10 -29.27
CA THR A 587 47.94 -11.31 -27.87
C THR A 587 48.20 -12.78 -27.55
N GLN A 588 47.56 -13.73 -28.27
CA GLN A 588 47.82 -15.17 -28.09
C GLN A 588 49.18 -15.62 -28.66
N PHE A 589 49.72 -14.90 -29.65
CA PHE A 589 51.02 -15.21 -30.28
C PHE A 589 52.25 -14.78 -29.46
N LEU A 590 52.05 -14.13 -28.30
CA LEU A 590 53.15 -13.68 -27.43
C LEU A 590 53.92 -14.85 -26.81
N GLU A 591 53.24 -15.96 -26.52
CA GLU A 591 53.84 -17.15 -25.93
C GLU A 591 54.74 -17.87 -26.94
N GLY A 592 56.03 -17.99 -26.60
CA GLY A 592 57.04 -18.64 -27.45
C GLY A 592 57.94 -17.68 -28.25
N MET A 593 57.64 -16.38 -28.29
CA MET A 593 58.56 -15.37 -28.83
C MET A 593 59.76 -15.14 -27.87
N GLU A 594 60.90 -14.69 -28.39
CA GLU A 594 62.02 -14.24 -27.55
C GLU A 594 61.64 -12.98 -26.74
N LEU A 595 62.12 -12.85 -25.50
CA LEU A 595 61.73 -11.77 -24.57
C LEU A 595 61.93 -10.37 -25.17
N LYS A 596 63.07 -10.13 -25.84
CA LYS A 596 63.35 -8.85 -26.51
C LYS A 596 62.38 -8.57 -27.66
N ARG A 597 61.94 -9.62 -28.37
CA ARG A 597 60.97 -9.52 -29.47
C ARG A 597 59.55 -9.29 -28.92
N ARG A 598 59.20 -9.90 -27.79
CA ARG A 598 57.93 -9.65 -27.07
C ARG A 598 57.79 -8.19 -26.68
N THR A 599 58.82 -7.58 -26.10
CA THR A 599 58.80 -6.15 -25.73
C THR A 599 58.54 -5.25 -26.94
N SER A 600 59.24 -5.47 -28.06
CA SER A 600 59.01 -4.69 -29.28
C SER A 600 57.62 -4.92 -29.89
N PHE A 601 57.08 -6.13 -29.78
CA PHE A 601 55.77 -6.48 -30.34
C PHE A 601 54.63 -5.86 -29.51
N LEU A 602 54.72 -5.91 -28.18
CA LEU A 602 53.77 -5.27 -27.27
C LEU A 602 53.73 -3.74 -27.44
N ASN A 603 54.89 -3.09 -27.60
CA ASN A 603 54.93 -1.66 -27.87
C ASN A 603 54.24 -1.28 -29.19
N ASN A 604 54.40 -2.10 -30.24
CA ASN A 604 53.73 -1.87 -31.51
C ASN A 604 52.20 -2.06 -31.39
N LEU A 605 51.74 -3.08 -30.65
CA LEU A 605 50.31 -3.29 -30.38
C LEU A 605 49.70 -2.15 -29.54
N ASP A 606 50.46 -1.60 -28.59
CA ASP A 606 50.05 -0.42 -27.80
C ASP A 606 49.90 0.83 -28.68
N GLU A 607 50.82 1.07 -29.62
CA GLU A 607 50.70 2.15 -30.60
C GLU A 607 49.51 1.96 -31.55
N GLU A 608 49.25 0.73 -32.01
CA GLU A 608 48.09 0.41 -32.86
C GLU A 608 46.76 0.58 -32.12
N LEU A 609 46.67 0.12 -30.86
CA LEU A 609 45.48 0.27 -30.03
C LEU A 609 45.18 1.75 -29.75
N LYS A 610 46.20 2.56 -29.41
CA LYS A 610 46.04 4.01 -29.21
C LYS A 610 45.49 4.70 -30.46
N SER A 611 46.01 4.35 -31.63
CA SER A 611 45.49 4.88 -32.90
C SER A 611 44.02 4.51 -33.16
N LYS A 612 43.58 3.32 -32.72
CA LYS A 612 42.20 2.85 -32.86
C LYS A 612 41.25 3.46 -31.82
N ILE A 613 41.74 3.76 -30.62
CA ILE A 613 41.02 4.54 -29.59
C ILE A 613 40.78 5.98 -30.09
N ASP A 614 41.76 6.60 -30.75
CA ASP A 614 41.56 7.94 -31.33
C ASP A 614 40.46 7.94 -32.42
N GLN A 615 40.43 6.91 -33.27
CA GLN A 615 39.39 6.72 -34.30
C GLN A 615 37.99 6.46 -33.72
N TYR A 616 37.88 5.94 -32.50
CA TYR A 616 36.60 5.69 -31.83
C TYR A 616 35.79 6.97 -31.63
N ALA A 617 36.47 8.09 -31.30
CA ALA A 617 35.83 9.39 -31.16
C ALA A 617 35.18 9.86 -32.48
N GLU A 618 35.87 9.68 -33.61
CA GLU A 618 35.37 10.04 -34.95
C GLU A 618 34.13 9.20 -35.33
N VAL A 619 34.12 7.90 -35.02
CA VAL A 619 32.97 7.02 -35.31
C VAL A 619 31.78 7.32 -34.40
N LYS A 620 32.02 7.76 -33.16
CA LYS A 620 30.98 8.25 -32.25
C LYS A 620 30.32 9.52 -32.77
N GLU A 621 31.11 10.47 -33.27
CA GLU A 621 30.57 11.68 -33.93
C GLU A 621 29.78 11.33 -35.20
N LEU A 622 30.22 10.34 -35.99
CA LEU A 622 29.48 9.85 -37.16
C LEU A 622 28.14 9.18 -36.78
N LEU A 623 28.10 8.43 -35.67
CA LEU A 623 26.85 7.85 -35.13
C LEU A 623 25.88 8.95 -34.70
N ASP A 624 26.36 9.96 -33.98
CA ASP A 624 25.54 11.10 -33.54
C ASP A 624 25.03 11.91 -34.73
N ALA A 625 25.84 12.10 -35.77
CA ALA A 625 25.40 12.68 -37.03
C ALA A 625 24.31 11.84 -37.72
N CYS A 626 24.42 10.51 -37.73
CA CYS A 626 23.38 9.62 -38.28
C CYS A 626 22.07 9.67 -37.49
N LYS A 627 22.13 9.84 -36.16
CA LYS A 627 20.94 10.04 -35.29
C LYS A 627 20.18 11.33 -35.59
N THR A 628 20.81 12.33 -36.21
CA THR A 628 20.10 13.55 -36.63
C THR A 628 19.28 13.39 -37.91
N GLU A 629 19.58 12.39 -38.74
CA GLU A 629 18.94 12.15 -40.05
C GLU A 629 17.89 11.02 -40.02
N MET A 630 17.87 10.21 -38.97
CA MET A 630 16.98 9.04 -38.80
C MET A 630 16.38 8.97 -37.38
N THR A 631 15.32 8.18 -37.20
CA THR A 631 14.73 7.95 -35.87
C THR A 631 15.65 7.11 -34.99
N SER A 632 15.82 7.46 -33.70
CA SER A 632 16.80 6.79 -32.81
C SER A 632 16.60 5.29 -32.67
N SER A 633 15.36 4.79 -32.84
CA SER A 633 15.01 3.37 -32.82
C SER A 633 15.69 2.55 -33.95
N ASP A 634 16.09 3.20 -35.05
CA ASP A 634 16.67 2.51 -36.21
C ASP A 634 18.18 2.28 -36.08
N LEU A 635 18.85 2.88 -35.09
CA LEU A 635 20.31 2.84 -34.89
C LEU A 635 20.73 2.27 -33.51
N GLU A 636 19.79 1.70 -32.75
CA GLU A 636 20.05 1.13 -31.42
C GLU A 636 21.08 -0.02 -31.47
N LEU A 637 21.14 -0.76 -32.59
CA LEU A 637 22.09 -1.85 -32.77
C LEU A 637 23.52 -1.32 -32.95
N GLU A 638 23.69 -0.30 -33.78
CA GLU A 638 24.97 0.36 -34.05
C GLU A 638 25.48 1.10 -32.81
N GLU A 639 24.60 1.73 -32.04
CA GLU A 639 24.92 2.35 -30.76
C GLU A 639 25.41 1.33 -29.73
N ARG A 640 24.72 0.19 -29.62
CA ARG A 640 25.12 -0.90 -28.72
C ARG A 640 26.47 -1.48 -29.13
N LYS A 641 26.70 -1.72 -30.42
CA LYS A 641 27.99 -2.20 -30.96
C LYS A 641 29.13 -1.24 -30.66
N LEU A 642 28.90 0.07 -30.79
CA LEU A 642 29.94 1.06 -30.48
C LEU A 642 30.28 1.06 -28.99
N LEU A 643 29.28 0.98 -28.10
CA LEU A 643 29.51 0.85 -26.65
C LEU A 643 30.31 -0.42 -26.30
N GLU A 644 30.00 -1.55 -26.94
CA GLU A 644 30.73 -2.81 -26.75
C GLU A 644 32.19 -2.71 -27.21
N ILE A 645 32.45 -2.07 -28.36
CA ILE A 645 33.80 -1.79 -28.86
C ILE A 645 34.58 -0.92 -27.87
N GLY A 646 33.95 0.13 -27.32
CA GLY A 646 34.58 1.00 -26.32
C GLY A 646 35.00 0.21 -25.08
N SER A 647 34.11 -0.63 -24.55
CA SER A 647 34.41 -1.50 -23.41
C SER A 647 35.55 -2.48 -23.71
N LYS A 648 35.61 -3.01 -24.93
CA LYS A 648 36.69 -3.92 -25.36
C LYS A 648 38.05 -3.23 -25.47
N TYR A 649 38.09 -1.99 -25.92
CA TYR A 649 39.34 -1.21 -25.93
C TYR A 649 39.84 -0.92 -24.51
N ASP A 650 38.95 -0.57 -23.58
CA ASP A 650 39.33 -0.37 -22.17
C ASP A 650 39.90 -1.67 -21.57
N GLU A 651 39.30 -2.83 -21.88
CA GLU A 651 39.81 -4.16 -21.48
C GLU A 651 41.21 -4.42 -22.06
N PHE A 652 41.45 -4.07 -23.33
CA PHE A 652 42.75 -4.26 -23.99
C PHE A 652 43.86 -3.36 -23.46
N VAL A 653 43.55 -2.12 -23.06
CA VAL A 653 44.52 -1.24 -22.41
C VAL A 653 45.04 -1.90 -21.14
N PHE A 654 44.14 -2.38 -20.29
CA PHE A 654 44.51 -3.08 -19.07
C PHE A 654 45.32 -4.36 -19.35
N LYS A 655 44.88 -5.15 -20.34
CA LYS A 655 45.58 -6.40 -20.74
C LYS A 655 47.00 -6.14 -21.24
N LEU A 656 47.24 -5.07 -22.01
CA LEU A 656 48.59 -4.70 -22.48
C LEU A 656 49.49 -4.19 -21.36
N GLU A 657 48.95 -3.40 -20.43
CA GLU A 657 49.71 -2.94 -19.26
C GLU A 657 50.18 -4.13 -18.41
N ASP A 658 49.30 -5.11 -18.19
CA ASP A 658 49.63 -6.33 -17.46
C ASP A 658 50.67 -7.18 -18.21
N LEU A 659 50.47 -7.47 -19.50
CA LEU A 659 51.43 -8.25 -20.31
C LEU A 659 52.80 -7.56 -20.42
N THR A 660 52.83 -6.24 -20.50
CA THR A 660 54.08 -5.45 -20.51
C THR A 660 54.79 -5.55 -19.16
N GLY A 661 54.04 -5.54 -18.05
CA GLY A 661 54.55 -5.78 -16.70
C GLY A 661 55.13 -7.18 -16.54
N GLN A 662 54.44 -8.21 -17.05
CA GLN A 662 54.89 -9.60 -17.02
C GLN A 662 56.21 -9.80 -17.81
N VAL A 663 56.29 -9.28 -19.05
CA VAL A 663 57.52 -9.38 -19.86
C VAL A 663 58.70 -8.66 -19.21
N LYS A 664 58.47 -7.51 -18.57
CA LYS A 664 59.52 -6.81 -17.82
C LYS A 664 60.04 -7.66 -16.66
N ASN A 665 59.16 -8.30 -15.91
CA ASN A 665 59.53 -9.21 -14.82
C ASN A 665 60.33 -10.43 -15.31
N ASP A 666 60.00 -10.98 -16.47
CA ASP A 666 60.74 -12.09 -17.08
C ASP A 666 62.13 -11.67 -17.57
N ILE A 667 62.28 -10.46 -18.11
CA ILE A 667 63.60 -9.90 -18.46
C ILE A 667 64.48 -9.77 -17.21
N ASP A 668 63.92 -9.23 -16.13
CA ASP A 668 64.65 -9.10 -14.86
C ASP A 668 65.03 -10.48 -14.29
N ARG A 669 64.16 -11.49 -14.48
CA ARG A 669 64.41 -12.89 -14.09
C ARG A 669 65.57 -13.52 -14.87
N GLU A 670 65.56 -13.42 -16.20
CA GLU A 670 66.63 -13.95 -17.04
C GLU A 670 67.97 -13.29 -16.70
N LYS A 671 67.96 -11.96 -16.50
CA LYS A 671 69.13 -11.18 -16.14
C LYS A 671 69.71 -11.59 -14.78
N TYR A 672 68.86 -11.73 -13.76
CA TYR A 672 69.26 -12.18 -12.42
C TYR A 672 69.91 -13.58 -12.45
N HIS A 673 69.24 -14.57 -13.05
CA HIS A 673 69.77 -15.95 -13.07
C HIS A 673 71.04 -16.07 -13.91
N LYS A 674 71.19 -15.28 -14.98
CA LYS A 674 72.42 -15.25 -15.78
C LYS A 674 73.61 -14.73 -14.98
N ILE A 675 73.44 -13.63 -14.25
CA ILE A 675 74.49 -13.07 -13.39
C ILE A 675 74.83 -14.06 -12.27
N LEU A 676 73.81 -14.58 -11.57
CA LEU A 676 74.02 -15.49 -10.44
C LEU A 676 74.68 -16.80 -10.87
N THR A 677 74.32 -17.36 -12.02
CA THR A 677 74.95 -18.59 -12.55
C THR A 677 76.42 -18.35 -12.89
N GLY A 678 76.75 -17.20 -13.49
CA GLY A 678 78.14 -16.81 -13.75
C GLY A 678 78.96 -16.70 -12.46
N LEU A 679 78.40 -16.05 -11.43
CA LEU A 679 79.03 -15.93 -10.12
C LEU A 679 79.19 -17.28 -9.40
N LYS A 680 78.18 -18.16 -9.46
CA LYS A 680 78.24 -19.53 -8.91
C LYS A 680 79.32 -20.37 -9.59
N LEU A 681 79.55 -20.21 -10.90
CA LEU A 681 80.65 -20.88 -11.62
C LEU A 681 82.03 -20.38 -11.17
N VAL A 682 82.20 -19.06 -11.02
CA VAL A 682 83.46 -18.49 -10.51
C VAL A 682 83.73 -18.91 -9.06
N LEU A 683 82.67 -19.01 -8.24
CA LEU A 683 82.76 -19.52 -6.88
C LEU A 683 83.22 -20.98 -6.86
N ALA A 684 82.66 -21.82 -7.74
CA ALA A 684 83.07 -23.22 -7.86
C ALA A 684 84.54 -23.34 -8.29
N ASP A 685 84.97 -22.59 -9.32
CA ASP A 685 86.37 -22.56 -9.78
C ASP A 685 87.32 -22.08 -8.68
N SER A 686 86.97 -20.99 -7.97
CA SER A 686 87.76 -20.48 -6.85
C SER A 686 87.83 -21.46 -5.69
N ARG A 687 86.76 -22.21 -5.41
CA ARG A 687 86.74 -23.25 -4.38
C ARG A 687 87.61 -24.45 -4.76
N ASP A 688 87.61 -24.86 -6.02
CA ASP A 688 88.42 -25.97 -6.50
C ASP A 688 89.90 -25.58 -6.59
N TRP A 689 90.21 -24.35 -7.03
CA TRP A 689 91.54 -23.78 -6.96
C TRP A 689 92.04 -23.77 -5.51
N PHE A 690 91.23 -23.28 -4.58
CA PHE A 690 91.56 -23.22 -3.15
C PHE A 690 91.85 -24.62 -2.59
N LYS A 691 91.02 -25.63 -2.89
CA LYS A 691 91.27 -27.01 -2.45
C LYS A 691 92.58 -27.60 -2.98
N GLN A 692 92.98 -27.23 -4.20
CA GLN A 692 94.20 -27.75 -4.83
C GLN A 692 95.47 -27.01 -4.39
N HIS A 693 95.35 -25.73 -3.99
CA HIS A 693 96.48 -24.84 -3.74
C HIS A 693 96.61 -24.36 -2.28
N ALA A 694 95.65 -24.66 -1.39
CA ALA A 694 95.66 -24.20 0.01
C ALA A 694 96.89 -24.61 0.83
N GLY A 695 97.61 -25.67 0.44
CA GLY A 695 98.80 -26.15 1.17
C GLY A 695 100.14 -25.69 0.62
N ASN A 696 100.17 -25.01 -0.53
CA ASN A 696 101.38 -24.75 -1.32
C ASN A 696 101.36 -23.43 -2.11
N ALA A 697 100.25 -22.69 -2.11
CA ALA A 697 100.16 -21.35 -2.69
C ALA A 697 101.03 -20.34 -1.91
N SER A 698 101.70 -19.45 -2.65
CA SER A 698 102.38 -18.30 -2.08
C SER A 698 101.38 -17.22 -1.65
N ARG A 699 101.81 -16.33 -0.73
CA ARG A 699 100.98 -15.22 -0.25
C ARG A 699 100.49 -14.32 -1.39
N GLU A 700 101.35 -14.01 -2.35
CA GLU A 700 101.00 -13.19 -3.51
C GLU A 700 99.94 -13.86 -4.39
N GLU A 701 99.96 -15.20 -4.53
CA GLU A 701 98.94 -15.94 -5.29
C GLU A 701 97.58 -15.95 -4.57
N LEU A 702 97.56 -16.05 -3.24
CA LEU A 702 96.34 -15.97 -2.43
C LEU A 702 95.74 -14.54 -2.43
N GLU A 703 96.59 -13.50 -2.35
CA GLU A 703 96.18 -12.10 -2.43
C GLU A 703 95.68 -11.73 -3.83
N THR A 704 96.32 -12.23 -4.89
CA THR A 704 95.85 -12.06 -6.27
C THR A 704 94.47 -12.69 -6.45
N ARG A 705 94.27 -13.91 -5.92
CA ARG A 705 92.97 -14.59 -6.01
C ARG A 705 91.86 -13.88 -5.23
N LEU A 706 92.17 -13.28 -4.09
CA LEU A 706 91.25 -12.42 -3.36
C LEU A 706 90.88 -11.16 -4.16
N SER A 707 91.86 -10.53 -4.81
CA SER A 707 91.61 -9.36 -5.66
C SER A 707 90.73 -9.70 -6.87
N ASP A 708 90.95 -10.86 -7.50
CA ASP A 708 90.11 -11.36 -8.60
C ASP A 708 88.65 -11.57 -8.14
N MET A 709 88.44 -12.14 -6.95
CA MET A 709 87.10 -12.27 -6.37
C MET A 709 86.48 -10.90 -6.06
N GLU A 710 87.25 -9.94 -5.55
CA GLU A 710 86.74 -8.60 -5.25
C GLU A 710 86.38 -7.77 -6.49
N SER A 711 86.99 -8.08 -7.65
CA SER A 711 86.67 -7.40 -8.90
C SER A 711 85.23 -7.63 -9.38
N LEU A 712 84.58 -8.71 -8.91
CA LEU A 712 83.20 -9.11 -9.27
C LEU A 712 82.12 -8.51 -8.35
N ASN A 713 82.49 -7.64 -7.41
CA ASN A 713 81.54 -6.94 -6.54
C ASN A 713 80.46 -6.12 -7.28
N PRO A 714 80.71 -5.49 -8.45
CA PRO A 714 79.67 -4.80 -9.21
C PRO A 714 78.55 -5.74 -9.66
N GLU A 715 78.89 -6.90 -10.21
CA GLU A 715 77.94 -7.93 -10.63
C GLU A 715 77.19 -8.54 -9.44
N ILE A 716 77.86 -8.70 -8.29
CA ILE A 716 77.23 -9.16 -7.03
C ILE A 716 76.20 -8.14 -6.53
N ASN A 717 76.51 -6.84 -6.60
CA ASN A 717 75.58 -5.78 -6.20
C ASN A 717 74.39 -5.67 -7.16
N GLU A 718 74.61 -5.83 -8.47
CA GLU A 718 73.51 -5.85 -9.46
C GLU A 718 72.56 -7.05 -9.24
N ALA A 719 73.09 -8.24 -8.96
CA ALA A 719 72.28 -9.39 -8.59
C ALA A 719 71.53 -9.19 -7.26
N LYS A 720 72.15 -8.48 -6.30
CA LYS A 720 71.51 -8.11 -5.02
C LYS A 720 70.32 -7.18 -5.25
N GLU A 721 70.47 -6.11 -6.02
CA GLU A 721 69.38 -5.16 -6.30
C GLU A 721 68.19 -5.82 -6.99
N LEU A 722 68.45 -6.71 -7.96
CA LEU A 722 67.41 -7.49 -8.65
C LEU A 722 66.65 -8.46 -7.71
N SER A 723 67.22 -8.81 -6.55
CA SER A 723 66.63 -9.76 -5.59
C SER A 723 65.72 -9.13 -4.51
N VAL A 724 65.69 -7.79 -4.35
CA VAL A 724 65.00 -7.12 -3.22
C VAL A 724 63.52 -6.78 -3.49
N GLN A 725 63.07 -6.70 -4.74
CA GLN A 725 61.71 -6.26 -5.10
C GLN A 725 60.62 -7.35 -4.92
N ASP A 726 60.24 -7.66 -3.68
CA ASP A 726 59.16 -8.62 -3.30
C ASP A 726 59.32 -10.08 -3.76
N LYS A 727 60.47 -10.44 -4.37
CA LYS A 727 60.77 -11.79 -4.90
C LYS A 727 61.52 -12.64 -3.87
N LYS A 728 60.80 -13.18 -2.88
CA LYS A 728 61.34 -13.96 -1.75
C LYS A 728 62.26 -15.12 -2.17
N GLU A 729 61.98 -15.79 -3.28
CA GLU A 729 62.77 -16.93 -3.76
C GLU A 729 64.17 -16.54 -4.26
N TRP A 730 64.28 -15.44 -5.01
CA TRP A 730 65.56 -14.94 -5.54
C TRP A 730 66.45 -14.45 -4.40
N LYS A 731 65.83 -13.88 -3.37
CA LYS A 731 66.56 -13.48 -2.17
C LYS A 731 67.20 -14.69 -1.48
N VAL A 732 66.47 -15.78 -1.31
CA VAL A 732 67.00 -17.02 -0.69
C VAL A 732 68.15 -17.61 -1.51
N GLU A 733 68.03 -17.69 -2.84
CA GLU A 733 69.12 -18.19 -3.70
C GLU A 733 70.37 -17.29 -3.67
N PHE A 734 70.18 -15.97 -3.64
CA PHE A 734 71.29 -15.02 -3.56
C PHE A 734 71.98 -15.10 -2.19
N ASP A 735 71.20 -15.18 -1.11
CA ASP A 735 71.71 -15.25 0.26
C ASP A 735 72.59 -16.51 0.45
N GLN A 736 72.18 -17.67 -0.07
CA GLN A 736 72.97 -18.91 -0.07
C GLN A 736 74.29 -18.78 -0.84
N PHE A 737 74.27 -18.12 -2.00
CA PHE A 737 75.49 -17.83 -2.77
C PHE A 737 76.40 -16.87 -1.99
N SER A 738 75.84 -15.79 -1.45
CA SER A 738 76.57 -14.75 -0.72
C SER A 738 77.27 -15.30 0.53
N GLU A 739 76.61 -16.20 1.26
CA GLU A 739 77.18 -16.92 2.40
C GLU A 739 78.38 -17.76 1.95
N SER A 740 78.20 -18.60 0.93
CA SER A 740 79.27 -19.46 0.39
C SER A 740 80.46 -18.67 -0.20
N TRP A 741 80.18 -17.52 -0.83
CA TRP A 741 81.21 -16.61 -1.36
C TRP A 741 82.02 -15.97 -0.25
N SER A 742 81.35 -15.55 0.83
CA SER A 742 81.97 -14.96 2.01
C SER A 742 82.81 -15.96 2.79
N ASP A 743 82.33 -17.21 2.92
CA ASP A 743 83.06 -18.29 3.57
C ASP A 743 84.37 -18.64 2.86
N LEU A 744 84.34 -18.75 1.52
CA LEU A 744 85.55 -19.01 0.74
C LEU A 744 86.53 -17.83 0.83
N LYS A 745 86.02 -16.59 0.72
CA LYS A 745 86.82 -15.37 0.89
C LYS A 745 87.51 -15.36 2.26
N ARG A 746 86.78 -15.68 3.32
CA ARG A 746 87.29 -15.77 4.70
C ARG A 746 88.32 -16.88 4.86
N ALA A 747 88.13 -18.04 4.23
CA ALA A 747 89.09 -19.14 4.26
C ALA A 747 90.42 -18.78 3.58
N ILE A 748 90.37 -18.06 2.45
CA ILE A 748 91.59 -17.53 1.78
C ILE A 748 92.26 -16.46 2.65
N GLN A 749 91.49 -15.55 3.24
CA GLN A 749 92.01 -14.52 4.15
C GLN A 749 92.68 -15.11 5.41
N ARG A 750 92.12 -16.17 6.00
CA ARG A 750 92.73 -16.88 7.14
C ARG A 750 94.07 -17.51 6.80
N LEU A 751 94.21 -18.13 5.62
CA LEU A 751 95.49 -18.67 5.16
C LEU A 751 96.53 -17.57 4.87
N VAL A 752 96.10 -16.38 4.43
CA VAL A 752 96.96 -15.19 4.32
C VAL A 752 97.40 -14.69 5.69
N GLN A 753 96.53 -14.73 6.70
CA GLN A 753 96.81 -14.34 8.09
C GLN A 753 97.71 -15.35 8.82
N GLU A 754 97.53 -16.66 8.65
CA GLU A 754 98.41 -17.70 9.24
C GLU A 754 99.87 -17.60 8.74
N MET A 755 100.07 -16.94 7.59
CA MET A 755 101.37 -16.67 6.98
C MET A 755 101.98 -15.30 7.39
N GLY A 756 101.38 -14.57 8.35
CA GLY A 756 101.84 -13.27 8.87
C GLY A 756 101.68 -13.12 10.39
N GLY A 757 102.74 -12.68 11.08
CA GLY A 757 102.82 -12.68 12.55
C GLY A 757 101.95 -11.66 13.30
N THR A 758 101.87 -11.88 14.62
CA THR A 758 101.15 -11.15 15.68
C THR A 758 101.15 -9.63 15.55
N GLU A 759 99.96 -9.04 15.46
CA GLU A 759 99.71 -7.60 15.59
C GLU A 759 99.22 -7.22 17.00
N ASP A 760 99.45 -5.97 17.35
CA ASP A 760 99.30 -5.32 18.65
C ASP A 760 97.81 -5.12 19.04
N LEU A 761 97.32 -5.87 20.04
CA LEU A 761 95.88 -5.96 20.44
C LEU A 761 95.27 -4.69 21.07
N SER A 762 96.00 -3.57 21.08
CA SER A 762 95.59 -2.34 21.73
C SER A 762 94.47 -1.63 20.96
N GLU A 763 94.49 -1.72 19.62
CA GLU A 763 93.52 -1.06 18.76
C GLU A 763 92.16 -1.78 18.75
N GLU A 764 92.19 -3.12 18.87
CA GLU A 764 91.04 -4.01 18.96
C GLU A 764 90.24 -3.74 20.25
N LYS A 765 90.93 -3.50 21.36
CA LYS A 765 90.32 -3.19 22.66
C LYS A 765 89.55 -1.86 22.64
N GLU A 766 90.13 -0.81 22.06
CA GLU A 766 89.45 0.49 21.95
C GLU A 766 88.19 0.41 21.09
N LYS A 767 88.23 -0.36 19.99
CA LYS A 767 87.08 -0.59 19.12
C LYS A 767 85.93 -1.25 19.89
N LEU A 768 86.20 -2.30 20.68
CA LEU A 768 85.18 -2.99 21.48
C LEU A 768 84.56 -2.10 22.57
N LEU A 769 85.37 -1.29 23.26
CA LEU A 769 84.88 -0.35 24.27
C LEU A 769 84.04 0.79 23.67
N ALA A 770 84.40 1.27 22.48
CA ALA A 770 83.62 2.29 21.79
C ALA A 770 82.20 1.80 21.41
N LEU A 771 82.06 0.52 21.05
CA LEU A 771 80.74 -0.05 20.74
C LEU A 771 79.88 -0.25 22.00
N ILE A 772 80.50 -0.69 23.10
CA ILE A 772 79.83 -0.78 24.41
C ILE A 772 79.26 0.60 24.79
N GLN A 773 80.09 1.65 24.73
CA GLN A 773 79.67 3.01 25.04
C GLN A 773 78.56 3.50 24.11
N ALA A 774 78.68 3.27 22.80
CA ALA A 774 77.66 3.65 21.83
C ALA A 774 76.31 2.94 22.05
N SER A 775 76.31 1.69 22.54
CA SER A 775 75.08 0.94 22.86
C SER A 775 74.35 1.46 24.10
N GLU A 776 75.11 1.94 25.09
CA GLU A 776 74.58 2.54 26.32
C GLU A 776 74.04 3.95 26.06
N GLU A 777 74.80 4.77 25.31
CA GLU A 777 74.47 6.16 24.95
C GLU A 777 73.38 6.30 23.87
N ALA A 778 73.06 5.22 23.14
CA ALA A 778 72.01 5.22 22.14
C ALA A 778 70.68 5.72 22.73
N ALA A 779 70.16 6.81 22.16
CA ALA A 779 69.04 7.57 22.68
C ALA A 779 67.79 6.69 22.89
N ALA A 780 67.12 6.90 24.03
CA ALA A 780 65.80 6.34 24.29
C ALA A 780 64.73 7.22 23.61
N LEU A 781 63.74 6.55 23.01
CA LEU A 781 62.46 7.05 22.43
C LEU A 781 62.37 8.56 22.10
N ASN A 782 62.19 8.89 20.82
CA ASN A 782 61.93 10.26 20.35
C ASN A 782 60.52 10.37 19.74
N ASP A 783 59.89 11.53 19.78
CA ASP A 783 58.47 11.72 19.43
C ASP A 783 58.22 12.06 17.96
N ASN A 784 59.27 12.39 17.22
CA ASN A 784 59.16 12.71 15.80
C ASN A 784 59.27 11.41 14.98
N PRO A 785 58.25 11.03 14.18
CA PRO A 785 58.25 9.77 13.43
C PRO A 785 59.43 9.62 12.45
N LYS A 786 59.99 10.73 11.94
CA LYS A 786 61.22 10.69 11.12
C LYS A 786 62.45 10.36 11.97
N ILE A 787 62.55 10.98 13.15
CA ILE A 787 63.65 10.73 14.09
C ILE A 787 63.52 9.33 14.71
N MET A 788 62.29 8.83 14.95
CA MET A 788 62.03 7.46 15.38
C MET A 788 62.57 6.43 14.39
N ALA A 789 62.32 6.62 13.09
CA ALA A 789 62.80 5.74 12.04
C ALA A 789 64.33 5.78 11.92
N ASP A 790 64.93 6.97 12.08
CA ASP A 790 66.38 7.13 12.05
C ASP A 790 67.04 6.55 13.32
N ASN A 791 66.42 6.69 14.50
CA ASN A 791 66.85 6.05 15.74
C ASN A 791 66.76 4.52 15.65
N LEU A 792 65.70 3.99 15.03
CA LEU A 792 65.55 2.56 14.79
C LEU A 792 66.65 2.04 13.86
N LYS A 793 66.97 2.77 12.78
CA LYS A 793 68.11 2.45 11.90
C LYS A 793 69.43 2.48 12.66
N GLN A 794 69.63 3.47 13.53
CA GLN A 794 70.84 3.57 14.35
C GLN A 794 70.94 2.40 15.34
N LEU A 795 69.84 2.00 16.00
CA LEU A 795 69.80 0.85 16.90
C LEU A 795 70.04 -0.48 16.17
N ASN A 796 69.46 -0.68 14.99
CA ASN A 796 69.72 -1.85 14.15
C ASN A 796 71.17 -1.86 13.65
N CYS A 797 71.71 -0.71 13.26
CA CYS A 797 73.12 -0.58 12.87
C CYS A 797 74.07 -0.89 14.04
N LEU A 798 73.70 -0.58 15.28
CA LEU A 798 74.46 -0.99 16.47
C LEU A 798 74.42 -2.51 16.70
N LEU A 799 73.28 -3.15 16.41
CA LEU A 799 73.15 -4.61 16.46
C LEU A 799 74.00 -5.30 15.37
N GLU A 800 73.96 -4.79 14.13
CA GLU A 800 74.80 -5.26 13.03
C GLU A 800 76.29 -5.07 13.35
N LYS A 801 76.68 -3.91 13.90
CA LYS A 801 78.05 -3.66 14.37
C LYS A 801 78.47 -4.60 15.49
N PHE A 802 77.56 -4.96 16.40
CA PHE A 802 77.80 -5.95 17.45
C PHE A 802 78.08 -7.34 16.87
N GLU A 803 77.31 -7.78 15.86
CA GLU A 803 77.51 -9.06 15.19
C GLU A 803 78.84 -9.10 14.43
N VAL A 804 79.15 -8.05 13.66
CA VAL A 804 80.40 -7.94 12.89
C VAL A 804 81.62 -7.90 13.82
N MET A 805 81.52 -7.23 14.96
CA MET A 805 82.61 -7.14 15.94
C MET A 805 82.68 -8.35 16.88
N HIS A 806 81.79 -9.33 16.74
CA HIS A 806 81.80 -10.54 17.57
C HIS A 806 83.05 -11.39 17.36
N GLU A 807 83.50 -11.54 16.11
CA GLU A 807 84.74 -12.26 15.78
C GLU A 807 85.97 -11.54 16.37
N LEU A 808 85.93 -10.20 16.37
CA LEU A 808 86.97 -9.34 16.93
C LEU A 808 86.99 -9.39 18.47
N PHE A 809 85.82 -9.55 19.09
CA PHE A 809 85.64 -9.82 20.51
C PHE A 809 86.15 -11.21 20.92
N GLU A 810 85.83 -12.26 20.16
CA GLU A 810 86.36 -13.62 20.39
C GLU A 810 87.88 -13.64 20.28
N TYR A 811 88.43 -13.03 19.22
CA TYR A 811 89.86 -12.87 19.02
C TYR A 811 90.54 -12.09 20.16
N PHE A 812 89.92 -11.01 20.64
CA PHE A 812 90.41 -10.27 21.81
C PHE A 812 90.36 -11.13 23.09
N CYS A 813 89.27 -11.86 23.34
CA CYS A 813 89.14 -12.73 24.51
C CYS A 813 90.13 -13.90 24.52
N GLU A 814 90.52 -14.42 23.36
CA GLU A 814 91.50 -15.51 23.23
C GLU A 814 92.96 -15.05 23.43
N ASN A 815 93.26 -13.79 23.09
CA ASN A 815 94.63 -13.29 23.04
C ASN A 815 94.97 -12.20 24.10
N ALA A 816 93.99 -11.67 24.84
CA ALA A 816 94.18 -10.67 25.89
C ALA A 816 94.34 -11.28 27.31
N ASP A 817 94.80 -10.48 28.27
CA ASP A 817 94.95 -10.89 29.67
C ASP A 817 93.59 -11.24 30.33
N SER A 818 93.58 -12.29 31.17
CA SER A 818 92.36 -12.90 31.73
C SER A 818 91.46 -11.95 32.53
N GLU A 819 92.00 -10.89 33.16
CA GLU A 819 91.19 -9.90 33.89
C GLU A 819 90.48 -8.92 32.93
N GLU A 820 91.14 -8.51 31.85
CA GLU A 820 90.59 -7.56 30.87
C GLU A 820 89.51 -8.21 30.00
N ALA A 821 89.74 -9.46 29.59
CA ALA A 821 88.77 -10.26 28.85
C ALA A 821 87.49 -10.52 29.67
N SER A 822 87.61 -10.78 30.98
CA SER A 822 86.44 -11.02 31.84
C SER A 822 85.58 -9.78 32.02
N SER A 823 86.19 -8.60 32.18
CA SER A 823 85.49 -7.32 32.37
C SER A 823 84.65 -6.94 31.14
N ILE A 824 85.24 -7.02 29.94
CA ILE A 824 84.56 -6.70 28.68
C ILE A 824 83.49 -7.77 28.36
N SER A 825 83.76 -9.05 28.65
CA SER A 825 82.82 -10.16 28.40
C SER A 825 81.50 -10.05 29.17
N GLU A 826 81.52 -9.56 30.42
CA GLU A 826 80.30 -9.38 31.21
C GLU A 826 79.39 -8.27 30.67
N VAL A 827 79.97 -7.20 30.13
CA VAL A 827 79.22 -6.07 29.57
C VAL A 827 78.76 -6.39 28.14
N TRP A 828 79.62 -7.01 27.34
CA TRP A 828 79.34 -7.42 25.96
C TRP A 828 78.10 -8.30 25.84
N LYS A 829 77.94 -9.28 26.75
CA LYS A 829 76.77 -10.18 26.77
C LYS A 829 75.43 -9.46 27.03
N LYS A 830 75.45 -8.26 27.61
CA LYS A 830 74.23 -7.49 27.93
C LYS A 830 73.77 -6.59 26.78
N ILE A 831 74.65 -6.27 25.82
CA ILE A 831 74.36 -5.35 24.70
C ILE A 831 73.14 -5.80 23.89
N PRO A 832 73.01 -7.06 23.42
CA PRO A 832 71.87 -7.46 22.60
C PRO A 832 70.53 -7.32 23.34
N SER A 833 70.51 -7.61 24.63
CA SER A 833 69.29 -7.47 25.45
C SER A 833 68.86 -6.01 25.57
N ILE A 834 69.81 -5.09 25.81
CA ILE A 834 69.54 -3.66 25.98
C ILE A 834 69.09 -3.03 24.66
N VAL A 835 69.78 -3.35 23.56
CA VAL A 835 69.48 -2.81 22.23
C VAL A 835 68.15 -3.37 21.70
N ASN A 836 67.90 -4.67 21.85
CA ASN A 836 66.62 -5.28 21.43
C ASN A 836 65.43 -4.74 22.23
N GLU A 837 65.58 -4.50 23.53
CA GLU A 837 64.52 -3.87 24.33
C GLU A 837 64.20 -2.44 23.83
N LYS A 838 65.23 -1.65 23.49
CA LYS A 838 65.07 -0.32 22.89
C LYS A 838 64.42 -0.39 21.50
N ILE A 839 64.80 -1.36 20.66
CA ILE A 839 64.20 -1.61 19.34
C ILE A 839 62.71 -1.94 19.45
N ILE A 840 62.33 -2.87 20.34
CA ILE A 840 60.94 -3.25 20.54
C ILE A 840 60.10 -2.02 20.94
N LYS A 841 60.57 -1.25 21.92
CA LYS A 841 59.90 -0.03 22.37
C LYS A 841 59.77 1.00 21.23
N GLN A 842 60.80 1.17 20.42
CA GLN A 842 60.81 2.11 19.28
C GLN A 842 59.87 1.65 18.16
N ASN A 843 59.83 0.36 17.83
CA ASN A 843 58.91 -0.22 16.86
C ASN A 843 57.46 -0.07 17.29
N THR A 844 57.14 -0.38 18.55
CA THR A 844 55.79 -0.20 19.10
C THR A 844 55.34 1.27 19.03
N ALA A 845 56.24 2.23 19.29
CA ALA A 845 55.93 3.65 19.15
C ALA A 845 55.64 4.05 17.69
N ILE A 846 56.42 3.54 16.72
CA ILE A 846 56.22 3.77 15.29
C ILE A 846 54.89 3.16 14.82
N GLU A 847 54.58 1.93 15.23
CA GLU A 847 53.33 1.25 14.89
C GLU A 847 52.11 1.99 15.44
N ASN A 848 52.15 2.45 16.70
CA ASN A 848 51.08 3.24 17.29
C ASN A 848 50.85 4.55 16.53
N HIS A 849 51.92 5.25 16.12
CA HIS A 849 51.83 6.50 15.36
C HIS A 849 51.29 6.28 13.94
N ASN A 850 51.75 5.23 13.26
CA ASN A 850 51.25 4.84 11.93
C ASN A 850 49.80 4.36 11.97
N HIS A 851 49.39 3.66 13.03
CA HIS A 851 48.01 3.26 13.23
C HIS A 851 47.11 4.48 13.44
N PHE A 852 47.50 5.38 14.36
CA PHE A 852 46.80 6.65 14.58
C PHE A 852 46.60 7.44 13.29
N ARG A 853 47.67 7.60 12.49
CA ARG A 853 47.62 8.36 11.22
C ARG A 853 46.69 7.72 10.19
N ARG A 854 46.76 6.40 9.98
CA ARG A 854 45.91 5.70 9.01
C ARG A 854 44.43 5.79 9.37
N GLU A 855 44.11 5.57 10.64
CA GLU A 855 42.72 5.66 11.13
C GLU A 855 42.20 7.11 11.02
N MET A 856 43.01 8.12 11.39
CA MET A 856 42.67 9.53 11.21
C MET A 856 42.38 9.89 9.74
N GLU A 857 43.26 9.50 8.81
CA GLU A 857 43.11 9.77 7.37
C GLU A 857 41.86 9.06 6.79
N SER A 858 41.60 7.83 7.24
CA SER A 858 40.42 7.05 6.86
C SER A 858 39.11 7.73 7.30
N ILE A 859 39.04 8.14 8.58
CA ILE A 859 37.85 8.81 9.14
C ILE A 859 37.63 10.14 8.41
N LEU A 860 38.66 10.97 8.22
CA LEU A 860 38.55 12.25 7.50
C LEU A 860 38.02 12.05 6.07
N GLY A 861 38.55 11.08 5.34
CA GLY A 861 38.10 10.79 3.98
C GLY A 861 36.64 10.33 3.90
N GLN A 862 36.16 9.57 4.90
CA GLN A 862 34.75 9.17 4.97
C GLN A 862 33.84 10.34 5.32
N MET A 863 34.24 11.19 6.28
CA MET A 863 33.48 12.37 6.67
C MET A 863 33.33 13.36 5.52
N GLU A 864 34.40 13.61 4.75
CA GLU A 864 34.35 14.52 3.61
C GLU A 864 33.43 14.01 2.50
N LYS A 865 33.46 12.70 2.21
CA LYS A 865 32.56 12.07 1.24
C LYS A 865 31.10 12.22 1.64
N ILE A 866 30.75 11.88 2.88
CA ILE A 866 29.37 11.98 3.35
C ILE A 866 28.94 13.46 3.44
N ALA A 867 29.81 14.35 3.91
CA ALA A 867 29.54 15.78 3.95
C ALA A 867 29.28 16.39 2.56
N ALA A 868 30.00 15.95 1.53
CA ALA A 868 29.80 16.41 0.15
C ALA A 868 28.41 16.04 -0.37
N VAL A 869 28.00 14.78 -0.20
CA VAL A 869 26.67 14.29 -0.59
C VAL A 869 25.57 15.05 0.16
N LEU A 870 25.68 15.17 1.48
CA LEU A 870 24.68 15.84 2.31
C LEU A 870 24.54 17.35 1.97
N LYS A 871 25.59 18.02 1.50
CA LYS A 871 25.52 19.44 1.11
C LYS A 871 24.76 19.66 -0.20
N GLU A 872 24.73 18.66 -1.08
CA GLU A 872 24.08 18.75 -2.39
C GLU A 872 22.64 18.24 -2.40
N ASP A 873 22.19 17.60 -1.32
CA ASP A 873 20.84 17.04 -1.22
C ASP A 873 19.73 18.11 -1.27
N VAL A 874 18.77 17.86 -2.16
CA VAL A 874 17.53 18.64 -2.30
C VAL A 874 16.33 17.71 -2.14
N PHE A 875 15.41 18.06 -1.25
CA PHE A 875 14.19 17.28 -0.99
C PHE A 875 12.99 17.93 -1.67
N ILE A 876 12.44 17.27 -2.69
CA ILE A 876 11.31 17.77 -3.48
C ILE A 876 10.00 17.23 -2.90
N VAL A 877 9.14 18.12 -2.41
CA VAL A 877 7.81 17.78 -1.87
C VAL A 877 6.93 17.21 -3.00
N GLY A 878 6.21 16.12 -2.73
CA GLY A 878 5.33 15.46 -3.72
C GLY A 878 5.94 14.26 -4.46
N GLU A 879 7.27 14.15 -4.51
CA GLU A 879 7.98 13.04 -5.19
C GLU A 879 8.21 11.86 -4.24
N GLN A 880 7.14 11.16 -3.87
CA GLN A 880 7.16 10.07 -2.87
C GLN A 880 8.24 9.00 -3.12
N LYS A 881 8.50 8.63 -4.38
CA LYS A 881 9.51 7.61 -4.70
C LYS A 881 10.93 8.11 -4.42
N MET A 882 11.24 9.36 -4.80
CA MET A 882 12.56 9.95 -4.56
C MET A 882 12.80 10.18 -3.06
N LEU A 883 11.79 10.67 -2.34
CA LEU A 883 11.90 10.88 -0.90
C LEU A 883 12.10 9.57 -0.12
N LYS A 884 11.43 8.47 -0.53
CA LYS A 884 11.67 7.14 0.05
C LYS A 884 13.09 6.65 -0.17
N LYS A 885 13.59 6.73 -1.41
CA LYS A 885 14.97 6.37 -1.73
C LYS A 885 15.97 7.19 -0.91
N LYS A 886 15.74 8.50 -0.79
CA LYS A 886 16.57 9.38 0.06
C LYS A 886 16.49 9.01 1.55
N SER A 887 15.34 8.54 2.04
CA SER A 887 15.22 8.03 3.43
C SER A 887 16.11 6.81 3.66
N GLU A 888 16.09 5.86 2.72
CA GLU A 888 16.94 4.65 2.78
C GLU A 888 18.43 5.02 2.72
N GLU A 889 18.82 5.96 1.86
CA GLU A 889 20.19 6.51 1.80
C GLU A 889 20.62 7.14 3.15
N TYR A 890 19.73 7.90 3.80
CA TYR A 890 20.00 8.51 5.11
C TYR A 890 20.09 7.49 6.25
N GLU A 891 19.42 6.34 6.15
CA GLU A 891 19.60 5.23 7.10
C GLU A 891 20.99 4.62 6.99
N VAL A 892 21.50 4.45 5.76
CA VAL A 892 22.88 3.98 5.52
C VAL A 892 23.89 4.97 6.10
N HIS A 893 23.75 6.27 5.81
CA HIS A 893 24.63 7.29 6.39
C HIS A 893 24.56 7.34 7.91
N ALA A 894 23.41 7.06 8.53
CA ALA A 894 23.30 6.97 9.98
C ALA A 894 24.15 5.83 10.58
N ILE A 895 24.25 4.70 9.87
CA ILE A 895 25.09 3.57 10.28
C ILE A 895 26.57 3.93 10.12
N GLU A 896 26.95 4.54 9.00
CA GLU A 896 28.32 4.99 8.74
C GLU A 896 28.79 6.03 9.77
N ILE A 897 27.94 7.01 10.10
CA ILE A 897 28.22 8.02 11.14
C ILE A 897 28.43 7.37 12.51
N LYS A 898 27.61 6.39 12.89
CA LYS A 898 27.80 5.64 14.14
C LYS A 898 29.10 4.85 14.17
N LYS A 899 29.50 4.27 13.03
CA LYS A 899 30.79 3.57 12.91
C LYS A 899 31.95 4.56 13.09
N MET A 900 31.88 5.72 12.44
CA MET A 900 32.86 6.79 12.61
C MET A 900 32.95 7.28 14.06
N GLU A 901 31.86 7.29 14.83
CA GLU A 901 31.89 7.61 16.26
C GLU A 901 32.80 6.65 17.05
N ILE A 902 32.71 5.35 16.76
CA ILE A 902 33.51 4.31 17.39
C ILE A 902 34.99 4.46 16.99
N ASP A 903 35.24 4.67 15.70
CA ASP A 903 36.59 4.83 15.16
C ASP A 903 37.25 6.11 15.73
N LEU A 904 36.48 7.18 15.94
CA LEU A 904 36.94 8.43 16.55
C LEU A 904 37.29 8.27 18.03
N ILE A 905 36.55 7.44 18.77
CA ILE A 905 36.90 7.05 20.15
C ILE A 905 38.22 6.25 20.16
N SER A 906 38.39 5.32 19.22
CA SER A 906 39.62 4.52 19.07
C SER A 906 40.83 5.41 18.84
N VAL A 907 40.74 6.31 17.85
CA VAL A 907 41.78 7.29 17.50
C VAL A 907 42.12 8.20 18.69
N LYS A 908 41.12 8.64 19.45
CA LYS A 908 41.34 9.41 20.68
C LYS A 908 42.13 8.61 21.71
N ASN A 909 41.79 7.34 21.95
CA ASN A 909 42.52 6.49 22.89
C ASN A 909 43.99 6.29 22.47
N PHE A 910 44.25 6.08 21.17
CA PHE A 910 45.62 6.00 20.65
C PHE A 910 46.38 7.31 20.82
N SER A 911 45.72 8.46 20.58
CA SER A 911 46.34 9.76 20.81
C SER A 911 46.74 9.96 22.29
N GLU A 912 45.92 9.53 23.25
CA GLU A 912 46.24 9.62 24.67
C GLU A 912 47.42 8.74 25.08
N ILE A 913 47.61 7.59 24.44
CA ILE A 913 48.77 6.72 24.66
C ILE A 913 50.05 7.41 24.17
N ILE A 914 50.01 7.99 22.97
CA ILE A 914 51.17 8.66 22.36
C ILE A 914 51.52 9.93 23.15
N VAL A 915 50.52 10.75 23.50
CA VAL A 915 50.68 11.98 24.28
C VAL A 915 51.36 11.75 25.64
N LYS A 916 51.10 10.61 26.30
CA LYS A 916 51.75 10.27 27.60
C LYS A 916 53.25 10.03 27.48
N SER A 917 53.73 9.61 26.31
CA SER A 917 55.14 9.37 26.03
C SER A 917 55.84 10.53 25.32
N SER A 918 55.09 11.53 24.84
CA SER A 918 55.61 12.62 24.00
C SER A 918 55.98 13.91 24.74
N GLU A 919 56.95 14.64 24.17
CA GLU A 919 57.28 16.01 24.49
C GLU A 919 56.08 16.95 24.25
N LYS A 920 55.98 17.98 25.09
CA LYS A 920 54.86 18.91 25.13
C LYS A 920 54.44 19.50 23.77
N PRO A 921 55.35 19.92 22.87
CA PRO A 921 54.97 20.50 21.57
C PRO A 921 54.26 19.50 20.65
N HIS A 922 54.66 18.23 20.68
CA HIS A 922 54.07 17.18 19.86
C HIS A 922 52.73 16.72 20.42
N ALA A 923 52.63 16.64 21.75
CA ALA A 923 51.38 16.40 22.45
C ALA A 923 50.33 17.50 22.15
N ASP A 924 50.73 18.77 22.16
CA ASP A 924 49.85 19.91 21.83
C ASP A 924 49.38 19.84 20.37
N GLN A 925 50.27 19.47 19.43
CA GLN A 925 49.93 19.29 18.01
C GLN A 925 48.91 18.16 17.79
N MET A 926 49.06 17.02 18.47
CA MET A 926 48.08 15.94 18.40
C MET A 926 46.72 16.33 18.99
N ALA A 927 46.72 17.06 20.10
CA ALA A 927 45.49 17.57 20.71
C ALA A 927 44.73 18.51 19.75
N GLU A 928 45.45 19.35 19.00
CA GLU A 928 44.88 20.22 17.97
C GLU A 928 44.27 19.41 16.80
N GLN A 929 44.97 18.39 16.30
CA GLN A 929 44.47 17.50 15.24
C GLN A 929 43.19 16.76 15.65
N ILE A 930 43.13 16.28 16.89
CA ILE A 930 41.93 15.64 17.44
C ILE A 930 40.80 16.65 17.66
N GLY A 931 41.13 17.86 18.09
CA GLY A 931 40.16 18.97 18.18
C GLY A 931 39.50 19.25 16.82
N HIS A 932 40.31 19.41 15.77
CA HIS A 932 39.82 19.63 14.41
C HIS A 932 38.94 18.49 13.90
N LEU A 933 39.32 17.23 14.14
CA LEU A 933 38.51 16.07 13.77
C LEU A 933 37.14 16.08 14.48
N ASN A 934 37.11 16.39 15.78
CA ASN A 934 35.88 16.49 16.55
C ASN A 934 34.97 17.61 16.03
N ASP A 935 35.55 18.77 15.67
CA ASP A 935 34.79 19.89 15.12
C ASP A 935 34.19 19.55 13.76
N MET A 936 34.93 18.85 12.89
CA MET A 936 34.40 18.35 11.62
C MET A 936 33.28 17.32 11.83
N TYR A 937 33.41 16.43 12.81
CA TYR A 937 32.39 15.45 13.15
C TYR A 937 31.11 16.12 13.64
N ALA A 938 31.23 17.11 14.51
CA ALA A 938 30.11 17.89 15.00
C ALA A 938 29.37 18.60 13.84
N GLN A 939 30.10 19.21 12.91
CA GLN A 939 29.52 19.84 11.72
C GLN A 939 28.79 18.84 10.82
N LEU A 940 29.35 17.64 10.62
CA LEU A 940 28.73 16.58 9.85
C LEU A 940 27.42 16.10 10.50
N ILE A 941 27.44 15.89 11.82
CA ILE A 941 26.26 15.51 12.59
C ILE A 941 25.17 16.59 12.50
N ASP A 942 25.53 17.86 12.63
CA ASP A 942 24.58 18.97 12.55
C ASP A 942 23.94 19.05 11.16
N LEU A 943 24.74 18.86 10.11
CA LEU A 943 24.26 18.80 8.72
C LEU A 943 23.33 17.60 8.50
N PHE A 944 23.73 16.40 8.95
CA PHE A 944 22.94 15.18 8.85
C PHE A 944 21.60 15.31 9.59
N HIS A 945 21.60 15.74 10.84
CA HIS A 945 20.37 15.94 11.62
C HIS A 945 19.51 17.09 11.08
N GLY A 946 20.13 18.14 10.53
CA GLY A 946 19.43 19.22 9.84
C GLY A 946 18.67 18.71 8.63
N ASN A 947 19.33 17.96 7.76
CA ASN A 947 18.74 17.41 6.56
C ASN A 947 17.75 16.27 6.84
N SER A 948 18.05 15.38 7.79
CA SER A 948 17.15 14.30 8.20
C SER A 948 15.83 14.85 8.76
N ARG A 949 15.88 15.96 9.53
CA ARG A 949 14.66 16.67 9.95
C ARG A 949 13.87 17.23 8.77
N LYS A 950 14.55 17.89 7.82
CA LYS A 950 13.91 18.41 6.60
C LYS A 950 13.28 17.29 5.77
N LEU A 951 14.00 16.21 5.51
CA LEU A 951 13.54 15.03 4.77
C LEU A 951 12.28 14.43 5.41
N ASN A 952 12.31 14.18 6.72
CA ASN A 952 11.15 13.63 7.44
C ASN A 952 9.95 14.59 7.45
N GLN A 953 10.19 15.89 7.58
CA GLN A 953 9.14 16.90 7.48
C GLN A 953 8.52 16.91 6.07
N THR A 954 9.34 16.86 5.03
CA THR A 954 8.91 16.82 3.63
C THR A 954 8.15 15.52 3.29
N ILE A 955 8.57 14.37 3.84
CA ILE A 955 7.86 13.10 3.72
C ILE A 955 6.48 13.22 4.38
N SER A 956 6.41 13.68 5.63
CA SER A 956 5.16 13.82 6.36
C SER A 956 4.18 14.80 5.68
N GLN A 957 4.68 15.93 5.16
CA GLN A 957 3.88 16.87 4.37
C GLN A 957 3.33 16.22 3.09
N THR A 958 4.17 15.46 2.38
CA THR A 958 3.78 14.76 1.14
C THR A 958 2.73 13.68 1.43
N GLU A 959 2.93 12.86 2.46
CA GLU A 959 1.99 11.81 2.86
C GLU A 959 0.66 12.36 3.34
N GLY A 960 0.68 13.44 4.14
CA GLY A 960 -0.53 14.09 4.62
C GLY A 960 -1.42 14.59 3.48
N ILE A 961 -0.82 15.19 2.46
CA ILE A 961 -1.58 15.70 1.30
C ILE A 961 -2.06 14.57 0.41
N VAL A 962 -1.23 13.56 0.15
CA VAL A 962 -1.66 12.40 -0.64
C VAL A 962 -2.80 11.66 0.06
N SER A 963 -2.80 11.57 1.40
CA SER A 963 -3.93 11.02 2.16
C SER A 963 -5.20 11.85 1.97
N ARG A 964 -5.13 13.17 2.20
CA ARG A 964 -6.28 14.06 2.02
C ARG A 964 -6.83 14.04 0.59
N MET A 965 -5.97 13.90 -0.42
CA MET A 965 -6.40 13.73 -1.81
C MET A 965 -7.15 12.42 -2.03
N LYS A 966 -6.67 11.31 -1.46
CA LYS A 966 -7.37 10.02 -1.53
C LYS A 966 -8.73 10.09 -0.84
N ASP A 967 -8.79 10.66 0.36
CA ASP A 967 -10.03 10.82 1.11
C ASP A 967 -11.07 11.61 0.30
N MET A 968 -10.62 12.67 -0.37
CA MET A 968 -11.45 13.46 -1.28
C MET A 968 -11.90 12.68 -2.52
N GLU A 969 -11.01 11.88 -3.13
CA GLU A 969 -11.38 11.00 -4.26
C GLU A 969 -12.42 9.95 -3.83
N PHE A 970 -12.28 9.37 -2.65
CA PHE A 970 -13.26 8.42 -2.09
C PHE A 970 -14.60 9.08 -1.85
N TRP A 971 -14.62 10.28 -1.26
CA TRP A 971 -15.85 11.03 -1.06
C TRP A 971 -16.53 11.40 -2.39
N LEU A 972 -15.76 11.82 -3.41
CA LEU A 972 -16.30 12.09 -4.74
C LEU A 972 -16.87 10.84 -5.41
N ASN A 973 -16.25 9.66 -5.22
CA ASN A 973 -16.80 8.38 -5.70
C ASN A 973 -18.14 8.08 -5.01
N ASP A 974 -18.20 8.24 -3.68
CA ASP A 974 -19.42 7.99 -2.90
C ASP A 974 -20.54 8.94 -3.30
N LEU A 975 -20.24 10.24 -3.43
CA LEU A 975 -21.19 11.24 -3.94
C LEU A 975 -21.72 10.86 -5.32
N GLN A 976 -20.84 10.46 -6.24
CA GLN A 976 -21.23 10.06 -7.60
C GLN A 976 -22.12 8.80 -7.60
N MET A 977 -21.86 7.82 -6.73
CA MET A 977 -22.66 6.60 -6.60
C MET A 977 -24.02 6.85 -5.95
N ASN A 978 -24.06 7.74 -4.96
CA ASN A 978 -25.28 8.09 -4.24
C ASN A 978 -26.15 9.13 -4.96
N THR A 979 -25.65 9.74 -6.05
CA THR A 979 -26.41 10.70 -6.86
C THR A 979 -27.44 9.97 -7.75
N PRO A 980 -28.76 10.18 -7.54
CA PRO A 980 -29.79 9.53 -8.34
C PRO A 980 -29.70 9.90 -9.82
N LYS A 981 -29.95 8.94 -10.72
CA LYS A 981 -29.89 9.13 -12.18
C LYS A 981 -31.25 9.29 -12.84
N ASN A 982 -32.31 9.43 -12.05
CA ASN A 982 -33.68 9.51 -12.54
C ASN A 982 -33.89 10.69 -13.48
N GLN A 983 -34.49 10.42 -14.64
CA GLN A 983 -34.92 11.45 -15.57
C GLN A 983 -36.20 12.14 -15.07
N ASN A 984 -36.51 13.33 -15.58
CA ASN A 984 -37.73 14.05 -15.18
C ASN A 984 -39.01 13.28 -15.52
N CYS A 985 -38.99 12.53 -16.62
CA CYS A 985 -40.12 11.72 -17.09
C CYS A 985 -40.44 10.53 -16.18
N GLU A 986 -39.52 10.10 -15.32
CA GLU A 986 -39.73 9.02 -14.36
C GLU A 986 -40.50 9.50 -13.12
N ILE A 987 -40.54 10.82 -12.88
CA ILE A 987 -41.23 11.39 -11.72
C ILE A 987 -42.72 11.49 -12.04
N SER A 988 -43.50 10.60 -11.43
CA SER A 988 -44.90 10.38 -11.82
C SER A 988 -45.89 11.19 -10.99
N ASN A 989 -45.47 11.69 -9.83
CA ASN A 989 -46.34 12.46 -8.94
C ASN A 989 -45.58 13.49 -8.09
N SER A 990 -46.34 14.37 -7.44
CA SER A 990 -45.82 15.44 -6.58
C SER A 990 -45.05 14.95 -5.35
N ASN A 991 -45.36 13.75 -4.84
CA ASN A 991 -44.71 13.18 -3.66
C ASN A 991 -43.31 12.65 -4.03
N GLU A 992 -43.19 11.97 -5.16
CA GLU A 992 -41.90 11.53 -5.72
C GLU A 992 -40.99 12.73 -6.04
N LEU A 993 -41.55 13.80 -6.62
CA LEU A 993 -40.81 15.05 -6.85
C LEU A 993 -40.23 15.60 -5.54
N PHE A 994 -41.03 15.64 -4.48
CA PHE A 994 -40.60 16.12 -3.17
C PHE A 994 -39.52 15.21 -2.54
N GLN A 995 -39.66 13.89 -2.63
CA GLN A 995 -38.69 12.94 -2.11
C GLN A 995 -37.34 13.03 -2.84
N ILE A 996 -37.36 13.10 -4.17
CA ILE A 996 -36.15 13.26 -4.98
C ILE A 996 -35.51 14.63 -4.71
N LYS A 997 -36.30 15.69 -4.62
CA LYS A 997 -35.82 17.04 -4.26
C LYS A 997 -35.15 17.06 -2.88
N LEU A 998 -35.74 16.43 -1.86
CA LEU A 998 -35.13 16.32 -0.53
C LEU A 998 -33.80 15.57 -0.55
N LYS A 999 -33.69 14.49 -1.33
CA LYS A 999 -32.42 13.76 -1.51
C LYS A 999 -31.35 14.63 -2.18
N PHE A 1000 -31.71 15.36 -3.24
CA PHE A 1000 -30.77 16.28 -3.89
C PHE A 1000 -30.40 17.48 -3.01
N GLN A 1001 -31.29 17.90 -2.12
CA GLN A 1001 -31.01 18.92 -1.12
C GLN A 1001 -29.99 18.43 -0.09
N SER A 1002 -30.13 17.19 0.42
CA SER A 1002 -29.14 16.63 1.36
C SER A 1002 -27.78 16.38 0.69
N LEU A 1003 -27.75 15.97 -0.57
CA LEU A 1003 -26.51 15.86 -1.36
C LEU A 1003 -25.85 17.23 -1.59
N LYS A 1004 -26.65 18.28 -1.83
CA LYS A 1004 -26.15 19.66 -1.95
C LYS A 1004 -25.52 20.14 -0.64
N GLU A 1005 -26.17 19.90 0.50
CA GLU A 1005 -25.63 20.22 1.83
C GLU A 1005 -24.33 19.46 2.11
N ALA A 1006 -24.23 18.19 1.73
CA ALA A 1006 -23.00 17.41 1.83
C ALA A 1006 -21.86 18.02 0.98
N CYS A 1007 -22.16 18.49 -0.24
CA CYS A 1007 -21.19 19.18 -1.09
C CYS A 1007 -20.70 20.49 -0.45
N GLU A 1008 -21.61 21.28 0.12
CA GLU A 1008 -21.28 22.55 0.78
C GLU A 1008 -20.40 22.33 2.02
N GLN A 1009 -20.65 21.27 2.79
CA GLN A 1009 -19.82 20.90 3.94
C GLN A 1009 -18.40 20.49 3.52
N GLU A 1010 -18.25 19.68 2.48
CA GLU A 1010 -16.92 19.24 2.02
C GLU A 1010 -16.16 20.27 1.19
N THR A 1011 -16.83 21.31 0.68
CA THR A 1011 -16.19 22.40 -0.07
C THR A 1011 -15.08 23.08 0.74
N VAL A 1012 -15.24 23.18 2.07
CA VAL A 1012 -14.22 23.76 2.96
C VAL A 1012 -12.95 22.92 2.97
N LYS A 1013 -13.08 21.60 3.19
CA LYS A 1013 -11.93 20.68 3.21
C LYS A 1013 -11.25 20.60 1.85
N PHE A 1014 -12.03 20.65 0.76
CA PHE A 1014 -11.50 20.70 -0.59
C PHE A 1014 -10.70 21.98 -0.83
N ARG A 1015 -11.19 23.14 -0.41
CA ARG A 1015 -10.46 24.41 -0.54
C ARG A 1015 -9.14 24.39 0.21
N GLU A 1016 -9.15 23.96 1.47
CA GLU A 1016 -7.92 23.82 2.27
C GLU A 1016 -6.91 22.85 1.65
N LEU A 1017 -7.39 21.82 0.94
CA LEU A 1017 -6.54 20.86 0.24
C LEU A 1017 -5.90 21.49 -1.00
N ILE A 1018 -6.66 22.29 -1.75
CA ILE A 1018 -6.16 23.03 -2.91
C ILE A 1018 -5.17 24.12 -2.49
N GLU A 1019 -5.45 24.86 -1.41
CA GLU A 1019 -4.53 25.87 -0.87
C GLU A 1019 -3.19 25.23 -0.47
N ALA A 1020 -3.22 24.13 0.29
CA ALA A 1020 -2.01 23.37 0.65
C ALA A 1020 -1.28 22.79 -0.58
N GLY A 1021 -2.03 22.34 -1.59
CA GLY A 1021 -1.46 21.87 -2.85
C GLY A 1021 -0.76 22.98 -3.64
N ASN A 1022 -1.37 24.16 -3.73
CA ASN A 1022 -0.82 25.30 -4.44
C ASN A 1022 0.43 25.86 -3.75
N GLU A 1023 0.46 25.92 -2.42
CA GLU A 1023 1.66 26.32 -1.67
C GLU A 1023 2.87 25.41 -1.98
N ILE A 1024 2.63 24.11 -2.14
CA ILE A 1024 3.67 23.14 -2.51
C ILE A 1024 4.10 23.31 -3.95
N LEU A 1025 3.17 23.57 -4.87
CA LEU A 1025 3.51 23.83 -6.27
C LEU A 1025 4.41 25.06 -6.41
N ILE A 1026 4.18 26.10 -5.60
CA ILE A 1026 5.06 27.28 -5.53
C ILE A 1026 6.44 26.89 -4.98
N GLN A 1027 6.51 26.11 -3.89
CA GLN A 1027 7.79 25.65 -3.34
C GLN A 1027 8.58 24.79 -4.34
N VAL A 1028 7.89 23.96 -5.12
CA VAL A 1028 8.51 23.15 -6.18
C VAL A 1028 9.01 24.04 -7.31
N ASP A 1029 8.25 25.06 -7.72
CA ASP A 1029 8.66 25.99 -8.77
C ASP A 1029 9.89 26.83 -8.35
N ASP A 1030 9.93 27.30 -7.11
CA ASP A 1030 11.08 28.00 -6.52
C ASP A 1030 12.34 27.11 -6.46
N LEU A 1031 12.19 25.80 -6.19
CA LEU A 1031 13.29 24.83 -6.14
C LEU A 1031 13.77 24.41 -7.55
N VAL A 1032 12.85 24.26 -8.50
CA VAL A 1032 13.15 23.88 -9.89
C VAL A 1032 13.88 25.02 -10.61
N GLN A 1033 13.52 26.28 -10.35
CA GLN A 1033 14.22 27.45 -10.87
C GLN A 1033 15.67 27.56 -10.41
N GLN A 1034 16.05 26.91 -9.31
CA GLN A 1034 17.39 27.03 -8.74
C GLN A 1034 18.39 25.96 -9.19
N LYS A 1035 18.01 24.79 -9.74
CA LYS A 1035 19.02 23.74 -10.05
C LYS A 1035 18.67 22.55 -10.98
N THR A 1036 17.49 22.40 -11.57
CA THR A 1036 17.19 21.18 -12.39
C THR A 1036 16.26 21.40 -13.58
N GLU A 1037 16.68 20.95 -14.77
CA GLU A 1037 15.82 20.74 -15.94
C GLU A 1037 15.00 19.45 -15.76
N SER A 1038 13.90 19.49 -15.00
CA SER A 1038 13.02 18.33 -14.83
C SER A 1038 11.54 18.68 -14.95
N LYS A 1039 10.85 17.89 -15.76
CA LYS A 1039 9.44 18.01 -16.15
C LYS A 1039 8.51 17.98 -14.93
N VAL A 1040 7.72 19.06 -14.79
CA VAL A 1040 6.43 19.21 -14.11
C VAL A 1040 5.94 18.01 -13.26
N SER A 1041 5.95 18.25 -11.94
CA SER A 1041 5.53 17.42 -10.80
C SER A 1041 4.31 16.50 -11.04
N TYR A 1042 4.46 15.23 -10.69
CA TYR A 1042 3.39 14.23 -10.63
C TYR A 1042 2.20 14.69 -9.76
N LEU A 1043 2.48 15.40 -8.67
CA LEU A 1043 1.46 15.91 -7.74
C LEU A 1043 0.59 17.00 -8.41
N ALA A 1044 1.20 17.87 -9.24
CA ALA A 1044 0.48 18.89 -10.00
C ALA A 1044 -0.60 18.28 -10.90
N LYS A 1045 -0.24 17.25 -11.67
CA LYS A 1045 -1.18 16.54 -12.56
C LYS A 1045 -2.32 15.90 -11.78
N LYS A 1046 -2.03 15.33 -10.62
CA LYS A 1046 -3.06 14.75 -9.75
C LYS A 1046 -4.01 15.80 -9.18
N PHE A 1047 -3.51 16.95 -8.74
CA PHE A 1047 -4.34 18.06 -8.27
C PHE A 1047 -5.26 18.60 -9.36
N THR A 1048 -4.75 18.78 -10.58
CA THR A 1048 -5.58 19.22 -11.72
C THR A 1048 -6.69 18.21 -12.01
N LYS A 1049 -6.38 16.91 -12.00
CA LYS A 1049 -7.38 15.84 -12.21
C LYS A 1049 -8.43 15.83 -11.10
N LEU A 1050 -8.02 15.96 -9.84
CA LEU A 1050 -8.92 16.00 -8.70
C LEU A 1050 -9.86 17.22 -8.77
N ASN A 1051 -9.34 18.38 -9.15
CA ASN A 1051 -10.13 19.60 -9.30
C ASN A 1051 -11.15 19.53 -10.44
N ALA A 1052 -10.76 18.97 -11.59
CA ALA A 1052 -11.69 18.71 -12.69
C ALA A 1052 -12.82 17.77 -12.23
N ARG A 1053 -12.48 16.71 -11.51
CA ARG A 1053 -13.45 15.73 -11.01
C ARG A 1053 -14.39 16.30 -9.95
N TRP A 1054 -13.87 17.11 -9.03
CA TRP A 1054 -14.68 17.83 -8.05
C TRP A 1054 -15.77 18.66 -8.74
N ASN A 1055 -15.37 19.46 -9.74
CA ASN A 1055 -16.31 20.30 -10.49
C ASN A 1055 -17.33 19.45 -11.27
N GLU A 1056 -16.89 18.39 -11.93
CA GLU A 1056 -17.77 17.49 -12.69
C GLU A 1056 -18.88 16.92 -11.79
N VAL A 1057 -18.52 16.27 -10.68
CA VAL A 1057 -19.50 15.59 -9.82
C VAL A 1057 -20.39 16.58 -9.07
N THR A 1058 -19.82 17.63 -8.49
CA THR A 1058 -20.61 18.61 -7.71
C THR A 1058 -21.54 19.44 -8.60
N SER A 1059 -21.13 19.78 -9.83
CA SER A 1059 -21.98 20.52 -10.76
C SER A 1059 -23.25 19.75 -11.12
N LEU A 1060 -23.19 18.43 -11.23
CA LEU A 1060 -24.36 17.59 -11.47
C LEU A 1060 -25.39 17.71 -10.34
N VAL A 1061 -24.92 17.71 -9.09
CA VAL A 1061 -25.80 17.89 -7.92
C VAL A 1061 -26.42 19.28 -7.94
N TYR A 1062 -25.62 20.34 -8.06
CA TYR A 1062 -26.13 21.72 -8.03
C TYR A 1062 -27.12 22.02 -9.17
N THR A 1063 -26.79 21.61 -10.40
CA THR A 1063 -27.66 21.83 -11.57
C THR A 1063 -28.97 21.06 -11.44
N ARG A 1064 -28.91 19.81 -10.95
CA ARG A 1064 -30.12 18.99 -10.73
C ARG A 1064 -30.99 19.54 -9.62
N THR A 1065 -30.42 19.99 -8.50
CA THR A 1065 -31.18 20.61 -7.40
C THR A 1065 -31.90 21.87 -7.87
N ALA A 1066 -31.23 22.75 -8.61
CA ALA A 1066 -31.83 23.98 -9.16
C ALA A 1066 -33.00 23.67 -10.11
N LEU A 1067 -32.85 22.66 -10.98
CA LEU A 1067 -33.92 22.23 -11.88
C LEU A 1067 -35.14 21.67 -11.12
N LEU A 1068 -34.93 20.86 -10.09
CA LEU A 1068 -36.01 20.31 -9.28
C LEU A 1068 -36.71 21.38 -8.43
N GLU A 1069 -35.98 22.40 -7.94
CA GLU A 1069 -36.56 23.58 -7.30
C GLU A 1069 -37.45 24.37 -8.27
N HIS A 1070 -36.99 24.58 -9.50
CA HIS A 1070 -37.76 25.25 -10.56
C HIS A 1070 -39.04 24.50 -10.91
N ILE A 1071 -38.96 23.20 -11.21
CA ILE A 1071 -40.13 22.34 -11.51
C ILE A 1071 -41.12 22.36 -10.33
N SER A 1072 -40.62 22.27 -9.10
CA SER A 1072 -41.44 22.32 -7.90
C SER A 1072 -42.17 23.65 -7.72
N SER A 1073 -41.55 24.77 -8.09
CA SER A 1073 -42.19 26.09 -8.07
C SER A 1073 -43.28 26.19 -9.13
N GLN A 1074 -42.94 25.86 -10.38
CA GLN A 1074 -43.88 25.90 -11.51
C GLN A 1074 -45.10 25.00 -11.27
N LEU A 1075 -44.91 23.79 -10.71
CA LEU A 1075 -46.02 22.90 -10.36
C LEU A 1075 -46.93 23.50 -9.26
N GLY A 1076 -46.35 24.20 -8.29
CA GLY A 1076 -47.11 24.88 -7.23
C GLY A 1076 -47.97 26.02 -7.77
N ASP A 1077 -47.37 26.85 -8.63
CA ASP A 1077 -48.06 27.96 -9.30
C ASP A 1077 -49.16 27.43 -10.22
N PHE A 1078 -48.88 26.39 -11.02
CA PHE A 1078 -49.84 25.70 -11.89
C PHE A 1078 -51.06 25.21 -11.11
N LYS A 1079 -50.86 24.42 -10.04
CA LYS A 1079 -51.97 23.90 -9.22
C LYS A 1079 -52.80 25.00 -8.59
N THR A 1080 -52.15 26.07 -8.12
CA THR A 1080 -52.84 27.22 -7.52
C THR A 1080 -53.75 27.90 -8.55
N LEU A 1081 -53.24 28.14 -9.76
CA LEU A 1081 -54.02 28.73 -10.85
C LEU A 1081 -55.16 27.80 -11.29
N ILE A 1082 -54.92 26.50 -11.42
CA ILE A 1082 -55.95 25.50 -11.76
C ILE A 1082 -57.09 25.50 -10.73
N VAL A 1083 -56.80 25.53 -9.43
CA VAL A 1083 -57.84 25.57 -8.38
C VAL A 1083 -58.63 26.87 -8.43
N GLN A 1084 -57.96 28.02 -8.62
CA GLN A 1084 -58.63 29.31 -8.79
C GLN A 1084 -59.53 29.32 -10.02
N GLU A 1085 -59.10 28.69 -11.12
CA GLU A 1085 -59.85 28.60 -12.36
C GLU A 1085 -61.08 27.70 -12.21
N HIS A 1086 -60.92 26.50 -11.64
CA HIS A 1086 -62.05 25.61 -11.33
C HIS A 1086 -63.09 26.29 -10.42
N GLY A 1087 -62.64 26.98 -9.36
CA GLY A 1087 -63.55 27.69 -8.46
C GLY A 1087 -64.32 28.83 -9.15
N TYR A 1088 -63.70 29.49 -10.12
CA TYR A 1088 -64.37 30.46 -10.98
C TYR A 1088 -65.39 29.76 -11.90
N LEU A 1089 -64.99 28.69 -12.60
CA LEU A 1089 -65.87 27.94 -13.53
C LEU A 1089 -67.10 27.38 -12.80
N ASP A 1090 -66.92 26.87 -11.58
CA ASP A 1090 -68.02 26.41 -10.73
C ASP A 1090 -69.02 27.53 -10.39
N LYS A 1091 -68.53 28.76 -10.20
CA LYS A 1091 -69.38 29.92 -9.94
C LYS A 1091 -70.22 30.27 -11.17
N VAL A 1092 -69.61 30.26 -12.36
CA VAL A 1092 -70.32 30.49 -13.64
C VAL A 1092 -71.34 29.38 -13.89
N GLU A 1093 -70.96 28.12 -13.67
CA GLU A 1093 -71.87 26.98 -13.85
C GLU A 1093 -73.07 27.03 -12.89
N LYS A 1094 -72.89 27.50 -11.64
CA LYS A 1094 -74.01 27.71 -10.70
C LYS A 1094 -74.98 28.78 -11.20
N LEU A 1095 -74.49 29.88 -11.75
CA LEU A 1095 -75.33 30.92 -12.36
C LEU A 1095 -76.08 30.39 -13.58
N LEU A 1096 -75.41 29.56 -14.38
CA LEU A 1096 -76.00 28.87 -15.54
C LEU A 1096 -77.10 27.85 -15.19
N ARG A 1097 -77.14 27.34 -13.96
CA ARG A 1097 -78.13 26.34 -13.51
C ARG A 1097 -79.38 26.93 -12.85
N LYS A 1098 -79.41 28.23 -12.53
CA LYS A 1098 -80.63 28.87 -11.98
C LYS A 1098 -81.78 28.70 -12.98
N SER A 1099 -83.03 28.50 -12.54
CA SER A 1099 -84.15 28.37 -13.49
C SER A 1099 -84.82 29.72 -13.69
N PRO A 1100 -85.07 30.19 -14.93
CA PRO A 1100 -85.86 31.40 -15.16
C PRO A 1100 -87.32 31.24 -14.66
N GLU A 1101 -87.79 30.02 -14.39
CA GLU A 1101 -89.12 29.76 -13.84
C GLU A 1101 -89.28 30.15 -12.35
N SER A 1102 -88.20 30.46 -11.64
CA SER A 1102 -88.28 30.92 -10.24
C SER A 1102 -88.39 32.43 -10.08
N ALA A 1103 -88.11 33.20 -11.13
CA ALA A 1103 -88.17 34.65 -11.09
C ALA A 1103 -89.62 35.15 -11.20
N ALA A 1104 -90.02 36.03 -10.30
CA ALA A 1104 -91.42 36.47 -10.17
C ALA A 1104 -91.78 37.65 -11.10
N ASP A 1105 -90.80 38.46 -11.49
CA ASP A 1105 -90.94 39.70 -12.27
C ASP A 1105 -89.72 39.97 -13.18
N ALA A 1106 -89.82 40.97 -14.04
CA ALA A 1106 -88.79 41.32 -15.00
C ALA A 1106 -87.51 41.92 -14.36
N GLU A 1107 -87.61 42.44 -13.14
CA GLU A 1107 -86.49 42.99 -12.37
C GLU A 1107 -85.57 41.85 -11.90
N GLU A 1108 -86.14 40.78 -11.34
CA GLU A 1108 -85.38 39.60 -10.90
C GLU A 1108 -84.67 38.87 -12.06
N ILE A 1109 -85.31 38.75 -13.24
CA ILE A 1109 -84.66 38.16 -14.43
C ILE A 1109 -83.52 39.05 -14.95
N SER A 1110 -83.68 40.38 -14.89
CA SER A 1110 -82.64 41.33 -15.29
C SER A 1110 -81.44 41.29 -14.34
N GLU A 1111 -81.66 41.15 -13.03
CA GLU A 1111 -80.59 40.94 -12.06
C GLU A 1111 -79.82 39.64 -12.31
N GLU A 1112 -80.51 38.55 -12.66
CA GLU A 1112 -79.84 37.28 -13.02
C GLU A 1112 -78.99 37.39 -14.31
N LEU A 1113 -79.46 38.15 -15.30
CA LEU A 1113 -78.70 38.42 -16.53
C LEU A 1113 -77.46 39.27 -16.23
N ASP A 1114 -77.63 40.36 -15.46
CA ASP A 1114 -76.53 41.23 -15.05
C ASP A 1114 -75.49 40.45 -14.22
N ASP A 1115 -75.92 39.59 -13.30
CA ASP A 1115 -75.03 38.73 -12.50
C ASP A 1115 -74.20 37.76 -13.37
N LEU A 1116 -74.81 37.18 -14.41
CA LEU A 1116 -74.17 36.27 -15.35
C LEU A 1116 -73.17 37.01 -16.24
N GLU A 1117 -73.58 38.12 -16.86
CA GLU A 1117 -72.72 38.94 -17.72
C GLU A 1117 -71.55 39.54 -16.96
N ASN A 1118 -71.80 40.05 -15.75
CA ASN A 1118 -70.78 40.62 -14.88
C ASN A 1118 -69.79 39.55 -14.41
N SER A 1119 -70.24 38.30 -14.20
CA SER A 1119 -69.35 37.19 -13.86
C SER A 1119 -68.43 36.79 -15.02
N ILE A 1120 -68.91 36.81 -16.27
CA ILE A 1120 -68.11 36.50 -17.48
C ILE A 1120 -67.16 37.65 -17.81
N ARG A 1121 -67.64 38.90 -17.79
CA ARG A 1121 -66.85 40.10 -18.12
C ARG A 1121 -65.69 40.33 -17.16
N ASN A 1122 -65.82 39.90 -15.91
CA ASN A 1122 -64.77 40.03 -14.90
C ASN A 1122 -63.81 38.82 -14.85
N HIS A 1123 -63.90 37.87 -15.76
CA HIS A 1123 -62.85 36.86 -15.93
C HIS A 1123 -61.62 37.50 -16.59
N SER A 1124 -60.43 37.14 -16.10
CA SER A 1124 -59.17 37.57 -16.70
C SER A 1124 -58.66 36.52 -17.68
N ASP A 1125 -58.64 36.84 -18.97
CA ASP A 1125 -58.04 35.98 -20.01
C ASP A 1125 -56.57 35.61 -19.69
N GLU A 1126 -55.85 36.48 -18.99
CA GLU A 1126 -54.47 36.29 -18.57
C GLU A 1126 -54.24 35.06 -17.66
N ARG A 1127 -55.27 34.61 -16.91
CA ARG A 1127 -55.11 33.44 -16.01
C ARG A 1127 -55.07 32.14 -16.80
N LEU A 1128 -55.94 32.01 -17.81
CA LEU A 1128 -55.97 30.83 -18.67
C LEU A 1128 -54.69 30.73 -19.52
N GLU A 1129 -54.21 31.86 -20.03
CA GLU A 1129 -52.95 31.94 -20.79
C GLU A 1129 -51.74 31.51 -19.94
N LYS A 1130 -51.66 31.98 -18.67
CA LYS A 1130 -50.62 31.57 -17.72
C LYS A 1130 -50.67 30.08 -17.37
N ILE A 1131 -51.87 29.51 -17.22
CA ILE A 1131 -52.06 28.06 -16.99
C ILE A 1131 -51.48 27.27 -18.17
N GLN A 1132 -51.76 27.71 -19.40
CA GLN A 1132 -51.24 27.06 -20.62
C GLN A 1132 -49.72 27.24 -20.78
N GLU A 1133 -49.18 28.42 -20.45
CA GLU A 1133 -47.74 28.71 -20.52
C GLU A 1133 -46.94 27.84 -19.54
N ILE A 1134 -47.32 27.84 -18.25
CA ILE A 1134 -46.68 27.03 -17.21
C ILE A 1134 -46.87 25.53 -17.51
N GLY A 1135 -48.06 25.13 -17.96
CA GLY A 1135 -48.35 23.75 -18.35
C GLY A 1135 -47.45 23.28 -19.49
N LYS A 1136 -47.23 24.12 -20.50
CA LYS A 1136 -46.32 23.82 -21.62
C LYS A 1136 -44.87 23.73 -21.15
N GLU A 1137 -44.42 24.63 -20.28
CA GLU A 1137 -43.06 24.58 -19.74
C GLU A 1137 -42.79 23.29 -18.97
N LEU A 1138 -43.73 22.85 -18.12
CA LEU A 1138 -43.60 21.59 -17.38
C LEU A 1138 -43.58 20.36 -18.30
N VAL A 1139 -44.37 20.38 -19.39
CA VAL A 1139 -44.35 19.35 -20.44
C VAL A 1139 -43.03 19.33 -21.19
N ASP A 1140 -42.49 20.50 -21.56
CA ASP A 1140 -41.19 20.63 -22.24
C ASP A 1140 -40.03 20.13 -21.34
N LEU A 1141 -40.14 20.32 -20.02
CA LEU A 1141 -39.24 19.74 -19.02
C LEU A 1141 -39.47 18.24 -18.77
N GLN A 1142 -40.40 17.62 -19.50
CA GLN A 1142 -40.80 16.21 -19.44
C GLN A 1142 -41.34 15.78 -18.07
N PHE A 1143 -41.87 16.71 -17.26
CA PHE A 1143 -42.40 16.40 -15.94
C PHE A 1143 -43.91 16.18 -16.00
N MET A 1144 -44.39 14.99 -15.63
CA MET A 1144 -45.82 14.64 -15.63
C MET A 1144 -46.58 15.06 -16.91
N ALA A 1145 -45.91 14.98 -18.06
CA ALA A 1145 -46.36 15.65 -19.29
C ALA A 1145 -47.80 15.30 -19.70
N GLN A 1146 -48.18 14.01 -19.62
CA GLN A 1146 -49.53 13.58 -19.97
C GLN A 1146 -50.58 14.13 -19.00
N ALA A 1147 -50.36 13.98 -17.69
CA ALA A 1147 -51.30 14.45 -16.67
C ALA A 1147 -51.50 15.97 -16.72
N ILE A 1148 -50.44 16.74 -16.92
CA ILE A 1148 -50.51 18.20 -17.05
C ILE A 1148 -51.25 18.59 -18.35
N THR A 1149 -50.97 17.91 -19.46
CA THR A 1149 -51.67 18.15 -20.73
C THR A 1149 -53.17 17.87 -20.59
N ASP A 1150 -53.54 16.78 -19.93
CA ASP A 1150 -54.93 16.41 -19.70
C ASP A 1150 -55.65 17.42 -18.78
N GLU A 1151 -55.02 17.87 -17.69
CA GLU A 1151 -55.59 18.90 -16.80
C GLU A 1151 -55.78 20.25 -17.51
N VAL A 1152 -54.79 20.70 -18.28
CA VAL A 1152 -54.92 21.92 -19.10
C VAL A 1152 -56.05 21.76 -20.11
N HIS A 1153 -56.14 20.62 -20.79
CA HIS A 1153 -57.18 20.37 -21.78
C HIS A 1153 -58.57 20.40 -21.13
N VAL A 1154 -58.76 19.75 -19.99
CA VAL A 1154 -60.04 19.72 -19.27
C VAL A 1154 -60.49 21.13 -18.89
N VAL A 1155 -59.60 21.97 -18.36
CA VAL A 1155 -59.94 23.35 -17.97
C VAL A 1155 -60.29 24.20 -19.19
N VAL A 1156 -59.49 24.11 -20.26
CA VAL A 1156 -59.72 24.87 -21.51
C VAL A 1156 -61.03 24.45 -22.17
N GLU A 1157 -61.30 23.15 -22.25
CA GLU A 1157 -62.54 22.63 -22.83
C GLU A 1157 -63.75 23.07 -22.01
N ARG A 1158 -63.66 22.96 -20.67
CA ARG A 1158 -64.73 23.37 -19.76
C ARG A 1158 -65.02 24.87 -19.84
N TRP A 1159 -63.98 25.70 -19.90
CA TRP A 1159 -64.13 27.15 -20.10
C TRP A 1159 -64.88 27.45 -21.41
N ASN A 1160 -64.44 26.88 -22.54
CA ASN A 1160 -65.07 27.08 -23.84
C ASN A 1160 -66.55 26.65 -23.85
N GLN A 1161 -66.86 25.51 -23.22
CA GLN A 1161 -68.24 25.01 -23.10
C GLN A 1161 -69.12 25.94 -22.26
N LEU A 1162 -68.64 26.34 -21.07
CA LEU A 1162 -69.40 27.23 -20.18
C LEU A 1162 -69.58 28.63 -20.79
N GLN A 1163 -68.58 29.14 -21.49
CA GLN A 1163 -68.66 30.41 -22.22
C GLN A 1163 -69.76 30.36 -23.29
N HIS A 1164 -69.83 29.27 -24.07
CA HIS A 1164 -70.87 29.08 -25.07
C HIS A 1164 -72.27 28.92 -24.44
N GLN A 1165 -72.40 28.15 -23.37
CA GLN A 1165 -73.65 28.01 -22.63
C GLN A 1165 -74.12 29.33 -22.03
N ALA A 1166 -73.18 30.14 -21.54
CA ALA A 1166 -73.50 31.43 -20.95
C ALA A 1166 -73.96 32.46 -21.97
N GLU A 1167 -73.39 32.43 -23.19
CA GLU A 1167 -73.87 33.23 -24.31
C GLU A 1167 -75.30 32.82 -24.72
N GLN A 1168 -75.58 31.53 -24.85
CA GLN A 1168 -76.93 31.03 -25.15
C GLN A 1168 -77.93 31.40 -24.06
N ARG A 1169 -77.55 31.26 -22.79
CA ARG A 1169 -78.41 31.59 -21.65
C ARG A 1169 -78.62 33.10 -21.53
N GLY A 1170 -77.61 33.92 -21.78
CA GLY A 1170 -77.73 35.37 -21.84
C GLY A 1170 -78.79 35.79 -22.84
N GLN A 1171 -78.74 35.27 -24.07
CA GLN A 1171 -79.76 35.53 -25.11
C GLN A 1171 -81.17 35.10 -24.68
N MET A 1172 -81.30 33.95 -23.99
CA MET A 1172 -82.60 33.48 -23.48
C MET A 1172 -83.13 34.39 -22.36
N LEU A 1173 -82.29 34.82 -21.43
CA LEU A 1173 -82.67 35.73 -20.35
C LEU A 1173 -83.02 37.11 -20.89
N GLU A 1174 -82.27 37.66 -21.86
CA GLU A 1174 -82.62 38.91 -22.57
C GLU A 1174 -84.02 38.82 -23.20
N GLN A 1175 -84.32 37.70 -23.88
CA GLN A 1175 -85.64 37.48 -24.46
C GLN A 1175 -86.73 37.38 -23.37
N ALA A 1176 -86.46 36.65 -22.29
CA ALA A 1176 -87.38 36.50 -21.16
C ALA A 1176 -87.65 37.83 -20.44
N VAL A 1177 -86.62 38.66 -20.22
CA VAL A 1177 -86.75 40.02 -19.68
C VAL A 1177 -87.66 40.85 -20.60
N SER A 1178 -87.45 40.81 -21.91
CA SER A 1178 -88.29 41.55 -22.88
C SER A 1178 -89.75 41.11 -22.85
N GLU A 1179 -90.00 39.80 -22.78
CA GLU A 1179 -91.35 39.22 -22.69
C GLU A 1179 -92.03 39.54 -21.34
N ALA A 1180 -91.30 39.46 -20.22
CA ALA A 1180 -91.77 39.80 -18.88
C ALA A 1180 -92.12 41.29 -18.76
N GLN A 1181 -91.25 42.19 -19.23
CA GLN A 1181 -91.53 43.64 -19.28
C GLN A 1181 -92.77 43.96 -20.12
N THR A 1182 -92.96 43.24 -21.24
CA THR A 1182 -94.15 43.40 -22.08
C THR A 1182 -95.42 42.91 -21.35
N SER A 1183 -95.32 41.80 -20.60
CA SER A 1183 -96.41 41.26 -19.78
C SER A 1183 -96.77 42.20 -18.63
N GLU A 1184 -95.79 42.68 -17.86
CA GLU A 1184 -95.97 43.66 -16.79
C GLU A 1184 -96.56 44.97 -17.31
N GLY A 1185 -96.09 45.46 -18.47
CA GLY A 1185 -96.67 46.61 -19.13
C GLY A 1185 -98.16 46.40 -19.47
N ARG A 1186 -98.55 45.19 -19.89
CA ARG A 1186 -99.96 44.83 -20.11
C ARG A 1186 -100.75 44.75 -18.80
N VAL A 1187 -100.17 44.18 -17.75
CA VAL A 1187 -100.79 44.09 -16.41
C VAL A 1187 -100.98 45.48 -15.81
N SER A 1188 -99.97 46.35 -15.87
CA SER A 1188 -100.06 47.75 -15.44
C SER A 1188 -101.11 48.52 -16.24
N ASN A 1189 -101.16 48.34 -17.56
CA ASN A 1189 -102.22 48.92 -18.39
C ASN A 1189 -103.62 48.39 -18.02
N LEU A 1190 -103.74 47.09 -17.72
CA LEU A 1190 -104.99 46.49 -17.22
C LEU A 1190 -105.36 47.07 -15.85
N GLN A 1191 -104.38 47.30 -14.97
CA GLN A 1191 -104.58 47.83 -13.63
C GLN A 1191 -105.01 49.31 -13.68
N ILE A 1192 -104.37 50.13 -14.53
CA ILE A 1192 -104.80 51.51 -14.84
C ILE A 1192 -106.22 51.50 -15.43
N TRP A 1193 -106.53 50.55 -16.31
CA TRP A 1193 -107.87 50.39 -16.85
C TRP A 1193 -108.88 50.01 -15.76
N ILE A 1194 -108.57 49.07 -14.87
CA ILE A 1194 -109.40 48.71 -13.71
C ILE A 1194 -109.59 49.92 -12.80
N TYR A 1195 -108.54 50.65 -12.43
CA TYR A 1195 -108.65 51.87 -11.62
C TYR A 1195 -109.51 52.92 -12.30
N LYS A 1196 -109.42 53.07 -13.63
CA LYS A 1196 -110.26 54.00 -14.38
C LYS A 1196 -111.72 53.54 -14.44
N VAL A 1197 -111.96 52.23 -14.55
CA VAL A 1197 -113.31 51.66 -14.47
C VAL A 1197 -113.88 51.80 -13.06
N ASP A 1198 -113.07 51.59 -12.03
CA ASP A 1198 -113.41 51.77 -10.61
C ASP A 1198 -113.68 53.24 -10.27
N GLU A 1199 -112.87 54.18 -10.78
CA GLU A 1199 -113.08 55.63 -10.68
C GLU A 1199 -114.38 56.03 -11.37
N ILE A 1200 -114.63 55.55 -12.60
CA ILE A 1200 -115.90 55.79 -13.31
C ILE A 1200 -117.08 55.20 -12.53
N LEU A 1201 -116.97 53.97 -12.00
CA LEU A 1201 -118.02 53.33 -11.22
C LEU A 1201 -118.28 54.07 -9.90
N THR A 1202 -117.22 54.51 -9.21
CA THR A 1202 -117.31 55.28 -7.96
C THR A 1202 -117.92 56.65 -8.22
N GLU A 1203 -117.52 57.35 -9.30
CA GLU A 1203 -118.12 58.62 -9.73
C GLU A 1203 -119.60 58.46 -10.12
N HIS A 1204 -120.01 57.32 -10.70
CA HIS A 1204 -121.42 57.04 -10.98
C HIS A 1204 -122.23 56.72 -9.72
N ILE A 1205 -121.63 56.02 -8.75
CA ILE A 1205 -122.24 55.71 -7.45
C ILE A 1205 -122.38 56.98 -6.59
N GLU A 1206 -121.37 57.85 -6.55
CA GLU A 1206 -121.39 59.09 -5.76
C GLU A 1206 -122.32 60.17 -6.34
N ASN A 1207 -122.59 60.14 -7.65
CA ASN A 1207 -123.48 61.09 -8.32
C ASN A 1207 -124.92 60.58 -8.55
N ASP A 1208 -125.33 59.44 -7.98
CA ASP A 1208 -126.67 58.85 -8.14
C ASP A 1208 -127.11 58.76 -9.63
N ILE A 1209 -126.16 58.53 -10.54
CA ILE A 1209 -126.42 58.48 -11.99
C ILE A 1209 -127.03 57.13 -12.31
N THR A 1210 -128.31 57.13 -12.69
CA THR A 1210 -129.07 55.92 -13.01
C THR A 1210 -128.74 55.43 -14.42
N MET A 1211 -128.98 54.14 -14.71
CA MET A 1211 -128.64 53.50 -16.01
C MET A 1211 -129.32 54.18 -17.24
N GLU A 1212 -130.25 55.09 -17.01
CA GLU A 1212 -130.97 55.88 -18.03
C GLU A 1212 -130.23 57.18 -18.42
N ASP A 1213 -129.24 57.63 -17.64
CA ASP A 1213 -128.54 58.91 -17.83
C ASP A 1213 -127.20 58.80 -18.61
N LEU A 1214 -126.82 57.60 -19.05
CA LEU A 1214 -125.59 57.39 -19.84
C LEU A 1214 -125.79 57.71 -21.35
N PRO A 1215 -124.86 58.46 -21.98
CA PRO A 1215 -124.85 58.70 -23.42
C PRO A 1215 -124.82 57.39 -24.23
N HIS A 1216 -125.51 57.36 -25.37
CA HIS A 1216 -125.72 56.17 -26.21
C HIS A 1216 -124.41 55.46 -26.67
N ASP A 1217 -123.29 56.17 -26.71
CA ASP A 1217 -121.96 55.60 -27.02
C ASP A 1217 -121.40 54.68 -25.91
N PHE A 1218 -121.86 54.83 -24.66
CA PHE A 1218 -121.45 53.98 -23.53
C PHE A 1218 -122.23 52.64 -23.48
N GLN A 1219 -123.49 52.60 -23.93
CA GLN A 1219 -124.27 51.37 -24.04
C GLN A 1219 -123.72 50.41 -25.12
N VAL A 1220 -123.07 50.95 -26.15
CA VAL A 1220 -122.45 50.14 -27.23
C VAL A 1220 -121.11 49.54 -26.80
N ARG A 1221 -120.38 50.14 -25.84
CA ARG A 1221 -119.13 49.57 -25.30
C ARG A 1221 -119.35 48.47 -24.27
N TYR A 1222 -120.45 48.50 -23.50
CA TYR A 1222 -120.78 47.45 -22.54
C TYR A 1222 -121.22 46.12 -23.21
N LEU A 1223 -121.83 46.20 -24.39
CA LEU A 1223 -122.22 45.04 -25.22
C LEU A 1223 -121.13 44.59 -26.21
N GLY A 1224 -120.06 45.35 -26.38
CA GLY A 1224 -118.90 45.01 -27.22
C GLY A 1224 -117.89 44.05 -26.57
N ILE A 1225 -118.05 43.73 -25.28
CA ILE A 1225 -117.10 42.90 -24.50
C ILE A 1225 -117.26 41.39 -24.81
N PHE A 1226 -118.29 40.98 -25.56
CA PHE A 1226 -118.50 39.57 -25.94
C PHE A 1226 -117.78 39.11 -27.23
N TYR A 1227 -117.03 39.97 -27.92
CA TYR A 1227 -116.37 39.66 -29.20
C TYR A 1227 -114.88 40.03 -29.23
N VAL A 1228 -114.09 39.53 -28.26
CA VAL A 1228 -112.63 39.35 -28.44
C VAL A 1228 -112.22 37.95 -27.95
N THR A 1229 -112.88 36.94 -28.49
CA THR A 1229 -112.41 35.55 -28.50
C THR A 1229 -112.32 35.11 -29.95
N ASN A 1230 -111.15 35.28 -30.57
CA ASN A 1230 -110.59 34.46 -31.66
C ASN A 1230 -109.59 35.26 -32.50
N PHE A 1231 -108.32 35.22 -32.12
CA PHE A 1231 -107.24 35.10 -33.10
C PHE A 1231 -106.26 34.04 -32.62
N CYS A 1232 -106.54 32.80 -33.03
CA CYS A 1232 -105.63 31.68 -32.95
C CYS A 1232 -105.82 30.86 -34.25
N PRO A 1233 -104.85 30.81 -35.17
CA PRO A 1233 -104.79 29.75 -36.15
C PRO A 1233 -103.91 28.62 -35.59
N GLY A 1234 -104.52 27.46 -35.37
CA GLY A 1234 -103.83 26.29 -34.83
C GLY A 1234 -102.91 25.60 -35.83
N GLN A 1235 -101.92 24.89 -35.28
CA GLN A 1235 -101.46 23.61 -35.81
C GLN A 1235 -101.32 22.60 -34.67
N LYS A 1236 -101.95 21.44 -34.87
CA LYS A 1236 -101.86 20.23 -34.04
C LYS A 1236 -100.46 19.63 -34.13
N ASN A 1237 -99.90 19.15 -33.01
CA ASN A 1237 -99.49 17.74 -32.84
C ASN A 1237 -98.98 17.42 -31.42
N HIS A 1238 -99.58 16.35 -30.86
CA HIS A 1238 -99.09 15.34 -29.90
C HIS A 1238 -98.39 15.71 -28.56
N PHE A 1239 -99.09 15.34 -27.44
CA PHE A 1239 -98.67 14.48 -26.29
C PHE A 1239 -97.16 14.43 -25.93
N THR A 1240 -96.64 14.55 -24.70
CA THR A 1240 -97.01 14.35 -23.27
C THR A 1240 -95.88 15.05 -22.47
N GLY A 1241 -95.98 15.67 -21.30
CA GLY A 1241 -96.77 15.42 -20.09
C GLY A 1241 -95.82 15.47 -18.88
N ASN A 1242 -95.86 16.55 -18.09
CA ASN A 1242 -95.75 16.62 -16.61
C ASN A 1242 -95.16 17.96 -16.12
N ALA A 1243 -96.04 18.89 -15.77
CA ALA A 1243 -95.82 19.86 -14.70
C ALA A 1243 -97.19 20.25 -14.15
N GLY A 1244 -97.65 19.49 -13.15
CA GLY A 1244 -98.76 19.89 -12.30
C GLY A 1244 -98.24 20.83 -11.20
N LEU A 1245 -99.11 21.75 -10.78
CA LEU A 1245 -99.02 22.63 -9.60
C LEU A 1245 -98.81 24.14 -9.81
N TYR A 1246 -99.19 24.77 -10.92
CA TYR A 1246 -99.39 26.25 -10.92
C TYR A 1246 -100.58 26.77 -11.73
N THR A 1247 -101.54 25.92 -12.10
CA THR A 1247 -102.75 26.32 -12.85
C THR A 1247 -103.98 26.61 -11.97
N ASN A 1248 -103.90 26.42 -10.65
CA ASN A 1248 -105.05 26.65 -9.76
C ASN A 1248 -105.17 28.09 -9.21
N ASN A 1249 -104.12 28.91 -9.22
CA ASN A 1249 -104.21 30.27 -8.64
C ASN A 1249 -104.64 31.36 -9.64
N CYS A 1250 -104.39 31.22 -10.95
CA CYS A 1250 -104.86 32.20 -11.95
C CYS A 1250 -106.36 32.06 -12.30
N MET A 1251 -106.93 30.85 -12.20
CA MET A 1251 -108.39 30.66 -12.39
C MET A 1251 -109.21 31.18 -11.20
N ILE A 1252 -108.63 31.23 -10.00
CA ILE A 1252 -109.31 31.74 -8.80
C ILE A 1252 -109.33 33.28 -8.77
N LEU A 1253 -108.29 33.96 -9.26
CA LEU A 1253 -108.28 35.43 -9.36
C LEU A 1253 -109.23 35.96 -10.46
N CYS A 1254 -109.30 35.31 -11.62
CA CYS A 1254 -110.30 35.68 -12.65
C CYS A 1254 -111.74 35.33 -12.22
N GLY A 1255 -111.95 34.25 -11.47
CA GLY A 1255 -113.25 33.87 -10.92
C GLY A 1255 -113.73 34.79 -9.78
N ASN A 1256 -112.82 35.29 -8.94
CA ASN A 1256 -113.19 36.15 -7.81
C ASN A 1256 -113.48 37.60 -8.22
N ILE A 1257 -112.82 38.13 -9.27
CA ILE A 1257 -113.13 39.46 -9.80
C ILE A 1257 -114.50 39.47 -10.51
N LEU A 1258 -114.86 38.38 -11.20
CA LEU A 1258 -116.21 38.20 -11.77
C LEU A 1258 -117.30 37.93 -10.70
N GLY A 1259 -116.92 37.45 -9.52
CA GLY A 1259 -117.83 37.27 -8.37
C GLY A 1259 -118.05 38.51 -7.51
N MET A 1260 -117.14 39.49 -7.53
CA MET A 1260 -117.28 40.77 -6.81
C MET A 1260 -118.05 41.85 -7.59
N ILE A 1261 -118.30 41.64 -8.88
CA ILE A 1261 -119.08 42.54 -9.75
C ILE A 1261 -120.54 42.01 -9.95
N SER A 1262 -120.89 40.88 -9.33
CA SER A 1262 -122.29 40.44 -9.09
C SER A 1262 -122.72 40.83 -7.68
#